data_AF-A0A0M2WHU0-F1
#
_entry.id   AF-A0A0M2WHU0-F1
#
_cell.length_a   1.000
_cell.length_b   1.000
_cell.length_c   1.000
_cell.angle_alpha   90.00
_cell.angle_beta   90.00
_cell.angle_gamma   90.00
#
_symmetry.space_group_name_H-M   'P 1'
#
loop_
_entity.id
_entity.type
_entity.pdbx_description
1 polymer ?
#
loop_
_entity_poly.entity_id
_entity_poly.type
_entity_poly.pdbx_seq_one_letter_code
_entity_poly.pdbx_strand_id
1 'polypeptide(L)'
;MADTDGAAAPFLTYWQAGYEGADHVTHGGQALDMNRATGHLDRVREDYLLLRQFGIRSVRESIGWRLAERDGLFDFSFIEERAAVAQELGLQINWTFCHYGWPPELDLFSPDFVPRFARYCRAAAQFLAPYAGSAPVYSPINEISFTSWGLSVHMFQCLNMYRPDAGHEGKRQLVRATVAGCDAIRAVSPQARFLQCDPLIHVTAPPGRTDWVDQAAAWRASQFEAWDMLCGRQAPELGGAPRYLDLVGLNYYHSNQWESGSNLRLWWHLGEPRRMPLHQLLLEVQARYQRPLLLAETSHVGSGRGAWIRDVAAEAALAVQHGAALRGICIYPVIDRPDWDDASHWHRSGLWDVGLGGEGEERLRRILVPPYAAALRQAQRLTGQLCSTFAPAGQKGTGMRTIIVFSHLRWNFVYQRPQQLLSRLAQFYRVVFVEEPVWHDGPGTLELSTPAPNVTVCQPRTAVQAPGFHDDQLAVLQPLLSQITPADDPIVWFYTPMALPLLPALHAGLVVYDCMDELAAFKNAPRQLLQRETALLARADLVFAGGPSLFEAKRTRHANVHCFASSVDTVHFEQALDRHNGHPAQAEIGRPRLGYYGVIDERFEPTLVAALADAHPDWQIVLVGPILKIDPASLPQRQNIHYLGQQPYQALPHFLAGWDVCLLPFARNEATRFISPTKVLEYMAAQLPIVSTSITDVAVPYGDIVAIADTPEAFVAACEAALAATPEQRAAMAASMRAVVEATSWDTTVEQMRNLLDTTPPGQGARQAVPAAGTAQAAAPGAGADVNLLHPPGAPQAVACAIIGAGPTGLSAAYHLGADTLLLDKNAAVGGWCRSIQDRGFTFDHAGHIMFSNDDYVLDMYRTLLGDNLHWQNREAWVYSKQVYTRYPFQGALYGLPPAVIKECIVGAIEARYGKAPVAPGQAAACAVEDCCADGGTGLEQVHDAVAAPAQAQAQTAPNFEQFIHQVWGSGIARHFAIPYNKKLWTVPLAEMETSWLGGRVPLPNLEEIIEGALEPVARPMGPNARFGYPLRGGFQALMSGFLPHLQGKLELNADVVQVLPRQHVIVLGDGRRFRYQHLLSTMPLPQLVRLIGEQAPPQVQAAARALRHISVRCVNLGVARENISEKHWIYYPEETIFHRIFLQGNASPHCNAPGGFGLTCEISYSPWKPLPLDGQALIDRCVADCIAVGLLRNDDRLLAANQVDMPYAYVVYDHARAANVALVKAWLSTQDIVLAGRYSEWEYYNSDHAFLAGKKAAELIGGLAASQRKIGMVE
;
A
#
# COMPACT_ATOMS: atom_id res chain seq x y z
N MET A 1 -47.31 10.22 0.40
CA MET A 1 -45.92 10.19 -0.08
C MET A 1 -45.86 9.15 -1.18
N ALA A 2 -45.75 9.60 -2.43
CA ALA A 2 -45.73 8.74 -3.61
C ALA A 2 -44.28 8.56 -4.08
N ASP A 3 -43.96 7.36 -4.57
CA ASP A 3 -42.70 7.03 -5.24
C ASP A 3 -42.56 7.84 -6.54
N THR A 4 -41.38 7.80 -7.13
CA THR A 4 -41.08 8.32 -8.48
C THR A 4 -42.02 7.75 -9.56
N ASP A 5 -42.60 6.57 -9.32
CA ASP A 5 -43.61 5.91 -10.16
C ASP A 5 -45.07 6.11 -9.67
N GLY A 6 -45.31 6.95 -8.67
CA GLY A 6 -46.65 7.23 -8.15
C GLY A 6 -47.21 6.23 -7.13
N ALA A 7 -46.47 5.17 -6.77
CA ALA A 7 -46.88 4.16 -5.79
C ALA A 7 -46.68 4.62 -4.34
N ALA A 8 -47.57 4.24 -3.40
CA ALA A 8 -47.41 4.58 -1.98
C ALA A 8 -46.23 3.83 -1.34
N ALA A 9 -45.45 4.55 -0.52
CA ALA A 9 -44.36 3.96 0.25
C ALA A 9 -44.84 2.83 1.20
N PRO A 10 -44.12 1.68 1.30
CA PRO A 10 -44.54 0.56 2.15
C PRO A 10 -44.47 0.85 3.66
N PHE A 11 -43.62 1.79 4.08
CA PHE A 11 -43.34 2.07 5.48
C PHE A 11 -43.49 3.57 5.81
N LEU A 12 -43.92 3.89 7.04
CA LEU A 12 -44.02 5.26 7.55
C LEU A 12 -42.67 5.93 7.80
N THR A 13 -41.66 5.13 8.17
CA THR A 13 -40.28 5.59 8.38
C THR A 13 -39.28 4.61 7.78
N TYR A 14 -38.16 5.13 7.28
CA TYR A 14 -37.08 4.32 6.72
C TYR A 14 -36.43 3.44 7.80
N TRP A 15 -36.12 4.03 8.97
CA TRP A 15 -35.67 3.28 10.13
C TRP A 15 -36.87 2.69 10.87
N GLN A 16 -36.74 1.43 11.24
CA GLN A 16 -37.74 0.64 11.94
C GLN A 16 -37.15 0.08 13.23
N ALA A 17 -38.02 -0.24 14.18
CA ALA A 17 -37.66 -0.93 15.40
C ALA A 17 -38.36 -2.27 15.48
N GLY A 18 -37.64 -3.32 15.86
CA GLY A 18 -38.19 -4.66 15.99
C GLY A 18 -38.11 -5.18 17.41
N TYR A 19 -39.17 -5.83 17.86
CA TYR A 19 -39.23 -6.47 19.17
C TYR A 19 -39.09 -7.98 19.01
N GLU A 20 -38.22 -8.60 19.81
CA GLU A 20 -37.96 -10.03 19.77
C GLU A 20 -39.24 -10.81 20.09
N GLY A 21 -39.73 -11.53 19.10
CA GLY A 21 -41.05 -12.14 19.12
C GLY A 21 -41.03 -13.66 18.97
N ALA A 22 -39.85 -14.29 19.07
CA ALA A 22 -39.73 -15.74 19.00
C ALA A 22 -40.60 -16.42 20.08
N ASP A 23 -41.40 -17.39 19.65
CA ASP A 23 -42.32 -18.13 20.52
C ASP A 23 -42.19 -19.64 20.38
N HIS A 24 -41.11 -20.17 19.80
CA HIS A 24 -40.91 -21.61 19.64
C HIS A 24 -40.66 -22.34 20.97
N VAL A 25 -40.66 -23.67 20.89
CA VAL A 25 -40.14 -24.55 21.95
C VAL A 25 -38.70 -24.92 21.60
N THR A 26 -37.76 -24.64 22.49
CA THR A 26 -36.33 -24.91 22.26
C THR A 26 -36.05 -26.41 22.24
N HIS A 27 -34.84 -26.80 21.81
CA HIS A 27 -34.39 -28.19 21.87
C HIS A 27 -34.52 -28.80 23.28
N GLY A 28 -34.30 -27.98 24.31
CA GLY A 28 -34.43 -28.37 25.72
C GLY A 28 -35.88 -28.47 26.23
N GLY A 29 -36.89 -28.21 25.39
CA GLY A 29 -38.31 -28.25 25.77
C GLY A 29 -38.82 -27.01 26.49
N GLN A 30 -38.07 -25.92 26.46
CA GLN A 30 -38.51 -24.65 27.02
C GLN A 30 -39.39 -23.90 26.01
N ALA A 31 -40.63 -23.61 26.39
CA ALA A 31 -41.53 -22.79 25.59
C ALA A 31 -41.21 -21.30 25.79
N LEU A 32 -40.82 -20.61 24.72
CA LEU A 32 -40.41 -19.19 24.78
C LEU A 32 -41.58 -18.22 24.64
N ASP A 33 -41.50 -17.09 25.35
CA ASP A 33 -42.33 -15.90 25.15
C ASP A 33 -41.41 -14.67 25.33
N MET A 34 -40.73 -14.29 24.25
CA MET A 34 -39.66 -13.30 24.33
C MET A 34 -40.16 -11.87 24.61
N ASN A 35 -41.36 -11.53 24.14
CA ASN A 35 -42.00 -10.25 24.48
C ASN A 35 -42.32 -10.16 25.98
N ARG A 36 -42.70 -11.27 26.62
CA ARG A 36 -42.86 -11.33 28.08
C ARG A 36 -41.52 -11.34 28.81
N ALA A 37 -40.54 -12.11 28.33
CA ALA A 37 -39.23 -12.23 28.97
C ALA A 37 -38.48 -10.89 29.05
N THR A 38 -38.66 -10.03 28.05
CA THR A 38 -38.11 -8.67 28.00
C THR A 38 -38.96 -7.63 28.72
N GLY A 39 -40.14 -8.01 29.22
CA GLY A 39 -41.13 -7.11 29.84
C GLY A 39 -41.78 -6.16 28.84
N HIS A 40 -41.66 -6.42 27.54
CA HIS A 40 -42.25 -5.56 26.51
C HIS A 40 -43.79 -5.56 26.56
N LEU A 41 -44.42 -6.71 26.84
CA LEU A 41 -45.89 -6.81 26.94
C LEU A 41 -46.47 -5.90 28.02
N ASP A 42 -45.77 -5.72 29.13
CA ASP A 42 -46.25 -4.89 30.25
C ASP A 42 -45.88 -3.40 30.09
N ARG A 43 -45.03 -3.06 29.11
CA ARG A 43 -44.45 -1.72 28.91
C ARG A 43 -44.60 -1.20 27.48
N VAL A 44 -45.54 -1.74 26.71
CA VAL A 44 -45.78 -1.42 25.29
C VAL A 44 -45.78 0.09 25.03
N ARG A 45 -46.58 0.84 25.81
CA ARG A 45 -46.68 2.30 25.65
C ARG A 45 -45.38 3.02 25.92
N GLU A 46 -44.66 2.63 26.97
CA GLU A 46 -43.36 3.22 27.31
C GLU A 46 -42.36 2.97 26.18
N ASP A 47 -42.26 1.71 25.74
CA ASP A 47 -41.34 1.28 24.70
C ASP A 47 -41.62 1.97 23.35
N TYR A 48 -42.89 2.12 22.98
CA TYR A 48 -43.29 2.83 21.75
C TYR A 48 -43.05 4.34 21.85
N LEU A 49 -43.20 4.95 23.03
CA LEU A 49 -42.88 6.37 23.24
C LEU A 49 -41.37 6.63 23.13
N LEU A 50 -40.52 5.70 23.56
CA LEU A 50 -39.07 5.82 23.44
C LEU A 50 -38.63 5.99 21.97
N LEU A 51 -39.31 5.33 21.03
CA LEU A 51 -39.01 5.41 19.59
C LEU A 51 -39.16 6.82 19.02
N ARG A 52 -40.01 7.68 19.61
CA ARG A 52 -40.18 9.08 19.19
C ARG A 52 -38.88 9.87 19.30
N GLN A 53 -38.00 9.53 20.25
CA GLN A 53 -36.69 10.17 20.43
C GLN A 53 -35.77 10.01 19.20
N PHE A 54 -36.06 9.03 18.35
CA PHE A 54 -35.32 8.73 17.12
C PHE A 54 -36.21 8.86 15.88
N GLY A 55 -37.43 9.41 16.00
CA GLY A 55 -38.34 9.58 14.87
C GLY A 55 -38.77 8.29 14.18
N ILE A 56 -38.69 7.14 14.85
CA ILE A 56 -39.10 5.84 14.30
C ILE A 56 -40.61 5.68 14.46
N ARG A 57 -41.33 5.35 13.38
CA ARG A 57 -42.78 5.13 13.38
C ARG A 57 -43.25 3.84 12.72
N SER A 58 -42.34 3.06 12.15
CA SER A 58 -42.60 1.71 11.66
C SER A 58 -41.94 0.71 12.59
N VAL A 59 -42.71 -0.29 13.06
CA VAL A 59 -42.22 -1.32 13.99
C VAL A 59 -42.52 -2.71 13.48
N ARG A 60 -41.67 -3.68 13.84
CA ARG A 60 -41.89 -5.11 13.60
C ARG A 60 -42.27 -5.80 14.90
N GLU A 61 -43.38 -6.53 14.87
CA GLU A 61 -43.95 -7.24 16.00
C GLU A 61 -44.35 -8.66 15.60
N SER A 62 -44.39 -9.57 16.58
CA SER A 62 -44.92 -10.92 16.41
C SER A 62 -46.28 -11.04 17.10
N ILE A 63 -47.23 -11.67 16.42
CA ILE A 63 -48.47 -12.16 17.02
C ILE A 63 -48.17 -13.40 17.87
N GLY A 64 -47.32 -14.31 17.36
CA GLY A 64 -47.03 -15.60 17.98
C GLY A 64 -48.17 -16.58 17.81
N TRP A 65 -48.09 -17.47 16.80
CA TRP A 65 -49.16 -18.42 16.50
C TRP A 65 -49.36 -19.43 17.64
N ARG A 66 -48.29 -19.91 18.28
CA ARG A 66 -48.41 -20.80 19.45
C ARG A 66 -49.07 -20.10 20.63
N LEU A 67 -48.81 -18.81 20.81
CA LEU A 67 -49.37 -18.04 21.92
C LEU A 67 -50.85 -17.69 21.70
N ALA A 68 -51.23 -17.41 20.45
CA ALA A 68 -52.58 -17.00 20.08
C ALA A 68 -53.57 -18.14 19.85
N GLU A 69 -53.12 -19.39 19.72
CA GLU A 69 -54.00 -20.54 19.50
C GLU A 69 -53.92 -21.57 20.64
N ARG A 70 -55.09 -21.97 21.15
CA ARG A 70 -55.23 -23.13 22.04
C ARG A 70 -56.44 -23.96 21.61
N ASP A 71 -56.22 -25.26 21.37
CA ASP A 71 -57.27 -26.25 21.06
C ASP A 71 -58.21 -25.91 19.87
N GLY A 72 -57.82 -25.03 18.94
CA GLY A 72 -58.74 -24.57 17.88
C GLY A 72 -59.18 -23.14 17.95
N LEU A 73 -59.08 -22.56 19.14
CA LEU A 73 -59.62 -21.25 19.46
C LEU A 73 -58.50 -20.22 19.46
N PHE A 74 -58.80 -19.05 18.91
CA PHE A 74 -57.86 -17.94 18.80
C PHE A 74 -58.13 -16.90 19.89
N ASP A 75 -57.11 -16.53 20.64
CA ASP A 75 -57.11 -15.42 21.59
C ASP A 75 -56.14 -14.35 21.11
N PHE A 76 -56.67 -13.17 20.81
CA PHE A 76 -55.89 -12.02 20.35
C PHE A 76 -55.86 -10.88 21.37
N SER A 77 -56.33 -11.11 22.60
CA SER A 77 -56.39 -10.07 23.64
C SER A 77 -55.01 -9.46 23.96
N PHE A 78 -53.95 -10.28 23.94
CA PHE A 78 -52.57 -9.84 24.21
C PHE A 78 -51.89 -9.08 23.05
N ILE A 79 -52.53 -8.98 21.88
CA ILE A 79 -52.09 -8.08 20.79
C ILE A 79 -52.97 -6.83 20.69
N GLU A 80 -54.14 -6.81 21.33
CA GLU A 80 -55.08 -5.67 21.30
C GLU A 80 -54.42 -4.39 21.83
N GLU A 81 -53.75 -4.48 22.98
CA GLU A 81 -53.08 -3.34 23.59
C GLU A 81 -51.98 -2.78 22.67
N ARG A 82 -51.15 -3.65 22.09
CA ARG A 82 -50.11 -3.24 21.11
C ARG A 82 -50.72 -2.54 19.90
N ALA A 83 -51.77 -3.10 19.32
CA ALA A 83 -52.45 -2.51 18.17
C ALA A 83 -53.10 -1.16 18.50
N ALA A 84 -53.79 -1.06 19.64
CA ALA A 84 -54.46 0.16 20.08
C ALA A 84 -53.47 1.29 20.42
N VAL A 85 -52.41 0.98 21.18
CA VAL A 85 -51.37 1.95 21.55
C VAL A 85 -50.60 2.41 20.31
N ALA A 86 -50.28 1.52 19.37
CA ALA A 86 -49.65 1.92 18.11
C ALA A 86 -50.54 2.87 17.30
N GLN A 87 -51.83 2.57 17.16
CA GLN A 87 -52.77 3.44 16.47
C GLN A 87 -52.87 4.82 17.13
N GLU A 88 -52.97 4.88 18.45
CA GLU A 88 -52.99 6.14 19.21
C GLU A 88 -51.71 6.95 19.01
N LEU A 89 -50.54 6.30 19.03
CA LEU A 89 -49.25 6.96 18.89
C LEU A 89 -48.87 7.28 17.44
N GLY A 90 -49.66 6.83 16.45
CA GLY A 90 -49.42 7.02 15.03
C GLY A 90 -48.30 6.13 14.47
N LEU A 91 -48.13 4.93 15.02
CA LEU A 91 -47.17 3.93 14.60
C LEU A 91 -47.80 2.93 13.62
N GLN A 92 -47.00 2.46 12.66
CA GLN A 92 -47.35 1.34 11.78
C GLN A 92 -46.66 0.08 12.30
N ILE A 93 -47.46 -0.95 12.60
CA ILE A 93 -46.94 -2.28 12.94
C ILE A 93 -46.93 -3.17 11.69
N ASN A 94 -45.77 -3.74 11.40
CA ASN A 94 -45.57 -4.82 10.44
C ASN A 94 -45.69 -6.16 11.18
N TRP A 95 -46.89 -6.75 11.15
CA TRP A 95 -47.17 -7.96 11.95
C TRP A 95 -46.58 -9.22 11.33
N THR A 96 -45.85 -9.96 12.15
CA THR A 96 -45.37 -11.31 11.88
C THR A 96 -46.33 -12.32 12.52
N PHE A 97 -46.93 -13.20 11.72
CA PHE A 97 -47.98 -14.10 12.20
C PHE A 97 -47.40 -15.32 12.91
N CYS A 98 -46.38 -15.96 12.32
CA CYS A 98 -45.63 -17.04 12.94
C CYS A 98 -44.14 -16.70 13.01
N HIS A 99 -43.57 -16.74 14.22
CA HIS A 99 -42.14 -16.52 14.47
C HIS A 99 -41.55 -17.73 15.21
N TYR A 100 -41.41 -18.83 14.45
CA TYR A 100 -40.90 -20.15 14.87
C TYR A 100 -41.86 -21.00 15.72
N GLY A 101 -42.89 -20.43 16.36
CA GLY A 101 -43.85 -21.18 17.16
C GLY A 101 -45.15 -21.53 16.42
N TRP A 102 -45.64 -22.75 16.66
CA TRP A 102 -47.00 -23.21 16.32
C TRP A 102 -47.55 -24.09 17.47
N PRO A 103 -48.87 -24.39 17.49
CA PRO A 103 -49.48 -25.18 18.55
C PRO A 103 -48.79 -26.55 18.74
N PRO A 104 -48.46 -26.95 19.99
CA PRO A 104 -47.64 -28.14 20.25
C PRO A 104 -48.31 -29.46 19.83
N GLU A 105 -49.64 -29.49 19.75
CA GLU A 105 -50.41 -30.63 19.28
C GLU A 105 -50.42 -30.77 17.74
N LEU A 106 -50.00 -29.74 17.01
CA LEU A 106 -50.03 -29.70 15.56
C LEU A 106 -48.70 -30.22 14.98
N ASP A 107 -48.78 -31.33 14.26
CA ASP A 107 -47.64 -31.85 13.50
C ASP A 107 -47.40 -30.99 12.25
N LEU A 108 -46.20 -30.41 12.15
CA LEU A 108 -45.76 -29.62 11.00
C LEU A 108 -45.97 -30.38 9.69
N PHE A 109 -45.68 -31.68 9.68
CA PHE A 109 -45.70 -32.50 8.47
C PHE A 109 -47.10 -33.05 8.13
N SER A 110 -48.10 -32.83 9.00
CA SER A 110 -49.47 -33.26 8.75
C SER A 110 -50.13 -32.43 7.64
N PRO A 111 -51.04 -33.03 6.83
CA PRO A 111 -51.87 -32.28 5.90
C PRO A 111 -52.74 -31.21 6.58
N ASP A 112 -53.00 -31.33 7.89
CA ASP A 112 -53.81 -30.36 8.65
C ASP A 112 -53.08 -29.04 8.93
N PHE A 113 -51.74 -29.01 8.87
CA PHE A 113 -50.94 -27.84 9.20
C PHE A 113 -51.29 -26.62 8.34
N VAL A 114 -51.35 -26.80 7.02
CA VAL A 114 -51.57 -25.71 6.05
C VAL A 114 -52.98 -25.11 6.17
N PRO A 115 -54.08 -25.90 6.17
CA PRO A 115 -55.43 -25.37 6.40
C PRO A 115 -55.58 -24.69 7.77
N ARG A 116 -54.92 -25.22 8.81
CA ARG A 116 -54.97 -24.65 10.16
C ARG A 116 -54.31 -23.28 10.21
N PHE A 117 -53.11 -23.16 9.64
CA PHE A 117 -52.40 -21.90 9.53
C PHE A 117 -53.19 -20.86 8.71
N ALA A 118 -53.76 -21.26 7.57
CA ALA A 118 -54.59 -20.36 6.77
C ALA A 118 -55.82 -19.84 7.53
N ARG A 119 -56.45 -20.68 8.37
CA ARG A 119 -57.57 -20.27 9.23
C ARG A 119 -57.11 -19.26 10.30
N TYR A 120 -55.97 -19.50 10.92
CA TYR A 120 -55.34 -18.57 11.86
C TYR A 120 -55.03 -17.23 11.19
N CYS A 121 -54.38 -17.24 10.02
CA CYS A 121 -54.07 -16.03 9.25
C CYS A 121 -55.32 -15.22 8.90
N ARG A 122 -56.43 -15.88 8.51
CA ARG A 122 -57.71 -15.19 8.28
C ARG A 122 -58.24 -14.53 9.54
N ALA A 123 -58.25 -15.26 10.66
CA ALA A 123 -58.79 -14.76 11.93
C ALA A 123 -57.97 -13.58 12.48
N ALA A 124 -56.63 -13.68 12.45
CA ALA A 124 -55.74 -12.60 12.86
C ALA A 124 -55.87 -11.37 11.94
N ALA A 125 -55.97 -11.54 10.62
CA ALA A 125 -56.20 -10.43 9.70
C ALA A 125 -57.56 -9.74 9.93
N GLN A 126 -58.62 -10.51 10.25
CA GLN A 126 -59.93 -9.95 10.62
C GLN A 126 -59.86 -9.15 11.92
N PHE A 127 -59.16 -9.67 12.93
CA PHE A 127 -58.95 -8.97 14.19
C PHE A 127 -58.16 -7.67 14.02
N LEU A 128 -57.11 -7.69 13.19
CA LEU A 128 -56.25 -6.52 12.96
C LEU A 128 -56.86 -5.48 12.00
N ALA A 129 -57.90 -5.81 11.24
CA ALA A 129 -58.49 -4.93 10.23
C ALA A 129 -58.88 -3.52 10.75
N PRO A 130 -59.41 -3.33 11.98
CA PRO A 130 -59.71 -2.00 12.52
C PRO A 130 -58.47 -1.15 12.82
N TYR A 131 -57.31 -1.78 13.02
CA TYR A 131 -56.04 -1.12 13.34
C TYR A 131 -55.14 -0.99 12.11
N ALA A 132 -55.46 -1.68 11.01
CA ALA A 132 -54.67 -1.70 9.79
C ALA A 132 -54.85 -0.43 8.94
N GLY A 133 -53.76 0.05 8.34
CA GLY A 133 -53.81 1.09 7.32
C GLY A 133 -54.40 0.60 5.99
N SER A 134 -54.47 1.46 4.97
CA SER A 134 -55.06 1.10 3.67
C SER A 134 -54.33 -0.04 2.94
N ALA A 135 -53.00 -0.13 3.09
CA ALA A 135 -52.18 -1.20 2.53
C ALA A 135 -51.23 -1.77 3.62
N PRO A 136 -51.72 -2.62 4.53
CA PRO A 136 -50.92 -3.15 5.63
C PRO A 136 -49.82 -4.08 5.11
N VAL A 137 -48.69 -4.12 5.82
CA VAL A 137 -47.58 -5.03 5.54
C VAL A 137 -47.60 -6.17 6.57
N TYR A 138 -47.64 -7.40 6.08
CA TYR A 138 -47.66 -8.60 6.92
C TYR A 138 -46.54 -9.56 6.53
N SER A 139 -45.97 -10.24 7.53
CA SER A 139 -45.08 -11.40 7.37
C SER A 139 -45.83 -12.65 7.83
N PRO A 140 -46.31 -13.53 6.92
CA PRO A 140 -47.04 -14.72 7.34
C PRO A 140 -46.17 -15.65 8.19
N ILE A 141 -45.00 -16.07 7.69
CA ILE A 141 -44.04 -16.88 8.42
C ILE A 141 -42.67 -16.20 8.31
N ASN A 142 -42.06 -15.88 9.44
CA ASN A 142 -40.70 -15.34 9.47
C ASN A 142 -39.69 -16.46 9.15
N GLU A 143 -38.69 -16.13 8.35
CA GLU A 143 -37.47 -16.92 8.15
C GLU A 143 -37.71 -18.41 7.88
N ILE A 144 -38.39 -18.71 6.76
CA ILE A 144 -38.69 -20.09 6.35
C ILE A 144 -37.40 -20.91 6.19
N SER A 145 -36.35 -20.30 5.62
CA SER A 145 -35.07 -20.96 5.39
C SER A 145 -34.30 -21.17 6.70
N PHE A 146 -34.33 -20.20 7.63
CA PHE A 146 -33.76 -20.40 8.98
C PHE A 146 -34.52 -21.49 9.75
N THR A 147 -35.86 -21.46 9.70
CA THR A 147 -36.72 -22.46 10.34
C THR A 147 -36.40 -23.86 9.81
N SER A 148 -36.30 -24.00 8.49
CA SER A 148 -35.90 -25.24 7.82
C SER A 148 -34.52 -25.75 8.24
N TRP A 149 -33.53 -24.85 8.33
CA TRP A 149 -32.21 -25.21 8.84
C TRP A 149 -32.28 -25.65 10.30
N GLY A 150 -32.98 -24.91 11.17
CA GLY A 150 -33.15 -25.26 12.58
C GLY A 150 -33.83 -26.62 12.78
N LEU A 151 -34.79 -26.99 11.94
CA LEU A 151 -35.38 -28.34 11.94
C LEU A 151 -34.34 -29.43 11.63
N SER A 152 -33.42 -29.17 10.70
CA SER A 152 -32.37 -30.13 10.31
C SER A 152 -31.32 -30.36 11.41
N VAL A 153 -31.15 -29.39 12.32
CA VAL A 153 -30.23 -29.46 13.46
C VAL A 153 -30.95 -29.62 14.80
N HIS A 154 -32.26 -29.90 14.78
CA HIS A 154 -33.11 -30.12 15.95
C HIS A 154 -33.20 -28.92 16.91
N MET A 155 -33.02 -27.69 16.42
CA MET A 155 -33.13 -26.46 17.21
C MET A 155 -34.56 -26.21 17.73
N PHE A 156 -35.55 -26.55 16.93
CA PHE A 156 -36.98 -26.39 17.27
C PHE A 156 -37.57 -27.74 17.64
N GLN A 157 -38.05 -27.87 18.88
CA GLN A 157 -38.77 -29.08 19.29
C GLN A 157 -40.17 -29.09 18.68
N CYS A 158 -40.45 -30.09 17.84
CA CYS A 158 -41.77 -30.33 17.27
C CYS A 158 -42.09 -31.84 17.17
N LEU A 159 -43.36 -32.16 16.91
CA LEU A 159 -43.76 -33.54 16.59
C LEU A 159 -43.00 -34.02 15.35
N ASN A 160 -42.57 -35.29 15.39
CA ASN A 160 -41.85 -35.95 14.30
C ASN A 160 -40.56 -35.23 13.84
N MET A 161 -39.86 -34.52 14.74
CA MET A 161 -38.64 -33.75 14.39
C MET A 161 -37.45 -34.60 13.90
N TYR A 162 -37.40 -35.90 14.21
CA TYR A 162 -36.30 -36.82 13.85
C TYR A 162 -36.44 -37.45 12.47
N ARG A 163 -37.24 -36.86 11.56
CA ARG A 163 -37.37 -37.36 10.19
C ARG A 163 -36.08 -37.12 9.39
N PRO A 164 -35.63 -38.08 8.57
CA PRO A 164 -34.36 -37.99 7.82
C PRO A 164 -34.20 -36.74 6.94
N ASP A 165 -35.31 -36.16 6.45
CA ASP A 165 -35.32 -34.97 5.58
C ASP A 165 -36.14 -33.80 6.18
N ALA A 166 -36.22 -33.72 7.52
CA ALA A 166 -37.06 -32.75 8.23
C ALA A 166 -36.86 -31.29 7.75
N GLY A 167 -35.63 -30.89 7.43
CA GLY A 167 -35.34 -29.55 6.90
C GLY A 167 -35.97 -29.28 5.53
N HIS A 168 -35.76 -30.16 4.55
CA HIS A 168 -36.27 -29.97 3.19
C HIS A 168 -37.80 -30.13 3.10
N GLU A 169 -38.35 -31.17 3.76
CA GLU A 169 -39.80 -31.38 3.82
C GLU A 169 -40.49 -30.23 4.59
N GLY A 170 -39.89 -29.80 5.69
CA GLY A 170 -40.33 -28.66 6.48
C GLY A 170 -40.37 -27.36 5.65
N LYS A 171 -39.31 -27.07 4.88
CA LYS A 171 -39.26 -25.90 3.98
C LYS A 171 -40.44 -25.87 3.03
N ARG A 172 -40.70 -26.99 2.33
CA ARG A 172 -41.81 -27.11 1.36
C ARG A 172 -43.17 -26.92 2.03
N GLN A 173 -43.34 -27.45 3.23
CA GLN A 173 -44.58 -27.36 3.98
C GLN A 173 -44.85 -25.95 4.52
N LEU A 174 -43.80 -25.27 5.02
CA LEU A 174 -43.85 -23.86 5.41
C LEU A 174 -44.16 -22.96 4.21
N VAL A 175 -43.60 -23.22 3.03
CA VAL A 175 -43.95 -22.50 1.80
C VAL A 175 -45.43 -22.66 1.46
N ARG A 176 -45.99 -23.89 1.51
CA ARG A 176 -47.43 -24.12 1.29
C ARG A 176 -48.29 -23.37 2.29
N ALA A 177 -47.89 -23.38 3.56
CA ALA A 177 -48.56 -22.65 4.63
C ALA A 177 -48.54 -21.14 4.35
N THR A 178 -47.39 -20.57 3.98
CA THR A 178 -47.26 -19.16 3.62
C THR A 178 -48.11 -18.78 2.41
N VAL A 179 -48.17 -19.60 1.35
CA VAL A 179 -49.05 -19.37 0.18
C VAL A 179 -50.51 -19.32 0.61
N ALA A 180 -50.98 -20.32 1.37
CA ALA A 180 -52.35 -20.40 1.84
C ALA A 180 -52.70 -19.27 2.82
N GLY A 181 -51.75 -18.89 3.70
CA GLY A 181 -51.86 -17.77 4.62
C GLY A 181 -51.98 -16.44 3.89
N CYS A 182 -51.15 -16.21 2.86
CA CYS A 182 -51.25 -15.02 2.01
C CYS A 182 -52.63 -14.89 1.35
N ASP A 183 -53.16 -15.97 0.78
CA ASP A 183 -54.50 -15.94 0.16
C ASP A 183 -55.61 -15.71 1.19
N ALA A 184 -55.48 -16.31 2.38
CA ALA A 184 -56.39 -16.10 3.49
C ALA A 184 -56.40 -14.65 4.00
N ILE A 185 -55.22 -14.02 4.10
CA ILE A 185 -55.07 -12.60 4.47
C ILE A 185 -55.65 -11.69 3.39
N ARG A 186 -55.34 -11.93 2.11
CA ARG A 186 -55.87 -11.11 0.99
C ARG A 186 -57.38 -11.19 0.84
N ALA A 187 -58.00 -12.30 1.23
CA ALA A 187 -59.45 -12.43 1.26
C ALA A 187 -60.11 -11.50 2.30
N VAL A 188 -59.36 -11.01 3.29
CA VAL A 188 -59.81 -10.04 4.30
C VAL A 188 -59.33 -8.64 3.95
N SER A 189 -58.06 -8.51 3.58
CA SER A 189 -57.37 -7.25 3.26
C SER A 189 -56.77 -7.33 1.84
N PRO A 190 -57.53 -7.04 0.78
CA PRO A 190 -57.08 -7.19 -0.61
C PRO A 190 -55.83 -6.37 -0.98
N GLN A 191 -55.59 -5.27 -0.26
CA GLN A 191 -54.43 -4.39 -0.46
C GLN A 191 -53.21 -4.77 0.42
N ALA A 192 -53.28 -5.88 1.17
CA ALA A 192 -52.18 -6.36 1.99
C ALA A 192 -50.94 -6.68 1.12
N ARG A 193 -49.78 -6.26 1.62
CA ARG A 193 -48.47 -6.54 1.03
C ARG A 193 -47.71 -7.54 1.91
N PHE A 194 -47.02 -8.48 1.27
CA PHE A 194 -46.28 -9.51 1.99
C PHE A 194 -44.79 -9.22 2.04
N LEU A 195 -44.26 -9.17 3.26
CA LEU A 195 -42.84 -9.11 3.57
C LEU A 195 -42.35 -10.52 3.90
N GLN A 196 -41.51 -11.09 3.04
CA GLN A 196 -40.94 -12.42 3.24
C GLN A 196 -39.51 -12.26 3.75
N CYS A 197 -39.29 -12.50 5.04
CA CYS A 197 -37.98 -12.36 5.68
C CYS A 197 -37.21 -13.69 5.65
N ASP A 198 -35.91 -13.64 5.38
CA ASP A 198 -34.99 -14.77 5.54
C ASP A 198 -33.54 -14.26 5.73
N PRO A 199 -32.61 -15.08 6.28
CA PRO A 199 -31.21 -14.71 6.44
C PRO A 199 -30.50 -14.42 5.12
N LEU A 200 -29.73 -13.33 5.09
CA LEU A 200 -28.80 -13.00 4.01
C LEU A 200 -27.41 -13.51 4.38
N ILE A 201 -26.93 -14.59 3.74
CA ILE A 201 -25.70 -15.29 4.12
C ILE A 201 -24.66 -15.32 3.00
N HIS A 202 -23.38 -15.43 3.38
CA HIS A 202 -22.27 -15.70 2.47
C HIS A 202 -21.35 -16.76 3.07
N VAL A 203 -21.11 -17.84 2.32
CA VAL A 203 -20.29 -18.97 2.75
C VAL A 203 -19.13 -19.14 1.79
N THR A 204 -17.92 -19.27 2.30
CA THR A 204 -16.70 -19.44 1.51
C THR A 204 -15.98 -20.74 1.85
N ALA A 205 -15.16 -21.26 0.93
CA ALA A 205 -14.32 -22.42 1.19
C ALA A 205 -13.07 -22.04 2.02
N PRO A 206 -12.54 -22.97 2.84
CA PRO A 206 -11.26 -22.76 3.51
C PRO A 206 -10.10 -22.51 2.53
N PRO A 207 -9.06 -21.74 2.90
CA PRO A 207 -7.90 -21.52 2.05
C PRO A 207 -7.23 -22.86 1.70
N GLY A 208 -6.93 -23.08 0.41
CA GLY A 208 -6.33 -24.32 -0.08
C GLY A 208 -7.29 -25.51 -0.26
N ARG A 209 -8.59 -25.37 0.07
CA ARG A 209 -9.63 -26.42 -0.12
C ARG A 209 -10.54 -26.11 -1.31
N THR A 210 -9.97 -26.14 -2.51
CA THR A 210 -10.73 -25.88 -3.75
C THR A 210 -11.85 -26.91 -4.00
N ASP A 211 -11.74 -28.10 -3.43
CA ASP A 211 -12.75 -29.17 -3.48
C ASP A 211 -14.05 -28.83 -2.72
N TRP A 212 -14.03 -27.82 -1.85
CA TRP A 212 -15.18 -27.38 -1.06
C TRP A 212 -15.89 -26.13 -1.62
N VAL A 213 -15.42 -25.60 -2.75
CA VAL A 213 -16.02 -24.43 -3.39
C VAL A 213 -17.48 -24.68 -3.77
N ASP A 214 -17.78 -25.83 -4.37
CA ASP A 214 -19.15 -26.18 -4.77
C ASP A 214 -20.08 -26.37 -3.57
N GLN A 215 -19.56 -26.93 -2.46
CA GLN A 215 -20.31 -27.08 -1.22
C GLN A 215 -20.64 -25.72 -0.61
N ALA A 216 -19.67 -24.80 -0.52
CA ALA A 216 -19.89 -23.43 -0.06
C ALA A 216 -20.92 -22.69 -0.93
N ALA A 217 -20.85 -22.87 -2.26
CA ALA A 217 -21.82 -22.31 -3.19
C ALA A 217 -23.23 -22.87 -2.98
N ALA A 218 -23.37 -24.18 -2.72
CA ALA A 218 -24.65 -24.81 -2.41
C ALA A 218 -25.30 -24.26 -1.13
N TRP A 219 -24.52 -24.09 -0.05
CA TRP A 219 -25.00 -23.45 1.17
C TRP A 219 -25.50 -22.03 0.92
N ARG A 220 -24.72 -21.22 0.18
CA ARG A 220 -25.11 -19.86 -0.20
C ARG A 220 -26.38 -19.85 -1.05
N ALA A 221 -26.55 -20.80 -1.98
CA ALA A 221 -27.75 -20.90 -2.81
C ALA A 221 -29.01 -21.28 -2.02
N SER A 222 -28.88 -22.08 -0.96
CA SER A 222 -30.02 -22.60 -0.19
C SER A 222 -30.89 -21.51 0.48
N GLN A 223 -30.33 -20.32 0.72
CA GLN A 223 -31.05 -19.17 1.29
C GLN A 223 -32.13 -18.63 0.35
N PHE A 224 -31.98 -18.86 -0.96
CA PHE A 224 -32.91 -18.37 -1.98
C PHE A 224 -34.08 -19.33 -2.24
N GLU A 225 -33.97 -20.59 -1.84
CA GLU A 225 -34.94 -21.65 -2.17
C GLU A 225 -36.36 -21.30 -1.73
N ALA A 226 -36.56 -20.77 -0.51
CA ALA A 226 -37.90 -20.44 -0.03
C ALA A 226 -38.56 -19.34 -0.87
N TRP A 227 -37.82 -18.27 -1.21
CA TRP A 227 -38.31 -17.21 -2.08
C TRP A 227 -38.53 -17.69 -3.52
N ASP A 228 -37.65 -18.53 -4.06
CA ASP A 228 -37.80 -19.12 -5.39
C ASP A 228 -39.04 -20.02 -5.46
N MET A 229 -39.32 -20.79 -4.41
CA MET A 229 -40.56 -21.56 -4.29
C MET A 229 -41.79 -20.66 -4.17
N LEU A 230 -41.75 -19.62 -3.32
CA LEU A 230 -42.86 -18.68 -3.13
C LEU A 230 -43.21 -17.92 -4.41
N CYS A 231 -42.23 -17.54 -5.23
CA CYS A 231 -42.46 -16.85 -6.49
C CYS A 231 -42.72 -17.79 -7.69
N GLY A 232 -42.67 -19.11 -7.48
CA GLY A 232 -42.96 -20.13 -8.49
C GLY A 232 -41.81 -20.43 -9.46
N ARG A 233 -40.58 -20.01 -9.14
CA ARG A 233 -39.36 -20.32 -9.92
C ARG A 233 -38.86 -21.75 -9.67
N GLN A 234 -39.09 -22.27 -8.47
CA GLN A 234 -38.76 -23.64 -8.06
C GLN A 234 -40.01 -24.31 -7.48
N ALA A 235 -40.14 -25.63 -7.63
CA ALA A 235 -41.25 -26.41 -7.08
C ALA A 235 -42.65 -25.77 -7.29
N PRO A 236 -43.04 -25.45 -8.55
CA PRO A 236 -44.30 -24.75 -8.84
C PRO A 236 -45.55 -25.52 -8.37
N GLU A 237 -45.45 -26.83 -8.14
CA GLU A 237 -46.50 -27.66 -7.55
C GLU A 237 -46.90 -27.25 -6.12
N LEU A 238 -46.10 -26.39 -5.45
CA LEU A 238 -46.42 -25.82 -4.15
C LEU A 238 -47.42 -24.64 -4.24
N GLY A 239 -47.75 -24.17 -5.44
CA GLY A 239 -48.70 -23.08 -5.67
C GLY A 239 -48.08 -21.67 -5.62
N GLY A 240 -46.76 -21.55 -5.64
CA GLY A 240 -46.05 -20.27 -5.66
C GLY A 240 -46.31 -19.45 -6.93
N ALA A 241 -46.23 -18.12 -6.79
CA ALA A 241 -46.45 -17.14 -7.84
C ALA A 241 -45.81 -15.79 -7.46
N PRO A 242 -45.41 -14.93 -8.42
CA PRO A 242 -44.73 -13.66 -8.13
C PRO A 242 -45.47 -12.70 -7.19
N ARG A 243 -46.79 -12.88 -7.04
CA ARG A 243 -47.64 -12.11 -6.12
C ARG A 243 -47.42 -12.43 -4.64
N TYR A 244 -46.71 -13.49 -4.27
CA TYR A 244 -46.47 -13.83 -2.86
C TYR A 244 -45.18 -13.20 -2.29
N LEU A 245 -44.41 -12.52 -3.14
CA LEU A 245 -43.14 -11.86 -2.81
C LEU A 245 -43.23 -10.37 -3.19
N ASP A 246 -44.01 -9.60 -2.43
CA ASP A 246 -44.18 -8.15 -2.66
C ASP A 246 -42.97 -7.34 -2.15
N LEU A 247 -42.39 -7.77 -1.03
CA LEU A 247 -41.21 -7.19 -0.37
C LEU A 247 -40.28 -8.32 0.08
N VAL A 248 -38.97 -8.12 -0.09
CA VAL A 248 -37.95 -9.07 0.39
C VAL A 248 -37.34 -8.52 1.69
N GLY A 249 -37.48 -9.28 2.77
CA GLY A 249 -36.89 -8.96 4.07
C GLY A 249 -35.57 -9.72 4.25
N LEU A 250 -34.51 -9.02 4.62
CA LEU A 250 -33.16 -9.55 4.70
C LEU A 250 -32.66 -9.44 6.14
N ASN A 251 -32.37 -10.58 6.76
CA ASN A 251 -31.82 -10.62 8.11
C ASN A 251 -30.30 -10.71 8.01
N TYR A 252 -29.60 -9.70 8.53
CA TYR A 252 -28.16 -9.57 8.37
C TYR A 252 -27.50 -9.11 9.67
N TYR A 253 -26.78 -10.04 10.28
CA TYR A 253 -25.98 -9.83 11.48
C TYR A 253 -24.49 -9.99 11.16
N HIS A 254 -23.66 -9.56 12.10
CA HIS A 254 -22.20 -9.65 12.00
C HIS A 254 -21.69 -11.08 11.71
N SER A 255 -22.40 -12.11 12.17
CA SER A 255 -22.07 -13.53 12.03
C SER A 255 -22.60 -14.19 10.75
N ASN A 256 -23.35 -13.48 9.88
CA ASN A 256 -23.97 -14.05 8.66
C ASN A 256 -22.98 -14.51 7.57
N GLN A 257 -21.67 -14.38 7.78
CA GLN A 257 -20.67 -14.86 6.84
C GLN A 257 -19.64 -15.75 7.54
N TRP A 258 -19.38 -16.93 6.97
CA TRP A 258 -18.51 -17.95 7.59
C TRP A 258 -17.84 -18.86 6.55
N GLU A 259 -16.87 -19.62 7.03
CA GLU A 259 -16.15 -20.63 6.28
C GLU A 259 -16.86 -22.00 6.36
N SER A 260 -17.03 -22.66 5.21
CA SER A 260 -17.72 -23.94 5.10
C SER A 260 -16.99 -25.05 5.86
N GLY A 261 -17.76 -25.86 6.58
CA GLY A 261 -17.34 -27.02 7.38
C GLY A 261 -16.63 -26.69 8.70
N SER A 262 -15.75 -25.69 8.75
CA SER A 262 -15.16 -25.22 10.03
C SER A 262 -16.11 -24.32 10.82
N ASN A 263 -17.05 -23.65 10.14
CA ASN A 263 -17.96 -22.64 10.69
C ASN A 263 -17.25 -21.43 11.31
N LEU A 264 -15.96 -21.21 10.96
CA LEU A 264 -15.22 -20.03 11.38
C LEU A 264 -15.87 -18.77 10.79
N ARG A 265 -16.19 -17.80 11.65
CA ARG A 265 -16.84 -16.54 11.24
C ARG A 265 -15.84 -15.67 10.48
N LEU A 266 -16.30 -15.06 9.40
CA LEU A 266 -15.54 -14.04 8.67
C LEU A 266 -15.77 -12.69 9.37
N TRP A 267 -14.87 -12.32 10.28
CA TRP A 267 -15.03 -11.14 11.13
C TRP A 267 -15.12 -9.84 10.33
N TRP A 268 -16.19 -9.08 10.54
CA TRP A 268 -16.47 -7.84 9.81
C TRP A 268 -15.48 -6.70 10.11
N HIS A 269 -14.89 -6.68 11.29
CA HIS A 269 -13.99 -5.63 11.76
C HIS A 269 -12.50 -5.96 11.58
N LEU A 270 -12.15 -7.13 11.04
CA LEU A 270 -10.76 -7.58 10.86
C LEU A 270 -10.27 -7.52 9.40
N GLY A 271 -11.05 -6.94 8.48
CA GLY A 271 -10.65 -6.78 7.08
C GLY A 271 -10.44 -8.09 6.33
N GLU A 272 -11.21 -9.13 6.66
CA GLU A 272 -11.16 -10.45 6.02
C GLU A 272 -11.54 -10.34 4.52
N PRO A 273 -10.59 -10.54 3.59
CA PRO A 273 -10.82 -10.31 2.16
C PRO A 273 -11.83 -11.28 1.53
N ARG A 274 -12.10 -12.42 2.17
CA ARG A 274 -13.13 -13.38 1.70
C ARG A 274 -14.56 -12.97 2.08
N ARG A 275 -14.72 -11.97 2.96
CA ARG A 275 -16.01 -11.42 3.35
C ARG A 275 -16.56 -10.55 2.22
N MET A 276 -17.82 -10.73 1.85
CA MET A 276 -18.48 -9.91 0.85
C MET A 276 -19.12 -8.66 1.50
N PRO A 277 -18.92 -7.45 0.97
CA PRO A 277 -19.60 -6.25 1.45
C PRO A 277 -21.13 -6.39 1.39
N LEU A 278 -21.84 -5.80 2.35
CA LEU A 278 -23.30 -5.90 2.43
C LEU A 278 -23.98 -5.32 1.18
N HIS A 279 -23.50 -4.19 0.65
CA HIS A 279 -24.10 -3.59 -0.54
C HIS A 279 -24.07 -4.52 -1.76
N GLN A 280 -23.03 -5.35 -1.90
CA GLN A 280 -22.94 -6.34 -2.99
C GLN A 280 -23.96 -7.47 -2.82
N LEU A 281 -24.13 -7.97 -1.59
CA LEU A 281 -25.16 -8.96 -1.26
C LEU A 281 -26.57 -8.40 -1.54
N LEU A 282 -26.82 -7.14 -1.18
CA LEU A 282 -28.11 -6.47 -1.47
C LEU A 282 -28.35 -6.31 -2.98
N LEU A 283 -27.32 -5.95 -3.76
CA LEU A 283 -27.42 -5.80 -5.21
C LEU A 283 -27.66 -7.15 -5.90
N GLU A 284 -27.09 -8.26 -5.40
CA GLU A 284 -27.38 -9.61 -5.89
C GLU A 284 -28.86 -9.97 -5.71
N VAL A 285 -29.42 -9.71 -4.52
CA VAL A 285 -30.85 -9.95 -4.24
C VAL A 285 -31.72 -9.04 -5.11
N GLN A 286 -31.35 -7.76 -5.25
CA GLN A 286 -32.03 -6.82 -6.14
C GLN A 286 -32.05 -7.32 -7.58
N ALA A 287 -30.92 -7.79 -8.11
CA ALA A 287 -30.82 -8.31 -9.46
C ALA A 287 -31.65 -9.59 -9.65
N ARG A 288 -31.72 -10.45 -8.64
CA ARG A 288 -32.47 -11.72 -8.70
C ARG A 288 -33.98 -11.53 -8.72
N TYR A 289 -34.51 -10.67 -7.85
CA TYR A 289 -35.96 -10.57 -7.62
C TYR A 289 -36.60 -9.28 -8.15
N GLN A 290 -35.84 -8.20 -8.29
CA GLN A 290 -36.35 -6.88 -8.72
C GLN A 290 -37.54 -6.40 -7.87
N ARG A 291 -37.47 -6.66 -6.56
CA ARG A 291 -38.48 -6.25 -5.57
C ARG A 291 -37.88 -5.26 -4.58
N PRO A 292 -38.70 -4.39 -3.94
CA PRO A 292 -38.20 -3.54 -2.88
C PRO A 292 -37.66 -4.37 -1.71
N LEU A 293 -36.52 -3.96 -1.19
CA LEU A 293 -35.79 -4.64 -0.13
C LEU A 293 -36.02 -3.96 1.22
N LEU A 294 -35.97 -4.73 2.30
CA LEU A 294 -35.90 -4.24 3.68
C LEU A 294 -34.76 -5.01 4.36
N LEU A 295 -33.82 -4.31 4.99
CA LEU A 295 -32.96 -4.97 5.98
C LEU A 295 -33.84 -5.22 7.21
N ALA A 296 -34.44 -6.40 7.27
CA ALA A 296 -35.57 -6.71 8.14
C ALA A 296 -35.15 -6.97 9.58
N GLU A 297 -33.90 -7.39 9.78
CA GLU A 297 -33.30 -7.60 11.10
C GLU A 297 -31.80 -7.35 11.04
N THR A 298 -31.30 -6.49 11.91
CA THR A 298 -29.86 -6.29 12.11
C THR A 298 -29.57 -5.73 13.50
N SER A 299 -28.49 -6.23 14.12
CA SER A 299 -27.86 -5.65 15.31
C SER A 299 -26.47 -6.28 15.53
N HIS A 300 -25.80 -5.85 16.60
CA HIS A 300 -24.56 -6.42 17.13
C HIS A 300 -24.71 -6.66 18.64
N VAL A 301 -23.81 -7.44 19.22
CA VAL A 301 -23.75 -7.68 20.67
C VAL A 301 -22.71 -6.79 21.36
N GLY A 302 -22.96 -6.35 22.58
CA GLY A 302 -21.97 -5.66 23.41
C GLY A 302 -21.50 -4.30 22.84
N SER A 303 -20.18 -4.09 22.86
CA SER A 303 -19.54 -2.80 22.56
C SER A 303 -19.48 -2.44 21.07
N GLY A 304 -19.60 -3.42 20.16
CA GLY A 304 -19.55 -3.19 18.71
C GLY A 304 -20.81 -2.58 18.06
N ARG A 305 -21.89 -2.36 18.83
CA ARG A 305 -23.20 -1.91 18.34
C ARG A 305 -23.18 -0.59 17.57
N GLY A 306 -22.48 0.42 18.10
CA GLY A 306 -22.39 1.74 17.48
C GLY A 306 -21.64 1.70 16.14
N ALA A 307 -20.51 0.99 16.09
CA ALA A 307 -19.74 0.82 14.87
C ALA A 307 -20.51 0.02 13.80
N TRP A 308 -21.19 -1.07 14.21
CA TRP A 308 -21.98 -1.90 13.31
C TRP A 308 -23.12 -1.13 12.62
N ILE A 309 -23.91 -0.34 13.35
CA ILE A 309 -25.06 0.34 12.74
C ILE A 309 -24.65 1.44 11.76
N ARG A 310 -23.49 2.06 12.00
CA ARG A 310 -22.90 3.02 11.06
C ARG A 310 -22.43 2.34 9.78
N ASP A 311 -21.77 1.19 9.91
CA ASP A 311 -21.34 0.38 8.77
C ASP A 311 -22.54 -0.06 7.93
N VAL A 312 -23.58 -0.61 8.57
CA VAL A 312 -24.85 -0.97 7.92
C VAL A 312 -25.49 0.21 7.19
N ALA A 313 -25.49 1.40 7.79
CA ALA A 313 -26.05 2.60 7.15
C ALA A 313 -25.25 3.06 5.93
N ALA A 314 -23.91 2.97 5.99
CA ALA A 314 -23.04 3.28 4.86
C ALA A 314 -23.22 2.28 3.71
N GLU A 315 -23.24 0.98 4.02
CA GLU A 315 -23.48 -0.08 3.05
C GLU A 315 -24.88 0.01 2.43
N ALA A 316 -25.90 0.37 3.21
CA ALA A 316 -27.24 0.64 2.71
C ALA A 316 -27.26 1.83 1.73
N ALA A 317 -26.55 2.91 2.04
CA ALA A 317 -26.44 4.06 1.14
C ALA A 317 -25.68 3.74 -0.15
N LEU A 318 -24.61 2.93 -0.07
CA LEU A 318 -23.91 2.41 -1.25
C LEU A 318 -24.83 1.54 -2.12
N ALA A 319 -25.61 0.65 -1.51
CA ALA A 319 -26.56 -0.19 -2.24
C ALA A 319 -27.59 0.66 -3.01
N VAL A 320 -28.17 1.68 -2.36
CA VAL A 320 -29.13 2.59 -3.00
C VAL A 320 -28.48 3.40 -4.12
N GLN A 321 -27.27 3.94 -3.89
CA GLN A 321 -26.51 4.67 -4.90
C GLN A 321 -26.25 3.82 -6.16
N HIS A 322 -26.07 2.50 -5.99
CA HIS A 322 -25.87 1.54 -7.08
C HIS A 322 -27.17 0.89 -7.59
N GLY A 323 -28.34 1.42 -7.21
CA GLY A 323 -29.64 1.06 -7.79
C GLY A 323 -30.47 0.02 -7.01
N ALA A 324 -30.08 -0.34 -5.79
CA ALA A 324 -30.91 -1.17 -4.92
C ALA A 324 -32.17 -0.41 -4.47
N ALA A 325 -33.34 -1.04 -4.56
CA ALA A 325 -34.60 -0.50 -4.08
C ALA A 325 -34.78 -0.76 -2.58
N LEU A 326 -33.79 -0.40 -1.76
CA LEU A 326 -33.82 -0.57 -0.30
C LEU A 326 -34.78 0.47 0.32
N ARG A 327 -35.82 -0.01 1.01
CA ARG A 327 -36.93 0.81 1.55
C ARG A 327 -36.89 1.00 3.07
N GLY A 328 -35.92 0.40 3.75
CA GLY A 328 -35.71 0.63 5.17
C GLY A 328 -34.67 -0.27 5.81
N ILE A 329 -34.43 0.00 7.09
CA ILE A 329 -33.55 -0.78 7.98
C ILE A 329 -34.28 -0.95 9.31
N CYS A 330 -34.38 -2.18 9.80
CA CYS A 330 -34.99 -2.49 11.09
C CYS A 330 -33.91 -2.92 12.10
N ILE A 331 -33.83 -2.17 13.21
CA ILE A 331 -33.00 -2.54 14.36
C ILE A 331 -33.72 -3.68 15.08
N TYR A 332 -33.10 -4.86 15.11
CA TYR A 332 -33.72 -6.06 15.67
C TYR A 332 -32.73 -6.85 16.54
N PRO A 333 -32.97 -6.97 17.86
CA PRO A 333 -34.06 -6.33 18.60
C PRO A 333 -33.70 -4.87 18.96
N VAL A 334 -34.71 -4.03 19.14
CA VAL A 334 -34.54 -2.64 19.58
C VAL A 334 -34.33 -2.53 21.10
N ILE A 335 -34.86 -3.48 21.86
CA ILE A 335 -34.61 -3.68 23.29
C ILE A 335 -33.79 -4.95 23.45
N ASP A 336 -32.88 -4.98 24.42
CA ASP A 336 -32.06 -6.15 24.68
C ASP A 336 -32.89 -7.39 25.05
N ARG A 337 -32.30 -8.57 24.84
CA ARG A 337 -32.96 -9.86 25.06
C ARG A 337 -32.04 -10.90 25.72
N PRO A 338 -32.61 -11.87 26.44
CA PRO A 338 -31.86 -13.06 26.84
C PRO A 338 -31.59 -13.97 25.64
N ASP A 339 -30.66 -14.91 25.83
CA ASP A 339 -30.47 -16.06 24.96
C ASP A 339 -31.69 -16.98 25.01
N TRP A 340 -31.93 -17.74 23.92
CA TRP A 340 -33.08 -18.64 23.84
C TRP A 340 -32.93 -19.86 24.74
N ASP A 341 -31.72 -20.40 24.89
CA ASP A 341 -31.45 -21.60 25.69
C ASP A 341 -30.92 -21.26 27.10
N ASP A 342 -30.43 -20.03 27.31
CA ASP A 342 -29.97 -19.55 28.62
C ASP A 342 -30.57 -18.18 28.99
N ALA A 343 -31.66 -18.22 29.77
CA ALA A 343 -32.34 -17.02 30.26
C ALA A 343 -31.48 -16.11 31.17
N SER A 344 -30.35 -16.60 31.68
CA SER A 344 -29.41 -15.81 32.48
C SER A 344 -28.42 -15.02 31.64
N HIS A 345 -28.20 -15.43 30.39
CA HIS A 345 -27.32 -14.75 29.46
C HIS A 345 -28.07 -13.69 28.65
N TRP A 346 -27.72 -12.41 28.82
CA TRP A 346 -28.28 -11.30 28.05
C TRP A 346 -27.23 -10.77 27.08
N HIS A 347 -27.60 -10.67 25.80
CA HIS A 347 -26.64 -10.41 24.74
C HIS A 347 -26.17 -8.94 24.66
N ARG A 348 -26.90 -8.01 25.30
CA ARG A 348 -26.67 -6.58 25.16
C ARG A 348 -26.70 -6.17 23.68
N SER A 349 -27.80 -6.49 23.01
CA SER A 349 -27.98 -6.30 21.57
C SER A 349 -28.98 -5.20 21.19
N GLY A 350 -29.71 -4.63 22.16
CA GLY A 350 -30.70 -3.58 21.91
C GLY A 350 -30.10 -2.17 21.76
N LEU A 351 -30.89 -1.21 21.30
CA LEU A 351 -30.61 0.22 21.50
C LEU A 351 -30.78 0.62 22.98
N TRP A 352 -31.69 -0.09 23.66
CA TRP A 352 -31.84 -0.05 25.10
C TRP A 352 -31.41 -1.39 25.71
N ASP A 353 -30.48 -1.34 26.66
CA ASP A 353 -30.22 -2.44 27.57
C ASP A 353 -31.36 -2.54 28.59
N VAL A 354 -31.54 -3.74 29.15
CA VAL A 354 -32.57 -4.01 30.14
C VAL A 354 -31.93 -4.11 31.53
N GLY A 355 -32.37 -3.26 32.46
CA GLY A 355 -31.87 -3.26 33.83
C GLY A 355 -32.31 -4.51 34.60
N LEU A 356 -31.39 -5.43 34.87
CA LEU A 356 -31.69 -6.68 35.57
C LEU A 356 -31.64 -6.57 37.10
N GLY A 357 -31.06 -5.49 37.63
CA GLY A 357 -30.97 -5.22 39.07
C GLY A 357 -32.16 -4.42 39.61
N GLY A 358 -32.59 -4.72 40.85
CA GLY A 358 -33.73 -4.08 41.53
C GLY A 358 -34.96 -4.99 41.67
N GLU A 359 -35.94 -4.54 42.46
CA GLU A 359 -37.28 -5.16 42.62
C GLU A 359 -38.37 -4.21 42.11
N GLY A 360 -39.54 -4.76 41.73
CA GLY A 360 -40.67 -3.95 41.26
C GLY A 360 -40.41 -3.21 39.95
N GLU A 361 -40.74 -1.92 39.91
CA GLU A 361 -40.67 -1.06 38.71
C GLU A 361 -39.25 -0.83 38.17
N GLU A 362 -38.21 -1.01 39.00
CA GLU A 362 -36.80 -0.88 38.62
C GLU A 362 -36.30 -2.07 37.78
N ARG A 363 -36.91 -3.25 37.95
CA ARG A 363 -36.58 -4.43 37.17
C ARG A 363 -37.10 -4.27 35.73
N LEU A 364 -36.26 -4.63 34.77
CA LEU A 364 -36.47 -4.50 33.34
C LEU A 364 -36.54 -3.05 32.82
N ARG A 365 -36.10 -2.05 33.59
CA ARG A 365 -36.05 -0.65 33.12
C ARG A 365 -35.20 -0.51 31.85
N ARG A 366 -35.60 0.37 30.92
CA ARG A 366 -34.87 0.60 29.67
C ARG A 366 -33.70 1.55 29.89
N ILE A 367 -32.49 1.11 29.62
CA ILE A 367 -31.25 1.89 29.77
C ILE A 367 -30.73 2.19 28.37
N LEU A 368 -30.86 3.45 27.93
CA LEU A 368 -30.37 3.86 26.62
C LEU A 368 -28.85 3.72 26.58
N VAL A 369 -28.33 3.07 25.53
CA VAL A 369 -26.89 2.93 25.30
C VAL A 369 -26.40 4.17 24.55
N PRO A 370 -25.71 5.13 25.21
CA PRO A 370 -25.45 6.45 24.63
C PRO A 370 -24.66 6.40 23.32
N PRO A 371 -23.63 5.56 23.17
CA PRO A 371 -22.91 5.49 21.91
C PRO A 371 -23.70 4.91 20.75
N TYR A 372 -24.49 3.87 21.02
CA TYR A 372 -25.36 3.28 20.01
C TYR A 372 -26.42 4.30 19.57
N ALA A 373 -26.96 5.08 20.51
CA ALA A 373 -27.87 6.19 20.22
C ALA A 373 -27.22 7.29 19.36
N ALA A 374 -25.99 7.69 19.67
CA ALA A 374 -25.25 8.68 18.88
C ALA A 374 -24.98 8.17 17.46
N ALA A 375 -24.53 6.92 17.34
CA ALA A 375 -24.28 6.22 16.08
C ALA A 375 -25.55 6.09 15.23
N LEU A 376 -26.69 5.76 15.85
CA LEU A 376 -27.98 5.69 15.15
C LEU A 376 -28.39 7.06 14.61
N ARG A 377 -28.21 8.15 15.37
CA ARG A 377 -28.50 9.51 14.86
C ARG A 377 -27.61 9.88 13.68
N GLN A 378 -26.33 9.49 13.71
CA GLN A 378 -25.43 9.66 12.56
C GLN A 378 -25.90 8.84 11.35
N ALA A 379 -26.25 7.56 11.56
CA ALA A 379 -26.79 6.68 10.52
C ALA A 379 -28.10 7.19 9.90
N GLN A 380 -29.00 7.76 10.72
CA GLN A 380 -30.23 8.40 10.29
C GLN A 380 -29.98 9.66 9.45
N ARG A 381 -29.01 10.50 9.84
CA ARG A 381 -28.62 11.66 9.03
C ARG A 381 -28.07 11.25 7.66
N LEU A 382 -27.17 10.27 7.63
CA LEU A 382 -26.56 9.75 6.40
C LEU A 382 -27.62 9.19 5.43
N THR A 383 -28.43 8.25 5.91
CA THR A 383 -29.47 7.60 5.09
C THR A 383 -30.60 8.56 4.73
N GLY A 384 -30.93 9.52 5.60
CA GLY A 384 -31.89 10.58 5.29
C GLY A 384 -31.45 11.45 4.12
N GLN A 385 -30.15 11.74 4.01
CA GLN A 385 -29.58 12.55 2.93
C GLN A 385 -29.38 11.75 1.64
N LEU A 386 -28.90 10.50 1.73
CA LEU A 386 -28.45 9.75 0.55
C LEU A 386 -29.42 8.66 0.07
N CYS A 387 -30.24 8.08 0.95
CA CYS A 387 -31.13 6.97 0.59
C CYS A 387 -32.57 7.41 0.27
N SER A 388 -32.93 8.67 0.52
CA SER A 388 -34.33 9.01 0.66
C SER A 388 -35.00 9.53 -0.63
N THR A 389 -36.07 8.84 -1.01
CA THR A 389 -37.28 9.40 -1.68
C THR A 389 -38.20 10.13 -0.68
N PHE A 390 -37.81 10.19 0.60
CA PHE A 390 -38.56 10.74 1.73
C PHE A 390 -38.00 12.07 2.26
N ALA A 391 -37.01 12.65 1.59
CA ALA A 391 -36.59 14.03 1.85
C ALA A 391 -37.80 14.96 1.68
N PRO A 392 -37.95 16.01 2.51
CA PRO A 392 -38.97 17.03 2.30
C PRO A 392 -38.91 17.51 0.84
N ALA A 393 -40.08 17.64 0.20
CA ALA A 393 -40.19 18.09 -1.19
C ALA A 393 -39.36 19.37 -1.39
N GLY A 394 -38.23 19.24 -2.11
CA GLY A 394 -37.24 20.30 -2.27
C GLY A 394 -35.80 19.80 -2.50
N GLN A 395 -35.46 18.58 -2.09
CA GLN A 395 -34.15 17.98 -2.34
C GLN A 395 -34.25 16.73 -3.22
N LYS A 396 -34.53 16.92 -4.52
CA LYS A 396 -34.15 15.90 -5.52
C LYS A 396 -32.69 16.17 -5.90
N GLY A 397 -31.83 15.18 -5.64
CA GLY A 397 -30.41 15.22 -5.97
C GLY A 397 -30.17 15.33 -7.48
N THR A 398 -29.94 16.56 -7.95
CA THR A 398 -29.16 16.92 -9.14
C THR A 398 -28.47 18.29 -8.97
N GLY A 399 -28.28 18.76 -7.73
CA GLY A 399 -27.72 20.09 -7.44
C GLY A 399 -26.67 20.12 -6.32
N MET A 400 -26.16 18.96 -5.87
CA MET A 400 -25.02 18.95 -4.95
C MET A 400 -23.78 19.42 -5.70
N ARG A 401 -23.12 20.45 -5.17
CA ARG A 401 -21.83 20.93 -5.69
C ARG A 401 -20.78 19.84 -5.55
N THR A 402 -19.87 19.75 -6.52
CA THR A 402 -18.79 18.76 -6.50
C THR A 402 -17.54 19.29 -5.79
N ILE A 403 -16.90 18.44 -4.98
CA ILE A 403 -15.55 18.65 -4.44
C ILE A 403 -14.60 17.71 -5.18
N ILE A 404 -13.60 18.27 -5.87
CA ILE A 404 -12.51 17.51 -6.48
C ILE A 404 -11.28 17.64 -5.58
N VAL A 405 -10.82 16.52 -5.04
CA VAL A 405 -9.72 16.45 -4.09
C VAL A 405 -8.48 15.86 -4.75
N PHE A 406 -7.33 16.54 -4.68
CA PHE A 406 -6.04 15.98 -5.08
C PHE A 406 -5.24 15.55 -3.86
N SER A 407 -4.89 14.27 -3.80
CA SER A 407 -4.25 13.67 -2.64
C SER A 407 -3.01 12.86 -2.99
N HIS A 408 -1.93 13.10 -2.25
CA HIS A 408 -0.73 12.24 -2.24
C HIS A 408 -0.94 10.96 -1.40
N LEU A 409 -2.04 10.89 -0.64
CA LEU A 409 -2.44 9.76 0.16
C LEU A 409 -3.46 8.91 -0.59
N ARG A 410 -3.31 7.58 -0.49
CA ARG A 410 -4.24 6.60 -1.03
C ARG A 410 -5.41 6.38 -0.07
N TRP A 411 -6.62 6.28 -0.60
CA TRP A 411 -7.83 6.07 0.20
C TRP A 411 -7.77 4.77 0.99
N ASN A 412 -7.32 3.68 0.35
CA ASN A 412 -7.30 2.32 0.90
C ASN A 412 -5.99 1.94 1.65
N PHE A 413 -5.10 2.90 1.95
CA PHE A 413 -3.84 2.60 2.63
C PHE A 413 -3.95 2.78 4.16
N VAL A 414 -3.90 4.01 4.65
CA VAL A 414 -4.05 4.32 6.08
C VAL A 414 -5.23 5.26 6.25
N TYR A 415 -6.18 4.84 7.09
CA TYR A 415 -7.37 5.63 7.40
C TYR A 415 -7.00 6.76 8.37
N GLN A 416 -7.18 8.00 7.93
CA GLN A 416 -6.77 9.19 8.66
C GLN A 416 -7.70 10.38 8.33
N ARG A 417 -7.27 11.60 8.63
CA ARG A 417 -8.07 12.83 8.50
C ARG A 417 -8.82 12.98 7.16
N PRO A 418 -8.25 12.74 5.95
CA PRO A 418 -8.97 12.92 4.69
C PRO A 418 -10.21 12.03 4.63
N GLN A 419 -10.10 10.76 5.01
CA GLN A 419 -11.25 9.86 5.02
C GLN A 419 -12.30 10.28 6.06
N GLN A 420 -11.87 10.77 7.24
CA GLN A 420 -12.80 11.27 8.26
C GLN A 420 -13.59 12.50 7.79
N LEU A 421 -12.91 13.47 7.17
CA LEU A 421 -13.53 14.72 6.72
C LEU A 421 -14.38 14.51 5.47
N LEU A 422 -13.81 13.86 4.45
CA LEU A 422 -14.43 13.76 3.14
C LEU A 422 -15.63 12.82 3.13
N SER A 423 -15.62 11.73 3.90
CA SER A 423 -16.79 10.84 4.01
C SER A 423 -17.98 11.51 4.72
N ARG A 424 -17.72 12.50 5.58
CA ARG A 424 -18.77 13.31 6.23
C ARG A 424 -19.25 14.45 5.33
N LEU A 425 -18.32 15.12 4.63
CA LEU A 425 -18.67 16.11 3.61
C LEU A 425 -19.47 15.50 2.46
N ALA A 426 -19.23 14.22 2.14
CA ALA A 426 -19.96 13.48 1.11
C ALA A 426 -21.47 13.37 1.35
N GLN A 427 -21.95 13.63 2.57
CA GLN A 427 -23.39 13.75 2.84
C GLN A 427 -24.00 14.99 2.17
N PHE A 428 -23.21 16.06 1.99
CA PHE A 428 -23.66 17.35 1.48
C PHE A 428 -23.14 17.66 0.06
N TYR A 429 -21.98 17.10 -0.31
CA TYR A 429 -21.31 17.35 -1.59
C TYR A 429 -21.01 16.03 -2.30
N ARG A 430 -20.93 16.05 -3.63
CA ARG A 430 -20.32 14.93 -4.36
C ARG A 430 -18.81 15.01 -4.24
N VAL A 431 -18.16 13.97 -3.72
CA VAL A 431 -16.70 13.98 -3.55
C VAL A 431 -16.03 13.11 -4.62
N VAL A 432 -15.08 13.71 -5.35
CA VAL A 432 -14.20 13.04 -6.31
C VAL A 432 -12.78 13.11 -5.75
N PHE A 433 -12.26 11.99 -5.27
CA PHE A 433 -10.94 11.89 -4.65
C PHE A 433 -9.92 11.35 -5.66
N VAL A 434 -9.08 12.24 -6.18
CA VAL A 434 -8.05 11.91 -7.16
C VAL A 434 -6.77 11.55 -6.41
N GLU A 435 -6.40 10.28 -6.51
CA GLU A 435 -5.12 9.79 -6.02
C GLU A 435 -4.00 10.07 -7.02
N GLU A 436 -2.76 9.91 -6.56
CA GLU A 436 -1.60 9.92 -7.44
C GLU A 436 -1.71 8.86 -8.55
N PRO A 437 -1.13 9.09 -9.73
CA PRO A 437 -1.08 8.09 -10.78
C PRO A 437 -0.38 6.81 -10.30
N VAL A 438 -0.82 5.65 -10.77
CA VAL A 438 -0.10 4.39 -10.64
C VAL A 438 0.36 3.96 -12.02
N TRP A 439 1.62 3.57 -12.12
CA TRP A 439 2.15 3.11 -13.38
C TRP A 439 1.41 1.86 -13.87
N HIS A 440 1.07 1.84 -15.16
CA HIS A 440 0.65 0.63 -15.86
C HIS A 440 1.10 0.68 -17.32
N ASP A 441 1.29 -0.50 -17.91
CA ASP A 441 1.67 -0.67 -19.30
C ASP A 441 0.41 -0.60 -20.19
N GLY A 442 -0.01 0.61 -20.57
CA GLY A 442 -1.20 0.82 -21.40
C GLY A 442 -1.53 2.29 -21.65
N PRO A 443 -2.54 2.57 -22.49
CA PRO A 443 -3.05 3.93 -22.65
C PRO A 443 -3.58 4.43 -21.30
N GLY A 444 -3.43 5.73 -21.03
CA GLY A 444 -3.91 6.30 -19.77
C GLY A 444 -5.39 5.96 -19.53
N THR A 445 -5.70 5.44 -18.35
CA THR A 445 -7.07 5.07 -17.95
C THR A 445 -7.36 5.56 -16.54
N LEU A 446 -8.64 5.69 -16.20
CA LEU A 446 -9.09 5.96 -14.84
C LEU A 446 -9.68 4.69 -14.25
N GLU A 447 -9.10 4.22 -13.14
CA GLU A 447 -9.73 3.22 -12.31
C GLU A 447 -10.60 3.94 -11.26
N LEU A 448 -11.90 3.61 -11.26
CA LEU A 448 -12.89 4.24 -10.41
C LEU A 448 -13.38 3.25 -9.36
N SER A 449 -13.46 3.70 -8.11
CA SER A 449 -14.09 2.94 -7.02
C SER A 449 -14.97 3.83 -6.15
N THR A 450 -15.92 3.24 -5.44
CA THR A 450 -16.83 3.95 -4.52
C THR A 450 -16.71 3.38 -3.10
N PRO A 451 -15.62 3.67 -2.38
CA PRO A 451 -15.36 3.04 -1.08
C PRO A 451 -16.22 3.61 0.07
N ALA A 452 -16.93 4.71 -0.16
CA ALA A 452 -17.88 5.29 0.79
C ALA A 452 -19.05 5.95 0.02
N PRO A 453 -20.23 6.10 0.65
CA PRO A 453 -21.37 6.76 0.04
C PRO A 453 -21.01 8.15 -0.52
N ASN A 454 -21.38 8.40 -1.77
CA ASN A 454 -21.16 9.65 -2.49
C ASN A 454 -19.67 10.10 -2.60
N VAL A 455 -18.73 9.16 -2.39
CA VAL A 455 -17.30 9.34 -2.65
C VAL A 455 -16.92 8.48 -3.85
N THR A 456 -16.34 9.11 -4.88
CA THR A 456 -15.69 8.41 -6.00
C THR A 456 -14.19 8.57 -5.85
N VAL A 457 -13.44 7.49 -5.69
CA VAL A 457 -11.98 7.50 -5.75
C VAL A 457 -11.57 7.25 -7.19
N CYS A 458 -10.75 8.15 -7.70
CA CYS A 458 -10.17 8.10 -9.03
C CYS A 458 -8.68 7.82 -8.89
N GLN A 459 -8.25 6.65 -9.37
CA GLN A 459 -6.85 6.29 -9.46
C GLN A 459 -6.44 6.34 -10.94
N PRO A 460 -5.73 7.40 -11.36
CA PRO A 460 -5.17 7.43 -12.70
C PRO A 460 -4.17 6.31 -12.88
N ARG A 461 -4.32 5.59 -13.97
CA ARG A 461 -3.35 4.62 -14.46
C ARG A 461 -2.69 5.30 -15.65
N THR A 462 -1.38 5.53 -15.57
CA THR A 462 -0.61 6.15 -16.66
C THR A 462 0.64 5.34 -17.00
N ALA A 463 1.12 5.45 -18.24
CA ALA A 463 2.40 4.85 -18.66
C ALA A 463 3.64 5.69 -18.28
N VAL A 464 3.44 6.81 -17.58
CA VAL A 464 4.48 7.74 -17.12
C VAL A 464 5.03 7.22 -15.78
N GLN A 465 6.34 6.98 -15.65
CA GLN A 465 6.91 6.44 -14.40
C GLN A 465 7.04 7.50 -13.31
N ALA A 466 6.84 8.78 -13.65
CA ALA A 466 7.11 9.88 -12.75
C ALA A 466 6.11 9.82 -11.58
N PRO A 467 6.58 9.86 -10.32
CA PRO A 467 5.71 9.62 -9.18
C PRO A 467 4.75 10.79 -8.96
N GLY A 468 3.55 10.49 -8.45
CA GLY A 468 2.61 11.51 -8.02
C GLY A 468 2.15 12.45 -9.13
N PHE A 469 1.87 13.70 -8.77
CA PHE A 469 1.46 14.74 -9.73
C PHE A 469 2.66 15.47 -10.35
N HIS A 470 3.69 14.73 -10.78
CA HIS A 470 4.85 15.29 -11.49
C HIS A 470 4.44 15.94 -12.82
N ASP A 471 5.26 16.84 -13.36
CA ASP A 471 4.94 17.57 -14.60
C ASP A 471 4.70 16.65 -15.80
N ASP A 472 5.46 15.55 -15.88
CA ASP A 472 5.32 14.56 -16.95
C ASP A 472 3.96 13.84 -16.93
N GLN A 473 3.30 13.81 -15.78
CA GLN A 473 1.97 13.21 -15.64
C GLN A 473 0.88 14.14 -16.20
N LEU A 474 1.12 15.46 -16.26
CA LEU A 474 0.07 16.45 -16.53
C LEU A 474 -0.58 16.28 -17.91
N ALA A 475 0.21 15.99 -18.94
CA ALA A 475 -0.29 15.82 -20.31
C ALA A 475 -1.26 14.62 -20.45
N VAL A 476 -1.05 13.58 -19.63
CA VAL A 476 -1.94 12.40 -19.59
C VAL A 476 -3.09 12.64 -18.61
N LEU A 477 -2.85 13.32 -17.49
CA LEU A 477 -3.86 13.55 -16.46
C LEU A 477 -4.95 14.53 -16.88
N GLN A 478 -4.63 15.61 -17.58
CA GLN A 478 -5.63 16.59 -18.02
C GLN A 478 -6.80 15.96 -18.80
N PRO A 479 -6.58 15.16 -19.87
CA PRO A 479 -7.68 14.54 -20.61
C PRO A 479 -8.38 13.40 -19.84
N LEU A 480 -7.72 12.77 -18.86
CA LEU A 480 -8.37 11.81 -17.98
C LEU A 480 -9.33 12.52 -17.03
N LEU A 481 -8.86 13.58 -16.37
CA LEU A 481 -9.65 14.33 -15.39
C LEU A 481 -10.84 15.04 -16.02
N SER A 482 -10.77 15.45 -17.29
CA SER A 482 -11.93 16.02 -17.99
C SER A 482 -13.11 15.04 -18.12
N GLN A 483 -12.88 13.72 -18.00
CA GLN A 483 -13.94 12.70 -18.04
C GLN A 483 -14.77 12.66 -16.74
N ILE A 484 -14.20 13.14 -15.63
CA ILE A 484 -14.80 13.13 -14.30
C ILE A 484 -15.04 14.54 -13.75
N THR A 485 -14.61 15.57 -14.47
CA THR A 485 -14.85 16.96 -14.11
C THR A 485 -16.29 17.31 -14.49
N PRO A 486 -17.12 17.72 -13.53
CA PRO A 486 -18.50 18.08 -13.78
C PRO A 486 -18.61 19.42 -14.52
N ALA A 487 -19.81 19.72 -15.03
CA ALA A 487 -20.08 20.98 -15.75
C ALA A 487 -20.40 22.18 -14.81
N ASP A 488 -20.48 21.96 -13.50
CA ASP A 488 -20.65 23.02 -12.49
C ASP A 488 -19.30 23.68 -12.12
N ASP A 489 -19.31 24.67 -11.22
CA ASP A 489 -18.10 25.31 -10.68
C ASP A 489 -17.61 24.54 -9.42
N PRO A 490 -16.73 23.51 -9.53
CA PRO A 490 -16.39 22.65 -8.41
C PRO A 490 -15.57 23.39 -7.34
N ILE A 491 -15.59 22.85 -6.12
CA ILE A 491 -14.59 23.17 -5.10
C ILE A 491 -13.37 22.29 -5.39
N VAL A 492 -12.20 22.88 -5.61
CA VAL A 492 -10.95 22.13 -5.83
C VAL A 492 -10.13 22.16 -4.55
N TRP A 493 -9.87 20.98 -3.99
CA TRP A 493 -9.26 20.77 -2.69
C TRP A 493 -7.90 20.09 -2.84
N PHE A 494 -6.86 20.64 -2.23
CA PHE A 494 -5.50 20.13 -2.31
C PHE A 494 -5.02 19.59 -0.96
N TYR A 495 -4.60 18.33 -0.92
CA TYR A 495 -3.72 17.76 0.10
C TYR A 495 -2.25 17.73 -0.34
N THR A 496 -1.96 18.08 -1.60
CA THR A 496 -0.59 18.15 -2.13
C THR A 496 -0.44 19.33 -3.08
N PRO A 497 0.57 20.20 -2.87
CA PRO A 497 0.88 21.28 -3.80
C PRO A 497 1.28 20.79 -5.19
N MET A 498 1.71 19.53 -5.31
CA MET A 498 2.16 18.98 -6.60
C MET A 498 1.06 18.99 -7.66
N ALA A 499 -0.21 18.85 -7.29
CA ALA A 499 -1.32 18.86 -8.24
C ALA A 499 -1.74 20.25 -8.74
N LEU A 500 -1.16 21.35 -8.20
CA LEU A 500 -1.53 22.73 -8.55
C LEU A 500 -1.61 23.00 -10.07
N PRO A 501 -0.70 22.49 -10.93
CA PRO A 501 -0.76 22.73 -12.37
C PRO A 501 -2.03 22.19 -13.07
N LEU A 502 -2.81 21.33 -12.42
CA LEU A 502 -4.08 20.81 -12.94
C LEU A 502 -5.26 21.77 -12.70
N LEU A 503 -5.10 22.72 -11.77
CA LEU A 503 -6.16 23.67 -11.38
C LEU A 503 -6.77 24.45 -12.56
N PRO A 504 -6.01 24.98 -13.54
CA PRO A 504 -6.57 25.79 -14.61
C PRO A 504 -7.62 25.06 -15.48
N ALA A 505 -7.55 23.74 -15.58
CA ALA A 505 -8.45 22.93 -16.40
C ALA A 505 -9.79 22.60 -15.72
N LEU A 506 -9.93 22.89 -14.42
CA LEU A 506 -11.07 22.43 -13.60
C LEU A 506 -12.13 23.52 -13.36
N HIS A 507 -11.91 24.74 -13.85
CA HIS A 507 -12.83 25.88 -13.66
C HIS A 507 -13.30 26.04 -12.21
N ALA A 508 -12.36 25.99 -11.25
CA ALA A 508 -12.67 26.00 -9.83
C ALA A 508 -13.46 27.25 -9.40
N GLY A 509 -14.59 27.04 -8.72
CA GLY A 509 -15.34 28.11 -8.07
C GLY A 509 -14.87 28.43 -6.65
N LEU A 510 -14.04 27.56 -6.05
CA LEU A 510 -13.39 27.77 -4.76
C LEU A 510 -12.16 26.86 -4.67
N VAL A 511 -11.03 27.39 -4.20
CA VAL A 511 -9.78 26.64 -4.04
C VAL A 511 -9.45 26.48 -2.56
N VAL A 512 -9.32 25.23 -2.10
CA VAL A 512 -9.00 24.89 -0.71
C VAL A 512 -7.63 24.21 -0.66
N TYR A 513 -6.77 24.62 0.27
CA TYR A 513 -5.54 23.91 0.61
C TYR A 513 -5.62 23.39 2.06
N ASP A 514 -5.72 22.07 2.25
CA ASP A 514 -5.71 21.43 3.58
C ASP A 514 -4.29 20.91 3.87
N CYS A 515 -3.51 21.76 4.54
CA CYS A 515 -2.14 21.51 4.97
C CYS A 515 -2.15 20.68 6.25
N MET A 516 -2.09 19.36 6.08
CA MET A 516 -2.04 18.36 7.16
C MET A 516 -0.63 18.20 7.74
N ASP A 517 0.38 18.18 6.87
CA ASP A 517 1.78 17.90 7.18
C ASP A 517 2.66 18.87 6.39
N GLU A 518 3.86 19.16 6.90
CA GLU A 518 4.88 19.91 6.15
C GLU A 518 5.58 18.95 5.17
N LEU A 519 4.96 18.69 4.01
CA LEU A 519 5.44 17.72 3.03
C LEU A 519 6.88 17.99 2.55
N ALA A 520 7.32 19.25 2.60
CA ALA A 520 8.68 19.64 2.26
C ALA A 520 9.73 19.16 3.28
N ALA A 521 9.32 18.81 4.50
CA ALA A 521 10.19 18.36 5.58
C ALA A 521 10.43 16.84 5.61
N PHE A 522 9.77 16.07 4.74
CA PHE A 522 10.03 14.63 4.60
C PHE A 522 11.33 14.37 3.85
N LYS A 523 12.02 13.25 4.15
CA LYS A 523 13.22 12.87 3.38
C LYS A 523 12.87 12.68 1.91
N ASN A 524 13.75 13.16 1.03
CA ASN A 524 13.62 13.10 -0.43
C ASN A 524 12.40 13.86 -1.01
N ALA A 525 11.85 14.86 -0.30
CA ALA A 525 10.79 15.70 -0.85
C ALA A 525 11.23 16.37 -2.19
N PRO A 526 10.38 16.38 -3.24
CA PRO A 526 10.71 17.01 -4.51
C PRO A 526 11.01 18.51 -4.34
N ARG A 527 12.08 19.01 -4.97
CA ARG A 527 12.50 20.43 -4.87
C ARG A 527 11.40 21.43 -5.27
N GLN A 528 10.53 21.03 -6.20
CA GLN A 528 9.43 21.86 -6.69
C GLN A 528 8.31 22.05 -5.66
N LEU A 529 8.24 21.21 -4.62
CA LEU A 529 7.14 21.19 -3.65
C LEU A 529 7.04 22.51 -2.89
N LEU A 530 8.16 23.08 -2.44
CA LEU A 530 8.20 24.38 -1.75
C LEU A 530 7.73 25.54 -2.65
N GLN A 531 8.14 25.52 -3.92
CA GLN A 531 7.74 26.55 -4.89
C GLN A 531 6.23 26.46 -5.16
N ARG A 532 5.71 25.24 -5.37
CA ARG A 532 4.27 25.00 -5.59
C ARG A 532 3.44 25.28 -4.36
N GLU A 533 3.94 25.00 -3.15
CA GLU A 533 3.23 25.36 -1.92
C GLU A 533 3.05 26.87 -1.84
N THR A 534 4.11 27.63 -2.10
CA THR A 534 4.03 29.10 -2.09
C THR A 534 3.03 29.60 -3.14
N ALA A 535 3.02 29.01 -4.33
CA ALA A 535 2.09 29.35 -5.39
C ALA A 535 0.63 28.94 -5.11
N LEU A 536 0.42 27.84 -4.37
CA LEU A 536 -0.90 27.36 -3.94
C LEU A 536 -1.44 28.23 -2.80
N LEU A 537 -0.61 28.59 -1.82
CA LEU A 537 -0.99 29.54 -0.76
C LEU A 537 -1.43 30.89 -1.33
N ALA A 538 -0.82 31.35 -2.42
CA ALA A 538 -1.23 32.59 -3.08
C ALA A 538 -2.54 32.47 -3.90
N ARG A 539 -2.98 31.25 -4.22
CA ARG A 539 -4.18 30.98 -5.05
C ARG A 539 -5.37 30.42 -4.28
N ALA A 540 -5.13 29.82 -3.11
CA ALA A 540 -6.18 29.25 -2.29
C ALA A 540 -7.08 30.36 -1.71
N ASP A 541 -8.39 30.12 -1.71
CA ASP A 541 -9.35 31.01 -1.05
C ASP A 541 -9.44 30.68 0.46
N LEU A 542 -9.24 29.40 0.79
CA LEU A 542 -9.23 28.87 2.15
C LEU A 542 -8.01 27.97 2.35
N VAL A 543 -7.36 28.14 3.50
CA VAL A 543 -6.28 27.25 3.96
C VAL A 543 -6.69 26.64 5.29
N PHE A 544 -6.70 25.32 5.36
CA PHE A 544 -6.91 24.58 6.60
C PHE A 544 -5.57 24.02 7.09
N ALA A 545 -5.29 24.18 8.37
CA ALA A 545 -4.10 23.63 9.01
C ALA A 545 -4.50 22.48 9.95
N GLY A 546 -3.78 21.35 9.86
CA GLY A 546 -4.07 20.12 10.61
C GLY A 546 -3.73 20.16 12.10
N GLY A 547 -3.02 21.20 12.57
CA GLY A 547 -2.64 21.37 13.98
C GLY A 547 -2.19 22.81 14.31
N PRO A 548 -2.11 23.16 15.61
CA PRO A 548 -1.73 24.51 16.04
C PRO A 548 -0.37 24.97 15.54
N SER A 549 0.64 24.08 15.55
CA SER A 549 2.00 24.41 15.09
C SER A 549 2.03 24.78 13.59
N LEU A 550 1.31 24.05 12.74
CA LEU A 550 1.15 24.37 11.32
C LEU A 550 0.34 25.66 11.12
N PHE A 551 -0.72 25.86 11.89
CA PHE A 551 -1.51 27.08 11.81
C PHE A 551 -0.65 28.32 12.07
N GLU A 552 0.15 28.31 13.14
CA GLU A 552 1.08 29.40 13.45
C GLU A 552 2.11 29.62 12.33
N ALA A 553 2.60 28.54 11.71
CA ALA A 553 3.55 28.63 10.60
C ALA A 553 2.94 29.20 9.30
N LYS A 554 1.64 29.01 9.06
CA LYS A 554 0.98 29.43 7.80
C LYS A 554 0.16 30.72 7.94
N ARG A 555 -0.31 31.11 9.12
CA ARG A 555 -1.17 32.32 9.32
C ARG A 555 -0.55 33.64 8.89
N THR A 556 0.78 33.72 8.81
CA THR A 556 1.50 34.91 8.32
C THR A 556 1.70 34.90 6.80
N ARG A 557 1.44 33.76 6.14
CA ARG A 557 1.64 33.54 4.70
C ARG A 557 0.34 33.61 3.90
N HIS A 558 -0.82 33.54 4.55
CA HIS A 558 -2.14 33.66 3.92
C HIS A 558 -3.15 34.31 4.88
N ALA A 559 -4.10 35.09 4.34
CA ALA A 559 -5.02 35.89 5.16
C ALA A 559 -6.22 35.09 5.71
N ASN A 560 -6.60 33.99 5.05
CA ASN A 560 -7.77 33.18 5.39
C ASN A 560 -7.33 31.74 5.76
N VAL A 561 -6.61 31.63 6.87
CA VAL A 561 -6.10 30.36 7.41
C VAL A 561 -6.91 30.00 8.65
N HIS A 562 -7.32 28.73 8.76
CA HIS A 562 -8.07 28.22 9.91
C HIS A 562 -7.39 26.99 10.52
N CYS A 563 -7.32 26.93 11.84
CA CYS A 563 -6.82 25.77 12.56
C CYS A 563 -7.96 24.79 12.79
N PHE A 564 -7.86 23.61 12.18
CA PHE A 564 -8.75 22.49 12.47
C PHE A 564 -7.90 21.33 12.92
N ALA A 565 -7.61 21.26 14.22
CA ALA A 565 -6.82 20.18 14.79
C ALA A 565 -7.48 18.81 14.57
N SER A 566 -6.68 17.74 14.68
CA SER A 566 -7.17 16.36 14.65
C SER A 566 -8.24 16.09 15.73
N SER A 567 -9.21 15.22 15.42
CA SER A 567 -10.22 14.72 16.35
C SER A 567 -10.22 13.18 16.36
N VAL A 568 -11.13 12.56 17.12
CA VAL A 568 -11.27 11.11 17.28
C VAL A 568 -12.69 10.66 16.93
N ASP A 569 -12.78 9.48 16.31
CA ASP A 569 -14.07 8.79 16.14
C ASP A 569 -14.41 8.02 17.42
N THR A 570 -15.14 8.68 18.32
CA THR A 570 -15.43 8.15 19.67
C THR A 570 -16.23 6.86 19.64
N VAL A 571 -17.27 6.80 18.81
CA VAL A 571 -18.10 5.59 18.59
C VAL A 571 -17.26 4.41 18.11
N HIS A 572 -16.22 4.67 17.32
CA HIS A 572 -15.31 3.61 16.86
C HIS A 572 -14.40 3.11 18.00
N PHE A 573 -13.74 4.02 18.72
CA PHE A 573 -12.69 3.66 19.68
C PHE A 573 -13.18 3.26 21.07
N GLU A 574 -14.43 3.57 21.44
CA GLU A 574 -15.01 3.12 22.72
C GLU A 574 -15.07 1.59 22.86
N GLN A 575 -15.04 0.87 21.73
CA GLN A 575 -14.99 -0.60 21.71
C GLN A 575 -13.79 -1.12 22.52
N ALA A 576 -12.72 -0.32 22.65
CA ALA A 576 -11.55 -0.64 23.46
C ALA A 576 -11.79 -0.59 24.98
N LEU A 577 -12.89 0.02 25.43
CA LEU A 577 -13.29 0.03 26.85
C LEU A 577 -13.77 -1.36 27.30
N ASP A 578 -14.31 -2.15 26.37
CA ASP A 578 -14.56 -3.56 26.63
C ASP A 578 -13.26 -4.36 26.48
N ARG A 579 -12.62 -4.63 27.62
CA ARG A 579 -11.32 -5.30 27.69
C ARG A 579 -11.36 -6.78 27.26
N HIS A 580 -12.55 -7.36 27.07
CA HIS A 580 -12.72 -8.71 26.51
C HIS A 580 -12.72 -8.72 24.98
N ASN A 581 -12.85 -7.55 24.35
CA ASN A 581 -12.91 -7.38 22.90
C ASN A 581 -11.50 -7.33 22.26
N GLY A 582 -10.61 -8.23 22.69
CA GLY A 582 -9.21 -8.26 22.26
C GLY A 582 -9.03 -8.79 20.83
N HIS A 583 -8.09 -8.20 20.08
CA HIS A 583 -7.75 -8.67 18.74
C HIS A 583 -7.16 -10.10 18.74
N PRO A 584 -7.56 -11.01 17.82
CA PRO A 584 -7.06 -12.38 17.79
C PRO A 584 -5.53 -12.51 17.65
N ALA A 585 -4.89 -11.63 16.87
CA ALA A 585 -3.43 -11.63 16.69
C ALA A 585 -2.61 -11.34 17.96
N GLN A 586 -3.24 -10.92 19.06
CA GLN A 586 -2.59 -10.76 20.36
C GLN A 586 -3.13 -11.73 21.42
N ALA A 587 -3.87 -12.77 21.03
CA ALA A 587 -4.41 -13.75 21.97
C ALA A 587 -3.30 -14.52 22.69
N GLU A 588 -2.23 -14.90 21.98
CA GLU A 588 -1.11 -15.68 22.50
C GLU A 588 0.03 -14.83 23.07
N ILE A 589 -0.02 -13.50 22.90
CA ILE A 589 1.01 -12.58 23.42
C ILE A 589 0.82 -12.41 24.93
N GLY A 590 1.88 -12.52 25.73
CA GLY A 590 1.82 -12.32 27.18
C GLY A 590 1.36 -10.92 27.62
N ARG A 591 1.27 -10.69 28.93
CA ARG A 591 1.02 -9.37 29.55
C ARG A 591 2.17 -9.04 30.52
N PRO A 592 2.48 -7.74 30.75
CA PRO A 592 1.79 -6.55 30.24
C PRO A 592 2.10 -6.24 28.77
N ARG A 593 1.18 -5.57 28.06
CA ARG A 593 1.32 -5.21 26.65
C ARG A 593 1.44 -3.70 26.46
N LEU A 594 2.53 -3.25 25.85
CA LEU A 594 2.77 -1.84 25.53
C LEU A 594 2.68 -1.67 24.02
N GLY A 595 1.77 -0.83 23.55
CA GLY A 595 1.38 -0.83 22.14
C GLY A 595 1.58 0.48 21.41
N TYR A 596 1.93 0.39 20.13
CA TYR A 596 1.91 1.50 19.18
C TYR A 596 1.22 1.04 17.91
N TYR A 597 0.35 1.87 17.33
CA TYR A 597 -0.05 1.69 15.94
C TYR A 597 0.25 2.93 15.10
N GLY A 598 0.51 2.74 13.81
CA GLY A 598 0.83 3.82 12.87
C GLY A 598 1.85 3.38 11.81
N VAL A 599 2.08 4.22 10.80
CA VAL A 599 3.15 3.99 9.82
C VAL A 599 4.49 4.03 10.55
N ILE A 600 5.25 2.95 10.45
CA ILE A 600 6.61 2.83 11.01
C ILE A 600 7.58 3.32 9.93
N ASP A 601 7.91 4.60 9.99
CA ASP A 601 8.82 5.28 9.06
C ASP A 601 9.85 6.13 9.81
N GLU A 602 10.46 7.11 9.14
CA GLU A 602 11.46 8.02 9.72
C GLU A 602 10.97 8.85 10.92
N ARG A 603 9.66 8.86 11.19
CA ARG A 603 9.07 9.49 12.37
C ARG A 603 9.09 8.58 13.58
N PHE A 604 9.40 7.29 13.45
CA PHE A 604 9.46 6.33 14.54
C PHE A 604 10.86 6.28 15.16
N GLU A 605 10.95 6.27 16.49
CA GLU A 605 12.21 6.20 17.24
C GLU A 605 12.51 4.76 17.70
N PRO A 606 13.33 4.00 16.96
CA PRO A 606 13.60 2.60 17.28
C PRO A 606 14.42 2.42 18.56
N THR A 607 15.22 3.41 18.97
CA THR A 607 16.12 3.29 20.12
C THR A 607 15.37 3.25 21.46
N LEU A 608 14.26 4.00 21.58
CA LEU A 608 13.41 3.96 22.77
C LEU A 608 12.72 2.60 22.94
N VAL A 609 12.28 2.02 21.82
CA VAL A 609 11.62 0.71 21.83
C VAL A 609 12.61 -0.41 22.13
N ALA A 610 13.82 -0.34 21.56
CA ALA A 610 14.94 -1.22 21.92
C ALA A 610 15.21 -1.20 23.43
N ALA A 611 15.33 -0.01 24.01
CA ALA A 611 15.62 0.16 25.43
C ALA A 611 14.50 -0.37 26.34
N LEU A 612 13.23 -0.16 25.98
CA LEU A 612 12.10 -0.77 26.69
C LEU A 612 12.18 -2.30 26.69
N ALA A 613 12.44 -2.89 25.52
CA ALA A 613 12.53 -4.33 25.38
C ALA A 613 13.69 -4.94 26.20
N ASP A 614 14.83 -4.23 26.23
CA ASP A 614 16.04 -4.68 26.92
C ASP A 614 15.92 -4.48 28.45
N ALA A 615 15.23 -3.43 28.91
CA ALA A 615 15.03 -3.16 30.34
C ALA A 615 14.02 -4.10 31.01
N HIS A 616 12.96 -4.49 30.29
CA HIS A 616 11.89 -5.38 30.79
C HIS A 616 11.57 -6.49 29.79
N PRO A 617 12.31 -7.63 29.81
CA PRO A 617 12.10 -8.76 28.89
C PRO A 617 10.72 -9.43 29.02
N ASP A 618 10.05 -9.25 30.16
CA ASP A 618 8.70 -9.76 30.44
C ASP A 618 7.60 -8.91 29.79
N TRP A 619 7.85 -7.64 29.52
CA TRP A 619 6.90 -6.74 28.85
C TRP A 619 6.81 -7.07 27.37
N GLN A 620 5.58 -7.07 26.83
CA GLN A 620 5.32 -7.36 25.42
C GLN A 620 5.06 -6.09 24.64
N ILE A 621 5.93 -5.75 23.70
CA ILE A 621 5.84 -4.53 22.89
C ILE A 621 5.14 -4.86 21.57
N VAL A 622 3.98 -4.29 21.33
CA VAL A 622 3.11 -4.61 20.18
C VAL A 622 3.11 -3.43 19.21
N LEU A 623 3.70 -3.63 18.02
CA LEU A 623 3.84 -2.61 16.98
C LEU A 623 2.95 -2.95 15.77
N VAL A 624 1.95 -2.12 15.51
CA VAL A 624 0.92 -2.36 14.49
C VAL A 624 0.98 -1.29 13.40
N GLY A 625 1.46 -1.66 12.22
CA GLY A 625 1.39 -0.80 11.05
C GLY A 625 2.40 -1.18 9.96
N PRO A 626 2.27 -0.59 8.77
CA PRO A 626 3.20 -0.84 7.68
C PRO A 626 4.56 -0.20 7.97
N ILE A 627 5.64 -0.90 7.63
CA ILE A 627 7.01 -0.37 7.63
C ILE A 627 7.27 0.25 6.26
N LEU A 628 7.58 1.54 6.23
CA LEU A 628 7.78 2.31 4.99
C LEU A 628 8.94 3.27 5.11
N LYS A 629 9.59 3.59 3.98
CA LYS A 629 10.66 4.61 3.86
C LYS A 629 11.93 4.34 4.69
N ILE A 630 11.93 3.29 5.49
CA ILE A 630 13.05 2.81 6.31
C ILE A 630 13.29 1.34 5.99
N ASP A 631 14.52 0.88 6.20
CA ASP A 631 14.87 -0.54 6.08
C ASP A 631 14.28 -1.32 7.27
N PRO A 632 13.40 -2.31 7.06
CA PRO A 632 12.89 -3.14 8.16
C PRO A 632 14.00 -3.78 9.02
N ALA A 633 15.18 -4.05 8.45
CA ALA A 633 16.32 -4.60 9.19
C ALA A 633 16.91 -3.61 10.22
N SER A 634 16.63 -2.31 10.08
CA SER A 634 17.06 -1.28 11.04
C SER A 634 16.22 -1.23 12.32
N LEU A 635 15.07 -1.91 12.33
CA LEU A 635 14.16 -1.93 13.47
C LEU A 635 14.59 -2.95 14.54
N PRO A 636 14.34 -2.67 15.84
CA PRO A 636 14.78 -3.52 16.92
C PRO A 636 14.13 -4.91 16.88
N GLN A 637 14.95 -5.97 16.97
CA GLN A 637 14.52 -7.37 17.01
C GLN A 637 14.81 -7.97 18.39
N ARG A 638 13.78 -8.08 19.24
CA ARG A 638 13.82 -8.81 20.52
C ARG A 638 12.63 -9.77 20.58
N GLN A 639 12.74 -10.85 21.36
CA GLN A 639 11.68 -11.86 21.45
C GLN A 639 10.34 -11.31 21.97
N ASN A 640 10.39 -10.22 22.72
CA ASN A 640 9.23 -9.54 23.27
C ASN A 640 8.74 -8.34 22.43
N ILE A 641 9.27 -8.15 21.22
CA ILE A 641 8.77 -7.16 20.24
C ILE A 641 7.99 -7.87 19.14
N HIS A 642 6.73 -7.45 18.92
CA HIS A 642 5.80 -8.06 18.00
C HIS A 642 5.41 -7.08 16.90
N TYR A 643 5.91 -7.28 15.68
CA TYR A 643 5.52 -6.49 14.50
C TYR A 643 4.33 -7.17 13.79
N LEU A 644 3.14 -6.57 13.87
CA LEU A 644 1.90 -7.17 13.35
C LEU A 644 1.48 -6.64 11.97
N GLY A 645 2.33 -5.84 11.34
CA GLY A 645 2.11 -5.29 10.00
C GLY A 645 0.91 -4.35 9.92
N GLN A 646 0.51 -4.00 8.70
CA GLN A 646 -0.66 -3.17 8.46
C GLN A 646 -1.95 -3.89 8.86
N GLN A 647 -2.79 -3.20 9.62
CA GLN A 647 -4.09 -3.67 10.06
C GLN A 647 -5.20 -2.70 9.60
N PRO A 648 -6.42 -3.18 9.33
CA PRO A 648 -7.52 -2.33 8.95
C PRO A 648 -7.92 -1.41 10.12
N TYR A 649 -8.44 -0.23 9.81
CA TYR A 649 -8.84 0.77 10.83
C TYR A 649 -9.86 0.22 11.82
N GLN A 650 -10.77 -0.63 11.33
CA GLN A 650 -11.81 -1.30 12.12
C GLN A 650 -11.23 -2.19 13.23
N ALA A 651 -10.01 -2.71 13.06
CA ALA A 651 -9.36 -3.60 14.01
C ALA A 651 -8.65 -2.86 15.16
N LEU A 652 -8.33 -1.57 15.02
CA LEU A 652 -7.50 -0.84 15.99
C LEU A 652 -8.07 -0.79 17.42
N PRO A 653 -9.39 -0.60 17.66
CA PRO A 653 -9.94 -0.65 19.01
C PRO A 653 -9.72 -1.99 19.71
N HIS A 654 -9.68 -3.09 18.95
CA HIS A 654 -9.48 -4.44 19.46
C HIS A 654 -8.02 -4.66 19.90
N PHE A 655 -7.06 -3.96 19.28
CA PHE A 655 -5.69 -3.91 19.78
C PHE A 655 -5.63 -3.17 21.11
N LEU A 656 -6.20 -1.96 21.17
CA LEU A 656 -6.27 -1.15 22.39
C LEU A 656 -6.95 -1.90 23.55
N ALA A 657 -8.01 -2.67 23.29
CA ALA A 657 -8.67 -3.53 24.27
C ALA A 657 -7.71 -4.51 24.99
N GLY A 658 -6.59 -4.86 24.35
CA GLY A 658 -5.56 -5.74 24.93
C GLY A 658 -4.33 -5.03 25.48
N TRP A 659 -4.15 -3.72 25.29
CA TRP A 659 -2.95 -2.99 25.71
C TRP A 659 -3.06 -2.39 27.11
N ASP A 660 -1.96 -2.37 27.85
CA ASP A 660 -1.88 -1.80 29.19
C ASP A 660 -1.29 -0.37 29.19
N VAL A 661 -0.42 -0.06 28.23
CA VAL A 661 0.14 1.28 28.00
C VAL A 661 0.22 1.56 26.50
N CYS A 662 -0.13 2.77 26.09
CA CYS A 662 0.00 3.23 24.71
C CYS A 662 1.26 4.08 24.52
N LEU A 663 2.03 3.76 23.48
CA LEU A 663 3.31 4.38 23.17
C LEU A 663 3.16 5.35 21.98
N LEU A 664 3.90 6.46 22.03
CA LEU A 664 4.14 7.39 20.93
C LEU A 664 5.64 7.70 20.83
N PRO A 665 6.47 6.72 20.40
CA PRO A 665 7.92 6.88 20.31
C PRO A 665 8.29 7.62 19.02
N PHE A 666 7.99 8.93 18.95
CA PHE A 666 8.32 9.72 17.78
C PHE A 666 9.78 10.17 17.79
N ALA A 667 10.47 10.00 16.67
CA ALA A 667 11.81 10.56 16.45
C ALA A 667 11.72 12.09 16.42
N ARG A 668 12.72 12.78 16.98
CA ARG A 668 12.75 14.26 17.01
C ARG A 668 13.54 14.80 15.83
N ASN A 669 12.86 15.00 14.70
CA ASN A 669 13.47 15.48 13.45
C ASN A 669 12.54 16.47 12.71
N GLU A 670 12.94 16.94 11.53
CA GLU A 670 12.15 17.93 10.78
C GLU A 670 10.75 17.41 10.40
N ALA A 671 10.61 16.11 10.12
CA ALA A 671 9.35 15.49 9.73
C ALA A 671 8.33 15.38 10.89
N THR A 672 8.78 15.45 12.15
CA THR A 672 7.90 15.41 13.35
C THR A 672 7.72 16.79 14.00
N ARG A 673 8.35 17.84 13.46
CA ARG A 673 8.27 19.19 14.03
C ARG A 673 6.85 19.75 14.06
N PHE A 674 6.03 19.39 13.08
CA PHE A 674 4.70 19.96 12.84
C PHE A 674 3.58 18.91 12.87
N ILE A 675 3.83 17.73 13.45
CA ILE A 675 2.82 16.67 13.48
C ILE A 675 1.83 16.90 14.62
N SER A 676 0.54 16.69 14.33
CA SER A 676 -0.53 16.63 15.32
C SER A 676 -1.16 15.23 15.29
N PRO A 677 -0.61 14.27 16.06
CA PRO A 677 -0.98 12.86 15.92
C PRO A 677 -2.39 12.58 16.48
N THR A 678 -3.29 12.07 15.63
CA THR A 678 -4.65 11.64 16.02
C THR A 678 -4.64 10.59 17.14
N LYS A 679 -3.59 9.75 17.16
CA LYS A 679 -3.38 8.62 18.08
C LYS A 679 -3.54 8.99 19.55
N VAL A 680 -3.15 10.20 19.94
CA VAL A 680 -3.31 10.67 21.33
C VAL A 680 -4.78 10.63 21.72
N LEU A 681 -5.67 11.21 20.89
CA LEU A 681 -7.11 11.25 21.15
C LEU A 681 -7.75 9.87 21.05
N GLU A 682 -7.25 9.02 20.16
CA GLU A 682 -7.71 7.62 20.01
C GLU A 682 -7.37 6.79 21.27
N TYR A 683 -6.17 6.97 21.83
CA TYR A 683 -5.77 6.34 23.09
C TYR A 683 -6.53 6.91 24.30
N MET A 684 -6.85 8.21 24.29
CA MET A 684 -7.71 8.84 25.30
C MET A 684 -9.14 8.30 25.23
N ALA A 685 -9.68 8.04 24.04
CA ALA A 685 -10.99 7.41 23.88
C ALA A 685 -11.02 5.98 24.44
N ALA A 686 -9.90 5.26 24.37
CA ALA A 686 -9.70 3.97 25.03
C ALA A 686 -9.37 4.07 26.54
N GLN A 687 -9.17 5.28 27.06
CA GLN A 687 -8.83 5.57 28.47
C GLN A 687 -7.57 4.85 28.97
N LEU A 688 -6.56 4.74 28.10
CA LEU A 688 -5.29 4.06 28.42
C LEU A 688 -4.17 5.06 28.73
N PRO A 689 -3.24 4.73 29.66
CA PRO A 689 -2.05 5.55 29.89
C PRO A 689 -1.25 5.75 28.60
N ILE A 690 -0.74 6.97 28.39
CA ILE A 690 0.01 7.34 27.17
C ILE A 690 1.40 7.83 27.56
N VAL A 691 2.42 7.28 26.90
CA VAL A 691 3.82 7.73 27.01
C VAL A 691 4.29 8.19 25.63
N SER A 692 4.76 9.43 25.53
CA SER A 692 5.17 10.08 24.28
C SER A 692 6.52 10.78 24.40
N THR A 693 7.25 10.87 23.28
CA THR A 693 8.32 11.86 23.16
C THR A 693 7.74 13.28 23.07
N SER A 694 8.59 14.30 23.25
CA SER A 694 8.22 15.72 23.29
C SER A 694 7.80 16.32 21.92
N ILE A 695 6.70 15.83 21.35
CA ILE A 695 6.04 16.45 20.20
C ILE A 695 5.26 17.68 20.66
N THR A 696 5.47 18.84 20.02
CA THR A 696 4.87 20.12 20.43
C THR A 696 3.35 20.06 20.54
N ASP A 697 2.67 19.53 19.52
CA ASP A 697 1.20 19.41 19.49
C ASP A 697 0.67 18.24 20.34
N VAL A 698 1.53 17.61 21.15
CA VAL A 698 1.16 16.67 22.22
C VAL A 698 1.48 17.26 23.59
N ALA A 699 2.74 17.68 23.79
CA ALA A 699 3.24 18.17 25.06
C ALA A 699 2.54 19.46 25.52
N VAL A 700 2.26 20.39 24.60
CA VAL A 700 1.60 21.66 24.94
C VAL A 700 0.12 21.46 25.33
N PRO A 701 -0.73 20.81 24.52
CA PRO A 701 -2.14 20.66 24.86
C PRO A 701 -2.43 19.56 25.89
N TYR A 702 -1.57 18.55 26.01
CA TYR A 702 -1.87 17.32 26.76
C TYR A 702 -0.79 16.89 27.75
N GLY A 703 0.25 17.71 28.01
CA GLY A 703 1.35 17.35 28.91
C GLY A 703 0.96 17.05 30.36
N ASP A 704 -0.22 17.51 30.80
CA ASP A 704 -0.78 17.19 32.14
C ASP A 704 -1.45 15.81 32.19
N ILE A 705 -1.70 15.18 31.05
CA ILE A 705 -2.39 13.88 30.91
C ILE A 705 -1.44 12.82 30.31
N VAL A 706 -0.58 13.23 29.37
CA VAL A 706 0.36 12.36 28.65
C VAL A 706 1.73 12.45 29.30
N ALA A 707 2.33 11.32 29.65
CA ALA A 707 3.69 11.30 30.18
C ALA A 707 4.69 11.61 29.05
N ILE A 708 5.45 12.69 29.19
CA ILE A 708 6.45 13.12 28.21
C ILE A 708 7.83 12.64 28.65
N ALA A 709 8.49 11.85 27.82
CA ALA A 709 9.83 11.32 28.06
C ALA A 709 10.65 11.24 26.77
N ASP A 710 11.87 11.77 26.80
CA ASP A 710 12.72 11.90 25.59
C ASP A 710 13.92 10.95 25.56
N THR A 711 14.39 10.50 26.72
CA THR A 711 15.54 9.60 26.82
C THR A 711 15.08 8.17 27.07
N PRO A 712 15.87 7.15 26.67
CA PRO A 712 15.56 5.76 26.96
C PRO A 712 15.18 5.49 28.42
N GLU A 713 15.96 6.01 29.36
CA GLU A 713 15.76 5.80 30.80
C GLU A 713 14.47 6.45 31.30
N ALA A 714 14.20 7.69 30.86
CA ALA A 714 12.97 8.39 31.21
C ALA A 714 11.74 7.72 30.59
N PHE A 715 11.85 7.19 29.38
CA PHE A 715 10.76 6.53 28.67
C PHE A 715 10.39 5.20 29.32
N VAL A 716 11.40 4.43 29.76
CA VAL A 716 11.21 3.23 30.59
C VAL A 716 10.53 3.58 31.91
N ALA A 717 11.06 4.56 32.66
CA ALA A 717 10.50 4.97 33.95
C ALA A 717 9.04 5.48 33.84
N ALA A 718 8.70 6.18 32.77
CA ALA A 718 7.33 6.63 32.50
C ALA A 718 6.39 5.43 32.26
N CYS A 719 6.84 4.40 31.55
CA CYS A 719 6.06 3.17 31.36
C CYS A 719 5.90 2.37 32.67
N GLU A 720 6.93 2.30 33.50
CA GLU A 720 6.85 1.68 34.84
C GLU A 720 5.81 2.38 35.71
N ALA A 721 5.83 3.72 35.75
CA ALA A 721 4.86 4.52 36.48
C ALA A 721 3.42 4.32 35.98
N ALA A 722 3.24 4.23 34.65
CA ALA A 722 1.94 3.96 34.04
C ALA A 722 1.36 2.59 34.44
N LEU A 723 2.20 1.55 34.46
CA LEU A 723 1.81 0.20 34.89
C LEU A 723 1.52 0.15 36.41
N ALA A 724 2.31 0.86 37.22
CA ALA A 724 2.19 0.93 38.67
C ALA A 724 1.05 1.84 39.18
N ALA A 725 0.39 2.62 38.30
CA ALA A 725 -0.66 3.56 38.68
C ALA A 725 -1.80 2.88 39.47
N THR A 726 -2.26 3.51 40.56
CA THR A 726 -3.37 2.97 41.35
C THR A 726 -4.71 3.09 40.59
N PRO A 727 -5.74 2.31 40.96
CA PRO A 727 -7.08 2.46 40.38
C PRO A 727 -7.63 3.90 40.45
N GLU A 728 -7.36 4.62 41.54
CA GLU A 728 -7.79 6.01 41.73
C GLU A 728 -7.06 6.96 40.76
N GLN A 729 -5.76 6.78 40.59
CA GLN A 729 -4.96 7.54 39.63
C GLN A 729 -5.43 7.27 38.19
N ARG A 730 -5.68 6.00 37.85
CA ARG A 730 -6.24 5.61 36.54
C ARG A 730 -7.63 6.21 36.31
N ALA A 731 -8.49 6.21 37.32
CA ALA A 731 -9.83 6.81 37.23
C ALA A 731 -9.78 8.32 37.04
N ALA A 732 -8.89 9.03 37.75
CA ALA A 732 -8.69 10.47 37.59
C ALA A 732 -8.15 10.81 36.20
N MET A 733 -7.15 10.07 35.71
CA MET A 733 -6.61 10.22 34.36
C MET A 733 -7.70 9.98 33.31
N ALA A 734 -8.48 8.90 33.43
CA ALA A 734 -9.58 8.59 32.52
C ALA A 734 -10.67 9.70 32.52
N ALA A 735 -10.93 10.35 33.66
CA ALA A 735 -11.85 11.48 33.72
C ALA A 735 -11.33 12.69 32.93
N SER A 736 -10.04 13.02 33.06
CA SER A 736 -9.41 14.08 32.27
C SER A 736 -9.42 13.76 30.76
N MET A 737 -9.13 12.51 30.40
CA MET A 737 -9.18 12.04 29.00
C MET A 737 -10.58 12.17 28.39
N ARG A 738 -11.63 11.78 29.13
CA ARG A 738 -13.01 11.95 28.67
C ARG A 738 -13.38 13.40 28.42
N ALA A 739 -12.99 14.32 29.32
CA ALA A 739 -13.25 15.75 29.15
C ALA A 739 -12.61 16.30 27.86
N VAL A 740 -11.40 15.85 27.52
CA VAL A 740 -10.74 16.22 26.25
C VAL A 740 -11.47 15.63 25.05
N VAL A 741 -11.79 14.33 25.09
CA VAL A 741 -12.45 13.63 23.97
C VAL A 741 -13.82 14.23 23.67
N GLU A 742 -14.62 14.50 24.70
CA GLU A 742 -15.96 15.12 24.60
C GLU A 742 -15.92 16.54 24.01
N ALA A 743 -14.80 17.25 24.17
CA ALA A 743 -14.61 18.59 23.61
C ALA A 743 -14.22 18.59 22.12
N THR A 744 -13.98 17.43 21.50
CA THR A 744 -13.60 17.31 20.09
C THR A 744 -14.62 16.50 19.30
N SER A 745 -14.82 16.82 18.02
CA SER A 745 -15.69 16.03 17.13
C SER A 745 -15.39 16.28 15.67
N TRP A 746 -15.18 15.21 14.90
CA TRP A 746 -15.09 15.27 13.44
C TRP A 746 -16.36 15.84 12.80
N ASP A 747 -17.54 15.57 13.36
CA ASP A 747 -18.80 16.10 12.83
C ASP A 747 -18.84 17.63 12.98
N THR A 748 -18.49 18.15 14.16
CA THR A 748 -18.42 19.60 14.42
C THR A 748 -17.37 20.28 13.55
N THR A 749 -16.20 19.66 13.39
CA THR A 749 -15.15 20.16 12.49
C THR A 749 -15.67 20.27 11.05
N VAL A 750 -16.37 19.26 10.56
CA VAL A 750 -16.93 19.26 9.19
C VAL A 750 -18.02 20.32 9.04
N GLU A 751 -18.88 20.52 10.05
CA GLU A 751 -19.88 21.59 10.03
C GLU A 751 -19.24 22.99 9.98
N GLN A 752 -18.18 23.21 10.75
CA GLN A 752 -17.41 24.47 10.71
C GLN A 752 -16.72 24.68 9.37
N MET A 753 -16.06 23.65 8.83
CA MET A 753 -15.46 23.69 7.49
C MET A 753 -16.52 23.98 6.44
N ARG A 754 -17.67 23.30 6.47
CA ARG A 754 -18.78 23.52 5.54
C ARG A 754 -19.28 24.96 5.57
N ASN A 755 -19.48 25.51 6.76
CA ASN A 755 -19.88 26.91 6.89
C ASN A 755 -18.87 27.86 6.22
N LEU A 756 -17.57 27.59 6.32
CA LEU A 756 -16.54 28.36 5.61
C LEU A 756 -16.60 28.16 4.09
N LEU A 757 -16.79 26.92 3.61
CA LEU A 757 -16.95 26.61 2.19
C LEU A 757 -18.16 27.32 1.58
N ASP A 758 -19.26 27.42 2.32
CA ASP A 758 -20.52 28.02 1.84
C ASP A 758 -20.51 29.56 1.92
N THR A 759 -19.75 30.15 2.85
CA THR A 759 -19.74 31.61 3.09
C THR A 759 -18.59 32.35 2.43
N THR A 760 -17.54 31.64 2.00
CA THR A 760 -16.38 32.27 1.34
C THR A 760 -16.70 32.56 -0.14
N PRO A 761 -16.60 33.83 -0.60
CA PRO A 761 -16.86 34.15 -2.00
C PRO A 761 -15.73 33.64 -2.91
N PRO A 762 -16.01 33.27 -4.18
CA PRO A 762 -15.00 32.84 -5.15
C PRO A 762 -13.93 33.93 -5.39
N GLY A 763 -12.64 33.58 -5.29
CA GLY A 763 -11.53 34.51 -5.53
C GLY A 763 -11.38 34.93 -7.00
N GLN A 764 -10.93 36.18 -7.23
CA GLN A 764 -10.74 36.76 -8.58
C GLN A 764 -9.57 36.12 -9.39
N GLY A 765 -8.71 35.32 -8.76
CA GLY A 765 -7.47 34.78 -9.37
C GLY A 765 -7.64 33.55 -10.28
N ALA A 766 -8.82 32.94 -10.34
CA ALA A 766 -9.04 31.64 -10.99
C ALA A 766 -9.29 31.69 -12.52
N ARG A 767 -9.34 32.88 -13.15
CA ARG A 767 -9.89 33.04 -14.52
C ARG A 767 -8.92 33.55 -15.62
N GLN A 768 -7.60 33.47 -15.47
CA GLN A 768 -6.68 33.95 -16.52
C GLN A 768 -6.25 32.84 -17.52
N ALA A 769 -6.60 33.02 -18.81
CA ALA A 769 -6.19 32.20 -19.95
C ALA A 769 -4.90 32.72 -20.62
N VAL A 770 -4.09 31.81 -21.19
CA VAL A 770 -2.77 32.09 -21.82
C VAL A 770 -2.90 32.27 -23.35
N PRO A 771 -2.26 33.27 -24.00
CA PRO A 771 -2.24 33.42 -25.47
C PRO A 771 -1.06 32.67 -26.16
N ALA A 772 -1.30 32.25 -27.41
CA ALA A 772 -0.43 31.43 -28.26
C ALA A 772 0.75 32.20 -28.91
N ALA A 773 1.90 31.53 -29.04
CA ALA A 773 3.14 32.06 -29.62
C ALA A 773 3.26 31.76 -31.13
N GLY A 774 3.63 32.79 -31.90
CA GLY A 774 3.79 32.76 -33.35
C GLY A 774 5.16 32.27 -33.83
N THR A 775 5.14 31.70 -35.03
CA THR A 775 6.22 31.10 -35.82
C THR A 775 7.24 32.10 -36.37
N ALA A 776 8.54 31.75 -36.38
CA ALA A 776 9.53 32.36 -37.26
C ALA A 776 10.53 31.33 -37.82
N GLN A 777 10.75 31.43 -39.12
CA GLN A 777 11.44 30.51 -40.03
C GLN A 777 12.97 30.56 -39.98
N ALA A 778 13.57 29.43 -40.38
CA ALA A 778 15.00 29.15 -40.50
C ALA A 778 15.64 29.70 -41.79
N ALA A 779 16.96 29.91 -41.75
CA ALA A 779 17.83 29.99 -42.93
C ALA A 779 19.17 29.26 -42.66
N ALA A 780 19.66 28.54 -43.67
CA ALA A 780 20.83 27.65 -43.67
C ALA A 780 21.95 28.18 -44.63
N PRO A 781 23.05 27.46 -44.92
CA PRO A 781 24.40 27.79 -44.45
C PRO A 781 25.44 28.04 -45.59
N GLY A 782 26.63 28.56 -45.22
CA GLY A 782 27.77 28.73 -46.13
C GLY A 782 29.05 28.08 -45.61
N ALA A 783 29.67 27.25 -46.46
CA ALA A 783 30.85 26.43 -46.20
C ALA A 783 32.19 27.16 -46.45
N GLY A 784 33.28 26.60 -45.91
CA GLY A 784 34.65 26.91 -46.36
C GLY A 784 35.72 26.54 -45.32
N ALA A 785 36.47 25.47 -45.58
CA ALA A 785 37.67 25.06 -44.85
C ALA A 785 38.92 25.68 -45.49
N ASP A 786 39.95 26.04 -44.68
CA ASP A 786 41.35 25.68 -44.97
C ASP A 786 42.34 26.09 -43.84
N VAL A 787 43.54 25.54 -43.95
CA VAL A 787 44.48 25.05 -42.91
C VAL A 787 45.59 26.03 -42.47
N ASN A 788 45.98 25.91 -41.19
CA ASN A 788 47.22 26.28 -40.44
C ASN A 788 48.01 27.58 -40.72
N LEU A 789 48.17 28.36 -39.64
CA LEU A 789 49.41 29.11 -39.34
C LEU A 789 49.75 29.00 -37.83
N LEU A 790 51.02 28.69 -37.53
CA LEU A 790 51.63 28.74 -36.20
C LEU A 790 51.53 30.17 -35.64
N HIS A 791 50.68 30.37 -34.63
CA HIS A 791 50.61 31.63 -33.90
C HIS A 791 51.55 31.62 -32.67
N PRO A 792 52.05 32.80 -32.23
CA PRO A 792 52.72 32.96 -30.93
C PRO A 792 51.78 32.49 -29.80
N PRO A 793 52.20 32.32 -28.53
CA PRO A 793 51.31 31.89 -27.45
C PRO A 793 50.15 32.89 -27.36
N GLY A 794 49.04 32.52 -28.00
CA GLY A 794 47.88 33.38 -28.15
C GLY A 794 47.34 33.67 -26.77
N ALA A 795 46.84 34.87 -26.57
CA ALA A 795 46.00 35.15 -25.42
C ALA A 795 44.94 34.03 -25.31
N PRO A 796 44.78 33.41 -24.14
CA PRO A 796 43.91 32.24 -24.00
C PRO A 796 42.49 32.61 -24.42
N GLN A 797 41.88 31.79 -25.27
CA GLN A 797 40.51 32.01 -25.72
C GLN A 797 39.58 31.89 -24.52
N ALA A 798 38.80 32.93 -24.24
CA ALA A 798 37.86 32.93 -23.14
C ALA A 798 36.63 32.09 -23.47
N VAL A 799 36.24 31.20 -22.56
CA VAL A 799 35.02 30.39 -22.62
C VAL A 799 34.31 30.45 -21.27
N ALA A 800 32.98 30.49 -21.28
CA ALA A 800 32.21 30.55 -20.03
C ALA A 800 32.34 29.23 -19.26
N CYS A 801 32.06 28.12 -19.94
CA CYS A 801 32.21 26.78 -19.38
C CYS A 801 33.06 25.90 -20.30
N ALA A 802 34.11 25.30 -19.76
CA ALA A 802 34.87 24.25 -20.45
C ALA A 802 34.53 22.88 -19.85
N ILE A 803 34.27 21.88 -20.69
CA ILE A 803 34.00 20.50 -20.31
C ILE A 803 35.12 19.61 -20.85
N ILE A 804 35.76 18.83 -19.98
CA ILE A 804 36.78 17.85 -20.37
C ILE A 804 36.15 16.45 -20.40
N GLY A 805 36.11 15.87 -21.60
CA GLY A 805 35.63 14.53 -21.93
C GLY A 805 34.22 14.53 -22.53
N ALA A 806 34.07 14.02 -23.75
CA ALA A 806 32.81 13.83 -24.47
C ALA A 806 32.28 12.39 -24.32
N GLY A 807 32.38 11.84 -23.11
CA GLY A 807 31.67 10.62 -22.70
C GLY A 807 30.18 10.91 -22.41
N PRO A 808 29.39 9.90 -21.98
CA PRO A 808 27.96 10.07 -21.70
C PRO A 808 27.65 11.24 -20.74
N THR A 809 28.47 11.43 -19.70
CA THR A 809 28.34 12.55 -18.76
C THR A 809 28.63 13.90 -19.40
N GLY A 810 29.72 14.03 -20.16
CA GLY A 810 30.09 15.30 -20.78
C GLY A 810 29.16 15.70 -21.92
N LEU A 811 28.70 14.73 -22.71
CA LEU A 811 27.67 14.93 -23.72
C LEU A 811 26.35 15.39 -23.10
N SER A 812 25.91 14.74 -22.02
CA SER A 812 24.70 15.17 -21.32
C SER A 812 24.87 16.55 -20.68
N ALA A 813 26.02 16.88 -20.10
CA ALA A 813 26.27 18.22 -19.59
C ALA A 813 26.25 19.28 -20.70
N ALA A 814 26.90 19.01 -21.84
CA ALA A 814 26.90 19.90 -23.00
C ALA A 814 25.52 20.06 -23.65
N TYR A 815 24.66 19.03 -23.57
CA TYR A 815 23.26 19.10 -24.01
C TYR A 815 22.44 20.10 -23.18
N HIS A 816 22.69 20.18 -21.88
CA HIS A 816 21.96 21.08 -20.97
C HIS A 816 22.57 22.47 -20.87
N LEU A 817 23.81 22.66 -21.31
CA LEU A 817 24.49 23.95 -21.32
C LEU A 817 24.34 24.64 -22.69
N GLY A 818 24.29 25.97 -22.68
CA GLY A 818 24.05 26.77 -23.87
C GLY A 818 25.28 26.96 -24.78
N ALA A 819 25.14 27.83 -25.77
CA ALA A 819 26.14 28.08 -26.83
C ALA A 819 27.54 28.52 -26.34
N ASP A 820 27.65 29.07 -25.11
CA ASP A 820 28.93 29.54 -24.53
C ASP A 820 29.82 28.43 -23.96
N THR A 821 29.51 27.17 -24.28
CA THR A 821 30.18 25.97 -23.75
C THR A 821 31.19 25.40 -24.74
N LEU A 822 32.37 25.00 -24.24
CA LEU A 822 33.39 24.27 -25.00
C LEU A 822 33.53 22.85 -24.46
N LEU A 823 33.21 21.84 -25.27
CA LEU A 823 33.38 20.42 -24.95
C LEU A 823 34.62 19.87 -25.67
N LEU A 824 35.59 19.36 -24.91
CA LEU A 824 36.87 18.84 -25.41
C LEU A 824 36.96 17.32 -25.22
N ASP A 825 37.42 16.59 -26.23
CA ASP A 825 37.79 15.17 -26.07
C ASP A 825 39.04 14.82 -26.87
N LYS A 826 39.94 14.03 -26.26
CA LYS A 826 41.19 13.60 -26.90
C LYS A 826 40.99 12.60 -28.04
N ASN A 827 39.84 11.94 -28.10
CA ASN A 827 39.56 10.92 -29.10
C ASN A 827 38.92 11.53 -30.35
N ALA A 828 39.03 10.81 -31.47
CA ALA A 828 38.44 11.22 -32.75
C ALA A 828 36.90 11.10 -32.82
N ALA A 829 36.26 10.52 -31.80
CA ALA A 829 34.81 10.34 -31.73
C ALA A 829 34.31 10.44 -30.28
N VAL A 830 33.09 10.96 -30.14
CA VAL A 830 32.37 11.07 -28.86
C VAL A 830 31.95 9.69 -28.33
N GLY A 831 31.68 9.60 -27.03
CA GLY A 831 31.12 8.42 -26.37
C GLY A 831 32.01 7.83 -25.27
N GLY A 832 33.27 8.25 -25.14
CA GLY A 832 34.17 7.74 -24.10
C GLY A 832 34.32 6.21 -24.18
N TRP A 833 33.96 5.50 -23.11
CA TRP A 833 33.96 4.03 -23.09
C TRP A 833 32.66 3.39 -23.62
N CYS A 834 31.64 4.20 -23.93
CA CYS A 834 30.38 3.76 -24.54
C CYS A 834 30.44 3.78 -26.08
N ARG A 835 31.65 3.74 -26.66
CA ARG A 835 31.88 3.70 -28.10
C ARG A 835 31.76 2.29 -28.66
N SER A 836 31.62 2.23 -29.98
CA SER A 836 31.60 1.00 -30.77
C SER A 836 32.58 1.09 -31.93
N ILE A 837 33.12 -0.05 -32.34
CA ILE A 837 34.00 -0.22 -33.49
C ILE A 837 33.32 -1.09 -34.54
N GLN A 838 33.63 -0.87 -35.81
CA GLN A 838 33.21 -1.74 -36.91
C GLN A 838 34.41 -2.48 -37.49
N ASP A 839 34.30 -3.80 -37.66
CA ASP A 839 35.35 -4.65 -38.20
C ASP A 839 34.75 -5.75 -39.07
N ARG A 840 35.07 -5.76 -40.37
CA ARG A 840 34.60 -6.74 -41.36
C ARG A 840 33.08 -7.01 -41.33
N GLY A 841 32.29 -5.96 -41.15
CA GLY A 841 30.83 -6.02 -41.11
C GLY A 841 30.22 -6.32 -39.74
N PHE A 842 31.05 -6.59 -38.72
CA PHE A 842 30.61 -6.69 -37.33
C PHE A 842 30.69 -5.33 -36.63
N THR A 843 29.76 -5.08 -35.72
CA THR A 843 29.85 -3.95 -34.76
C THR A 843 30.12 -4.49 -33.37
N PHE A 844 31.21 -4.02 -32.74
CA PHE A 844 31.59 -4.38 -31.38
C PHE A 844 31.60 -3.16 -30.47
N ASP A 845 30.97 -3.25 -29.31
CA ASP A 845 31.13 -2.22 -28.27
C ASP A 845 32.49 -2.37 -27.59
N HIS A 846 33.01 -1.28 -27.02
CA HIS A 846 34.28 -1.32 -26.27
C HIS A 846 34.22 -2.29 -25.07
N ALA A 847 33.02 -2.52 -24.52
CA ALA A 847 32.66 -3.57 -23.56
C ALA A 847 31.14 -3.82 -23.66
N GLY A 848 30.59 -4.82 -22.97
CA GLY A 848 29.15 -5.06 -22.98
C GLY A 848 28.35 -3.94 -22.32
N HIS A 849 27.59 -3.18 -23.13
CA HIS A 849 26.72 -2.09 -22.67
C HIS A 849 25.26 -2.37 -23.00
N ILE A 850 24.38 -1.96 -22.10
CA ILE A 850 22.93 -2.08 -22.24
C ILE A 850 22.26 -0.82 -21.69
N MET A 851 21.12 -0.44 -22.26
CA MET A 851 20.30 0.66 -21.76
C MET A 851 19.26 0.12 -20.79
N PHE A 852 19.28 0.58 -19.56
CA PHE A 852 18.18 0.39 -18.62
C PHE A 852 18.17 1.58 -17.68
N SER A 853 16.99 1.98 -17.24
CA SER A 853 16.82 2.99 -16.20
C SER A 853 15.39 2.93 -15.67
N ASN A 854 15.22 3.31 -14.41
CA ASN A 854 13.91 3.60 -13.82
C ASN A 854 13.66 5.12 -13.73
N ASP A 855 14.57 5.93 -14.28
CA ASP A 855 14.47 7.39 -14.33
C ASP A 855 13.86 7.81 -15.67
N ASP A 856 12.67 8.42 -15.64
CA ASP A 856 11.94 8.82 -16.85
C ASP A 856 12.73 9.76 -17.75
N TYR A 857 13.53 10.65 -17.16
CA TYR A 857 14.34 11.59 -17.94
C TYR A 857 15.39 10.83 -18.75
N VAL A 858 16.01 9.79 -18.20
CA VAL A 858 16.95 8.96 -18.96
C VAL A 858 16.23 8.14 -20.03
N LEU A 859 15.05 7.58 -19.72
CA LEU A 859 14.25 6.83 -20.70
C LEU A 859 13.79 7.71 -21.87
N ASP A 860 13.38 8.95 -21.59
CA ASP A 860 13.03 9.94 -22.61
C ASP A 860 14.26 10.38 -23.42
N MET A 861 15.42 10.51 -22.77
CA MET A 861 16.67 10.73 -23.49
C MET A 861 17.01 9.58 -24.43
N TYR A 862 16.83 8.32 -24.04
CA TYR A 862 17.03 7.20 -24.97
C TYR A 862 16.10 7.30 -26.19
N ARG A 863 14.84 7.71 -26.01
CA ARG A 863 13.90 7.92 -27.12
C ARG A 863 14.31 9.10 -28.01
N THR A 864 14.69 10.22 -27.41
CA THR A 864 15.10 11.43 -28.14
C THR A 864 16.35 11.17 -28.98
N LEU A 865 17.35 10.49 -28.39
CA LEU A 865 18.65 10.29 -29.02
C LEU A 865 18.65 9.18 -30.08
N LEU A 866 17.74 8.21 -29.99
CA LEU A 866 17.71 7.05 -30.91
C LEU A 866 16.49 7.01 -31.82
N GLY A 867 15.35 7.60 -31.44
CA GLY A 867 14.09 7.48 -32.17
C GLY A 867 13.74 6.03 -32.51
N ASP A 868 13.53 5.76 -33.79
CA ASP A 868 13.22 4.42 -34.32
C ASP A 868 14.38 3.41 -34.20
N ASN A 869 15.58 3.88 -33.86
CA ASN A 869 16.75 3.01 -33.62
C ASN A 869 16.74 2.39 -32.21
N LEU A 870 15.76 2.70 -31.35
CA LEU A 870 15.64 2.15 -29.99
C LEU A 870 14.96 0.77 -30.00
N HIS A 871 15.64 -0.26 -29.52
CA HIS A 871 15.08 -1.61 -29.40
C HIS A 871 15.10 -2.10 -27.95
N TRP A 872 13.94 -2.52 -27.44
CA TRP A 872 13.80 -3.08 -26.10
C TRP A 872 13.56 -4.59 -26.16
N GLN A 873 14.24 -5.34 -25.30
CA GLN A 873 14.12 -6.79 -25.23
C GLN A 873 14.28 -7.32 -23.80
N ASN A 874 13.78 -8.54 -23.60
CA ASN A 874 13.89 -9.24 -22.33
C ASN A 874 15.30 -9.81 -22.16
N ARG A 875 15.81 -9.71 -20.93
CA ARG A 875 17.17 -10.12 -20.61
C ARG A 875 17.28 -11.65 -20.55
N GLU A 876 18.28 -12.17 -21.25
CA GLU A 876 18.70 -13.58 -21.17
C GLU A 876 20.14 -13.65 -20.66
N ALA A 877 20.30 -13.55 -19.33
CA ALA A 877 21.58 -13.57 -18.65
C ALA A 877 21.78 -14.88 -17.89
N TRP A 878 22.96 -15.48 -18.02
CA TRP A 878 23.23 -16.83 -17.54
C TRP A 878 24.58 -16.93 -16.83
N VAL A 879 24.75 -17.95 -15.99
CA VAL A 879 26.00 -18.34 -15.36
C VAL A 879 26.38 -19.72 -15.88
N TYR A 880 27.62 -19.87 -16.33
CA TYR A 880 28.18 -21.17 -16.71
C TYR A 880 29.08 -21.68 -15.58
N SER A 881 28.65 -22.74 -14.91
CA SER A 881 29.38 -23.34 -13.80
C SER A 881 29.11 -24.84 -13.79
N LYS A 882 30.10 -25.66 -13.44
CA LYS A 882 29.96 -27.14 -13.40
C LYS A 882 29.42 -27.73 -14.71
N GLN A 883 29.86 -27.17 -15.84
CA GLN A 883 29.45 -27.58 -17.19
C GLN A 883 27.94 -27.47 -17.48
N VAL A 884 27.23 -26.64 -16.72
CA VAL A 884 25.80 -26.35 -16.94
C VAL A 884 25.54 -24.85 -16.97
N TYR A 885 24.45 -24.48 -17.65
CA TYR A 885 23.96 -23.11 -17.67
C TYR A 885 22.83 -22.95 -16.66
N THR A 886 22.99 -22.03 -15.71
CA THR A 886 21.91 -21.58 -14.82
C THR A 886 21.55 -20.12 -15.10
N ARG A 887 20.29 -19.75 -14.90
CA ARG A 887 19.86 -18.36 -15.10
C ARG A 887 20.50 -17.44 -14.06
N TYR A 888 20.71 -16.19 -14.43
CA TYR A 888 21.08 -15.16 -13.44
C TYR A 888 19.81 -14.61 -12.76
N PRO A 889 19.80 -14.41 -11.43
CA PRO A 889 20.92 -14.53 -10.49
C PRO A 889 21.19 -15.96 -10.00
N PHE A 890 22.47 -16.36 -9.90
CA PHE A 890 22.90 -17.71 -9.47
C PHE A 890 22.25 -18.14 -8.15
N GLN A 891 22.22 -17.23 -7.17
CA GLN A 891 21.70 -17.48 -5.84
C GLN A 891 20.22 -17.89 -5.84
N GLY A 892 19.42 -17.41 -6.80
CA GLY A 892 17.99 -17.74 -6.90
C GLY A 892 17.66 -18.74 -8.01
N ALA A 893 18.66 -19.33 -8.68
CA ALA A 893 18.47 -20.20 -9.85
C ALA A 893 19.44 -21.39 -9.82
N LEU A 894 19.33 -22.20 -8.77
CA LEU A 894 20.20 -23.36 -8.54
C LEU A 894 19.78 -24.60 -9.35
N TYR A 895 18.58 -24.58 -9.94
CA TYR A 895 18.03 -25.69 -10.72
C TYR A 895 18.96 -26.09 -11.88
N GLY A 896 19.22 -27.39 -11.99
CA GLY A 896 20.11 -27.97 -13.00
C GLY A 896 21.58 -28.09 -12.57
N LEU A 897 21.98 -27.51 -11.43
CA LEU A 897 23.31 -27.78 -10.84
C LEU A 897 23.39 -29.22 -10.30
N PRO A 898 24.61 -29.77 -10.14
CA PRO A 898 24.79 -31.05 -9.48
C PRO A 898 24.13 -31.07 -8.08
N PRO A 899 23.39 -32.12 -7.70
CA PRO A 899 22.67 -32.16 -6.42
C PRO A 899 23.52 -31.87 -5.17
N ALA A 900 24.79 -32.28 -5.19
CA ALA A 900 25.74 -31.97 -4.11
C ALA A 900 26.01 -30.46 -3.98
N VAL A 901 26.10 -29.75 -5.10
CA VAL A 901 26.29 -28.29 -5.14
C VAL A 901 25.03 -27.57 -4.66
N ILE A 902 23.85 -28.00 -5.12
CA ILE A 902 22.56 -27.47 -4.65
C ILE A 902 22.43 -27.60 -3.13
N LYS A 903 22.74 -28.80 -2.60
CA LYS A 903 22.74 -29.07 -1.16
C LYS A 903 23.68 -28.13 -0.41
N GLU A 904 24.93 -27.98 -0.86
CA GLU A 904 25.89 -27.06 -0.23
C GLU A 904 25.38 -25.61 -0.23
N CYS A 905 24.78 -25.15 -1.34
CA CYS A 905 24.21 -23.81 -1.46
C CYS A 905 23.05 -23.58 -0.49
N ILE A 906 22.08 -24.49 -0.43
CA ILE A 906 20.90 -24.36 0.46
C ILE A 906 21.33 -24.46 1.93
N VAL A 907 22.15 -25.45 2.30
CA VAL A 907 22.64 -25.61 3.68
C VAL A 907 23.44 -24.39 4.10
N GLY A 908 24.33 -23.88 3.23
CA GLY A 908 25.10 -22.68 3.52
C GLY A 908 24.21 -21.45 3.74
N ALA A 909 23.16 -21.27 2.94
CA ALA A 909 22.21 -20.17 3.10
C ALA A 909 21.39 -20.29 4.41
N ILE A 910 21.00 -21.50 4.80
CA ILE A 910 20.34 -21.78 6.08
C ILE A 910 21.28 -21.46 7.25
N GLU A 911 22.52 -21.97 7.22
CA GLU A 911 23.53 -21.73 8.27
C GLU A 911 23.85 -20.23 8.43
N ALA A 912 23.91 -19.49 7.32
CA ALA A 912 24.17 -18.05 7.36
C ALA A 912 23.01 -17.26 7.99
N ARG A 913 21.77 -17.70 7.80
CA ARG A 913 20.56 -17.00 8.26
C ARG A 913 20.14 -17.37 9.69
N TYR A 914 20.36 -18.62 10.09
CA TYR A 914 19.88 -19.17 11.38
C TYR A 914 21.00 -19.62 12.32
N GLY A 915 22.27 -19.51 11.90
CA GLY A 915 23.42 -20.06 12.61
C GLY A 915 23.60 -21.55 12.34
N LYS A 916 24.80 -22.07 12.68
CA LYS A 916 25.03 -23.53 12.65
C LYS A 916 24.27 -24.18 13.80
N ALA A 917 23.47 -25.21 13.50
CA ALA A 917 22.92 -26.07 14.55
C ALA A 917 24.07 -26.66 15.38
N PRO A 918 23.94 -26.76 16.72
CA PRO A 918 24.94 -27.43 17.53
C PRO A 918 25.04 -28.89 17.07
N VAL A 919 26.22 -29.25 16.57
CA VAL A 919 26.52 -30.63 16.18
C VAL A 919 26.54 -31.47 17.45
N ALA A 920 25.61 -32.43 17.56
CA ALA A 920 25.64 -33.44 18.59
C ALA A 920 26.97 -34.23 18.52
N PRO A 921 27.63 -34.55 19.65
CA PRO A 921 28.88 -35.29 19.61
C PRO A 921 28.60 -36.74 19.19
N GLY A 922 29.24 -37.16 18.10
CA GLY A 922 29.57 -38.56 17.85
C GLY A 922 28.70 -39.27 16.80
N GLN A 923 29.26 -39.43 15.60
CA GLN A 923 29.90 -40.69 15.21
C GLN A 923 30.69 -40.45 13.93
N ALA A 924 32.01 -40.37 14.11
CA ALA A 924 32.98 -40.49 13.04
C ALA A 924 33.07 -41.95 12.59
N ALA A 925 33.11 -42.18 11.28
CA ALA A 925 33.97 -43.16 10.62
C ALA A 925 33.77 -43.05 9.10
N ALA A 926 34.75 -43.23 8.20
CA ALA A 926 36.20 -43.23 8.24
C ALA A 926 36.65 -43.52 6.80
N CYS A 927 37.60 -42.74 6.26
CA CYS A 927 38.61 -43.08 5.24
C CYS A 927 39.13 -41.77 4.63
N ALA A 928 40.43 -41.48 4.48
CA ALA A 928 41.67 -42.18 4.81
C ALA A 928 42.81 -41.17 4.52
N VAL A 929 43.86 -41.15 5.38
CA VAL A 929 45.31 -41.15 5.04
C VAL A 929 45.88 -39.90 4.32
N GLU A 930 47.04 -39.26 4.59
CA GLU A 930 48.29 -39.46 5.39
C GLU A 930 48.91 -38.05 5.58
N ASP A 931 49.31 -37.62 6.78
CA ASP A 931 50.70 -37.61 7.32
C ASP A 931 51.67 -36.59 6.70
N CYS A 932 52.16 -35.63 7.50
CA CYS A 932 53.55 -35.64 8.02
C CYS A 932 53.86 -34.43 8.93
N CYS A 933 54.37 -34.75 10.14
CA CYS A 933 55.12 -33.93 11.13
C CYS A 933 54.31 -32.99 12.04
N ALA A 934 54.16 -33.15 13.37
CA ALA A 934 54.91 -33.78 14.48
C ALA A 934 56.04 -32.92 15.12
N ASP A 935 55.68 -32.14 16.16
CA ASP A 935 56.43 -31.79 17.40
C ASP A 935 55.76 -30.56 18.08
N GLY A 936 55.55 -30.41 19.39
CA GLY A 936 55.74 -31.22 20.59
C GLY A 936 55.29 -30.43 21.85
N GLY A 937 54.94 -31.14 22.94
CA GLY A 937 54.96 -30.67 24.35
C GLY A 937 53.64 -30.12 24.93
N THR A 938 52.79 -30.91 25.63
CA THR A 938 52.76 -31.20 27.09
C THR A 938 52.66 -29.96 28.01
N GLY A 939 51.74 -29.81 28.97
CA GLY A 939 50.69 -30.68 29.49
C GLY A 939 50.02 -30.09 30.76
N LEU A 940 48.92 -30.75 31.16
CA LEU A 940 48.38 -31.00 32.52
C LEU A 940 47.75 -29.88 33.41
N GLU A 941 46.51 -30.21 33.83
CA GLU A 941 45.90 -30.12 35.19
C GLU A 941 45.51 -28.72 35.74
N GLN A 942 44.22 -28.40 35.88
CA GLN A 942 43.20 -28.75 36.89
C GLN A 942 43.00 -27.68 38.00
N VAL A 943 41.83 -27.03 37.88
CA VAL A 943 40.88 -26.51 38.91
C VAL A 943 41.18 -25.25 39.78
N HIS A 944 40.14 -24.39 39.83
CA HIS A 944 39.61 -23.56 40.93
C HIS A 944 39.64 -22.02 40.79
N ASP A 945 38.41 -21.50 40.76
CA ASP A 945 37.86 -20.28 41.34
C ASP A 945 38.30 -18.85 40.90
N ALA A 946 37.26 -18.17 40.38
CA ALA A 946 36.88 -16.79 40.62
C ALA A 946 37.52 -15.64 39.81
N VAL A 947 36.61 -14.69 39.55
CA VAL A 947 36.79 -13.26 39.22
C VAL A 947 36.91 -12.92 37.73
N ALA A 948 35.95 -12.10 37.31
CA ALA A 948 35.88 -11.42 36.05
C ALA A 948 37.16 -10.63 35.72
N ALA A 949 37.67 -10.87 34.52
CA ALA A 949 38.50 -9.94 33.77
C ALA A 949 37.94 -9.87 32.33
N PRO A 950 37.96 -8.68 31.71
CA PRO A 950 37.18 -8.40 30.50
C PRO A 950 37.75 -9.21 29.33
N ALA A 951 36.89 -9.97 28.66
CA ALA A 951 37.21 -10.50 27.34
C ALA A 951 37.50 -9.30 26.43
N GLN A 952 38.76 -9.21 26.05
CA GLN A 952 39.35 -8.19 25.21
C GLN A 952 38.44 -7.86 24.04
N ALA A 953 38.23 -6.57 23.82
CA ALA A 953 37.68 -6.01 22.60
C ALA A 953 38.42 -6.64 21.40
N GLN A 954 37.79 -7.60 20.74
CA GLN A 954 38.09 -7.86 19.35
C GLN A 954 37.69 -6.59 18.61
N ALA A 955 38.70 -5.81 18.23
CA ALA A 955 38.54 -4.68 17.34
C ALA A 955 37.65 -5.14 16.17
N GLN A 956 36.42 -4.64 16.12
CA GLN A 956 35.51 -4.89 15.01
C GLN A 956 36.17 -4.30 13.77
N THR A 957 36.84 -5.16 13.01
CA THR A 957 37.35 -4.83 11.67
C THR A 957 36.18 -4.34 10.84
N ALA A 958 36.36 -3.22 10.14
CA ALA A 958 35.34 -2.66 9.25
C ALA A 958 34.78 -3.76 8.33
N PRO A 959 33.45 -3.82 8.11
CA PRO A 959 32.82 -4.87 7.34
C PRO A 959 33.36 -4.86 5.90
N ASN A 960 33.76 -6.04 5.40
CA ASN A 960 34.29 -6.20 4.04
C ASN A 960 33.41 -7.08 3.16
N PHE A 961 33.65 -7.03 1.85
CA PHE A 961 32.82 -7.69 0.86
C PHE A 961 32.88 -9.22 0.97
N GLU A 962 34.01 -9.80 1.36
CA GLU A 962 34.13 -11.25 1.60
C GLU A 962 33.26 -11.70 2.78
N GLN A 963 33.30 -10.97 3.89
CA GLN A 963 32.44 -11.21 5.04
C GLN A 963 30.95 -11.06 4.66
N PHE A 964 30.60 -10.03 3.89
CA PHE A 964 29.24 -9.85 3.38
C PHE A 964 28.77 -11.05 2.56
N ILE A 965 29.59 -11.55 1.63
CA ILE A 965 29.26 -12.72 0.80
C ILE A 965 28.92 -13.93 1.68
N HIS A 966 29.74 -14.20 2.69
CA HIS A 966 29.52 -15.31 3.61
C HIS A 966 28.29 -15.11 4.51
N GLN A 967 28.06 -13.91 5.01
CA GLN A 967 26.93 -13.59 5.89
C GLN A 967 25.59 -13.61 5.16
N VAL A 968 25.55 -13.16 3.90
CA VAL A 968 24.29 -12.96 3.17
C VAL A 968 23.92 -14.17 2.31
N TRP A 969 24.89 -14.81 1.64
CA TRP A 969 24.61 -15.94 0.75
C TRP A 969 25.10 -17.29 1.28
N GLY A 970 25.85 -17.31 2.38
CA GLY A 970 26.32 -18.53 2.99
C GLY A 970 27.48 -19.21 2.26
N SER A 971 28.06 -20.20 2.93
CA SER A 971 29.32 -20.86 2.51
C SER A 971 29.23 -21.56 1.15
N GLY A 972 28.08 -22.16 0.81
CA GLY A 972 27.88 -22.85 -0.47
C GLY A 972 27.86 -21.90 -1.67
N ILE A 973 26.99 -20.88 -1.66
CA ILE A 973 26.93 -19.89 -2.76
C ILE A 973 28.24 -19.09 -2.83
N ALA A 974 28.84 -18.77 -1.69
CA ALA A 974 30.16 -18.16 -1.61
C ALA A 974 31.21 -18.99 -2.38
N ARG A 975 31.29 -20.29 -2.11
CA ARG A 975 32.25 -21.21 -2.72
C ARG A 975 32.03 -21.40 -4.22
N HIS A 976 30.79 -21.62 -4.65
CA HIS A 976 30.49 -22.07 -6.02
C HIS A 976 30.31 -20.94 -7.04
N PHE A 977 30.08 -19.71 -6.58
CA PHE A 977 29.88 -18.58 -7.49
C PHE A 977 30.46 -17.26 -6.97
N ALA A 978 30.00 -16.78 -5.80
CA ALA A 978 30.22 -15.38 -5.42
C ALA A 978 31.69 -15.04 -5.20
N ILE A 979 32.45 -15.85 -4.48
CA ILE A 979 33.89 -15.64 -4.27
C ILE A 979 34.70 -15.81 -5.56
N PRO A 980 34.62 -16.95 -6.29
CA PRO A 980 35.45 -17.15 -7.48
C PRO A 980 35.15 -16.12 -8.57
N TYR A 981 33.87 -15.78 -8.81
CA TYR A 981 33.50 -14.76 -9.78
C TYR A 981 34.03 -13.37 -9.41
N ASN A 982 33.83 -12.93 -8.16
CA ASN A 982 34.26 -11.60 -7.74
C ASN A 982 35.79 -11.48 -7.66
N LYS A 983 36.52 -12.53 -7.26
CA LYS A 983 37.99 -12.53 -7.35
C LYS A 983 38.46 -12.37 -8.80
N LYS A 984 37.76 -12.99 -9.75
CA LYS A 984 38.08 -12.92 -11.17
C LYS A 984 37.77 -11.56 -11.79
N LEU A 985 36.64 -10.94 -11.42
CA LEU A 985 36.20 -9.62 -11.88
C LEU A 985 36.99 -8.48 -11.24
N TRP A 986 37.07 -8.45 -9.90
CA TRP A 986 37.66 -7.36 -9.16
C TRP A 986 39.16 -7.48 -9.05
N THR A 987 39.74 -8.67 -9.14
CA THR A 987 41.20 -8.89 -9.11
C THR A 987 41.92 -8.36 -7.87
N VAL A 988 41.19 -7.89 -6.87
CA VAL A 988 41.71 -7.43 -5.56
C VAL A 988 41.17 -8.35 -4.47
N PRO A 989 41.86 -8.47 -3.32
CA PRO A 989 41.32 -9.19 -2.17
C PRO A 989 39.95 -8.64 -1.77
N LEU A 990 38.93 -9.50 -1.75
CA LEU A 990 37.56 -9.07 -1.43
C LEU A 990 37.44 -8.59 0.03
N ALA A 991 38.33 -9.05 0.90
CA ALA A 991 38.50 -8.57 2.26
C ALA A 991 38.96 -7.10 2.37
N GLU A 992 39.51 -6.51 1.30
CA GLU A 992 39.90 -5.09 1.27
C GLU A 992 38.82 -4.17 0.68
N MET A 993 37.74 -4.75 0.13
CA MET A 993 36.63 -4.01 -0.44
C MET A 993 35.55 -3.77 0.61
N GLU A 994 35.08 -2.52 0.72
CA GLU A 994 33.91 -2.18 1.53
C GLU A 994 32.58 -2.51 0.82
N THR A 995 31.47 -2.34 1.53
CA THR A 995 30.14 -2.82 1.12
C THR A 995 29.17 -1.74 0.67
N SER A 996 29.52 -0.44 0.76
CA SER A 996 28.59 0.67 0.47
C SER A 996 28.06 0.71 -0.98
N TRP A 997 28.78 0.12 -1.94
CA TRP A 997 28.42 0.09 -3.35
C TRP A 997 27.39 -0.99 -3.73
N LEU A 998 27.02 -1.88 -2.80
CA LEU A 998 26.17 -3.04 -3.06
C LEU A 998 24.67 -2.70 -3.21
N GLY A 999 24.22 -1.58 -2.63
CA GLY A 999 22.81 -1.19 -2.54
C GLY A 999 22.06 -1.22 -3.89
N GLY A 1000 21.15 -2.19 -4.03
CA GLY A 1000 20.28 -2.38 -5.20
C GLY A 1000 20.92 -3.07 -6.42
N ARG A 1001 22.20 -3.48 -6.34
CA ARG A 1001 22.96 -4.00 -7.51
C ARG A 1001 23.15 -5.50 -7.51
N VAL A 1002 23.17 -6.13 -6.33
CA VAL A 1002 23.20 -7.57 -6.22
C VAL A 1002 21.82 -8.08 -5.77
N PRO A 1003 21.19 -9.01 -6.50
CA PRO A 1003 19.91 -9.59 -6.10
C PRO A 1003 20.05 -10.32 -4.77
N LEU A 1004 19.11 -10.10 -3.85
CA LEU A 1004 19.09 -10.73 -2.53
C LEU A 1004 17.84 -11.59 -2.41
N PRO A 1005 17.80 -12.77 -3.07
CA PRO A 1005 16.68 -13.67 -2.90
C PRO A 1005 16.60 -14.14 -1.45
N ASN A 1006 15.38 -14.29 -0.94
CA ASN A 1006 15.15 -14.87 0.37
C ASN A 1006 15.34 -16.40 0.33
N LEU A 1007 15.34 -17.06 1.49
CA LEU A 1007 15.61 -18.50 1.54
C LEU A 1007 14.56 -19.34 0.78
N GLU A 1008 13.30 -18.94 0.78
CA GLU A 1008 12.22 -19.59 0.03
C GLU A 1008 12.49 -19.51 -1.47
N GLU A 1009 12.84 -18.33 -1.99
CA GLU A 1009 13.21 -18.12 -3.40
C GLU A 1009 14.46 -18.93 -3.81
N ILE A 1010 15.44 -19.11 -2.90
CA ILE A 1010 16.61 -19.98 -3.12
C ILE A 1010 16.19 -21.45 -3.23
N ILE A 1011 15.25 -21.90 -2.39
CA ILE A 1011 14.75 -23.28 -2.38
C ILE A 1011 13.89 -23.55 -3.61
N GLU A 1012 12.93 -22.68 -3.93
CA GLU A 1012 12.10 -22.76 -5.13
C GLU A 1012 12.98 -22.79 -6.40
N GLY A 1013 13.94 -21.85 -6.48
CA GLY A 1013 14.89 -21.78 -7.58
C GLY A 1013 15.85 -22.98 -7.67
N ALA A 1014 15.89 -23.86 -6.67
CA ALA A 1014 16.58 -25.15 -6.73
C ALA A 1014 15.68 -26.30 -7.20
N LEU A 1015 14.37 -26.20 -6.96
CA LEU A 1015 13.38 -27.23 -7.29
C LEU A 1015 12.86 -27.13 -8.72
N GLU A 1016 12.77 -25.91 -9.27
CA GLU A 1016 12.26 -25.68 -10.62
C GLU A 1016 13.01 -24.57 -11.38
N PRO A 1017 12.95 -24.55 -12.73
CA PRO A 1017 13.54 -23.47 -13.52
C PRO A 1017 12.89 -22.12 -13.23
N VAL A 1018 13.71 -21.09 -12.99
CA VAL A 1018 13.22 -19.72 -12.77
C VAL A 1018 12.59 -19.14 -14.05
N ALA A 1019 11.28 -18.93 -14.01
CA ALA A 1019 10.48 -18.51 -15.17
C ALA A 1019 10.76 -17.05 -15.61
N ARG A 1020 11.14 -16.15 -14.70
CA ARG A 1020 11.24 -14.69 -14.98
C ARG A 1020 12.65 -14.14 -14.73
N PRO A 1021 13.19 -13.28 -15.61
CA PRO A 1021 14.44 -12.56 -15.36
C PRO A 1021 14.30 -11.64 -14.14
N MET A 1022 15.22 -11.73 -13.16
CA MET A 1022 15.18 -10.89 -11.94
C MET A 1022 16.20 -9.73 -11.96
N GLY A 1023 15.87 -8.60 -11.34
CA GLY A 1023 16.75 -7.45 -11.16
C GLY A 1023 16.42 -6.24 -12.07
N PRO A 1024 17.10 -5.10 -11.86
CA PRO A 1024 16.71 -3.81 -12.46
C PRO A 1024 16.88 -3.74 -13.98
N ASN A 1025 17.56 -4.71 -14.59
CA ASN A 1025 17.76 -4.84 -16.03
C ASN A 1025 17.07 -6.09 -16.61
N ALA A 1026 16.03 -6.63 -15.97
CA ALA A 1026 15.23 -7.76 -16.46
C ALA A 1026 14.69 -7.56 -17.89
N ARG A 1027 14.46 -6.29 -18.26
CA ARG A 1027 14.29 -5.80 -19.62
C ARG A 1027 15.35 -4.73 -19.88
N PHE A 1028 15.95 -4.72 -21.06
CA PHE A 1028 16.96 -3.73 -21.43
C PHE A 1028 16.78 -3.28 -22.88
N GLY A 1029 17.28 -2.09 -23.17
CA GLY A 1029 17.30 -1.47 -24.49
C GLY A 1029 18.69 -1.57 -25.12
N TYR A 1030 18.75 -1.64 -26.44
CA TYR A 1030 19.97 -1.56 -27.23
C TYR A 1030 19.68 -0.89 -28.58
N PRO A 1031 20.62 -0.12 -29.19
CA PRO A 1031 20.38 0.45 -30.51
C PRO A 1031 20.30 -0.62 -31.60
N LEU A 1032 19.31 -0.55 -32.49
CA LEU A 1032 19.20 -1.49 -33.61
C LEU A 1032 20.42 -1.41 -34.53
N ARG A 1033 20.95 -0.22 -34.81
CA ARG A 1033 22.08 -0.03 -35.73
C ARG A 1033 23.14 0.85 -35.09
N GLY A 1034 24.40 0.58 -35.42
CA GLY A 1034 25.55 1.40 -35.01
C GLY A 1034 26.10 1.10 -33.60
N GLY A 1035 25.61 0.06 -32.93
CA GLY A 1035 26.03 -0.29 -31.57
C GLY A 1035 25.72 0.81 -30.55
N PHE A 1036 26.32 0.74 -29.37
CA PHE A 1036 26.12 1.75 -28.32
C PHE A 1036 26.63 3.15 -28.73
N GLN A 1037 27.53 3.25 -29.71
CA GLN A 1037 27.96 4.50 -30.34
C GLN A 1037 26.78 5.33 -30.85
N ALA A 1038 25.73 4.70 -31.39
CA ALA A 1038 24.57 5.41 -31.92
C ALA A 1038 23.87 6.27 -30.86
N LEU A 1039 23.80 5.78 -29.62
CA LEU A 1039 23.23 6.53 -28.50
C LEU A 1039 24.08 7.77 -28.17
N MET A 1040 25.41 7.63 -28.22
CA MET A 1040 26.33 8.74 -27.94
C MET A 1040 26.30 9.78 -29.07
N SER A 1041 26.27 9.33 -30.32
CA SER A 1041 26.17 10.19 -31.50
C SER A 1041 24.82 10.90 -31.60
N GLY A 1042 23.77 10.33 -31.02
CA GLY A 1042 22.44 10.94 -30.91
C GLY A 1042 22.45 12.30 -30.19
N PHE A 1043 23.46 12.61 -29.36
CA PHE A 1043 23.57 13.93 -28.72
C PHE A 1043 23.99 15.03 -29.69
N LEU A 1044 24.75 14.70 -30.75
CA LEU A 1044 25.40 15.68 -31.61
C LEU A 1044 24.44 16.71 -32.23
N PRO A 1045 23.25 16.34 -32.74
CA PRO A 1045 22.30 17.30 -33.30
C PRO A 1045 21.72 18.28 -32.28
N HIS A 1046 21.86 17.99 -30.98
CA HIS A 1046 21.28 18.77 -29.90
C HIS A 1046 22.30 19.62 -29.13
N LEU A 1047 23.60 19.46 -29.39
CA LEU A 1047 24.63 20.25 -28.73
C LEU A 1047 24.61 21.69 -29.25
N GLN A 1048 24.47 22.66 -28.34
CA GLN A 1048 24.52 24.09 -28.68
C GLN A 1048 25.95 24.65 -28.61
N GLY A 1049 26.78 24.08 -27.73
CA GLY A 1049 28.17 24.49 -27.53
C GLY A 1049 29.15 23.94 -28.59
N LYS A 1050 30.39 24.45 -28.57
CA LYS A 1050 31.45 24.00 -29.47
C LYS A 1050 32.03 22.66 -28.99
N LEU A 1051 32.03 21.65 -29.87
CA LEU A 1051 32.72 20.37 -29.65
C LEU A 1051 34.08 20.36 -30.38
N GLU A 1052 35.16 20.04 -29.67
CA GLU A 1052 36.48 19.78 -30.27
C GLU A 1052 36.98 18.37 -29.93
N LEU A 1053 37.11 17.55 -30.98
CA LEU A 1053 37.67 16.20 -30.92
C LEU A 1053 39.16 16.23 -31.26
N ASN A 1054 39.89 15.17 -30.90
CA ASN A 1054 41.36 15.13 -30.97
C ASN A 1054 42.04 16.25 -30.16
N ALA A 1055 41.35 16.77 -29.13
CA ALA A 1055 41.82 17.82 -28.26
C ALA A 1055 42.40 17.20 -26.97
N ASP A 1056 43.68 16.83 -27.01
CA ASP A 1056 44.34 16.21 -25.86
C ASP A 1056 44.71 17.28 -24.82
N VAL A 1057 44.07 17.25 -23.65
CA VAL A 1057 44.38 18.16 -22.53
C VAL A 1057 45.63 17.65 -21.84
N VAL A 1058 46.72 18.42 -21.91
CA VAL A 1058 48.02 18.05 -21.34
C VAL A 1058 48.35 18.78 -20.04
N GLN A 1059 47.63 19.86 -19.74
CA GLN A 1059 47.81 20.61 -18.49
C GLN A 1059 46.53 21.36 -18.10
N VAL A 1060 46.23 21.36 -16.80
CA VAL A 1060 45.19 22.22 -16.20
C VAL A 1060 45.88 23.13 -15.19
N LEU A 1061 45.63 24.43 -15.25
CA LEU A 1061 46.25 25.44 -14.39
C LEU A 1061 45.16 26.13 -13.55
N PRO A 1062 44.71 25.53 -12.42
CA PRO A 1062 43.54 26.00 -11.71
C PRO A 1062 43.65 27.45 -11.21
N ARG A 1063 44.82 27.87 -10.70
CA ARG A 1063 45.04 29.26 -10.25
C ARG A 1063 44.90 30.31 -11.35
N GLN A 1064 45.11 29.92 -12.61
CA GLN A 1064 45.02 30.80 -13.77
C GLN A 1064 43.70 30.63 -14.53
N HIS A 1065 42.91 29.62 -14.16
CA HIS A 1065 41.72 29.17 -14.86
C HIS A 1065 42.00 28.87 -16.34
N VAL A 1066 43.09 28.14 -16.62
CA VAL A 1066 43.54 27.82 -18.00
C VAL A 1066 43.67 26.32 -18.23
N ILE A 1067 43.21 25.86 -19.40
CA ILE A 1067 43.44 24.52 -19.95
C ILE A 1067 44.43 24.63 -21.11
N VAL A 1068 45.41 23.73 -21.17
CA VAL A 1068 46.41 23.66 -22.25
C VAL A 1068 46.24 22.35 -23.01
N LEU A 1069 46.16 22.45 -24.34
CA LEU A 1069 46.12 21.30 -25.24
C LEU A 1069 47.52 20.90 -25.73
N GLY A 1070 47.67 19.64 -26.13
CA GLY A 1070 48.94 19.09 -26.64
C GLY A 1070 49.44 19.75 -27.93
N ASP A 1071 48.55 20.41 -28.68
CA ASP A 1071 48.88 21.22 -29.86
C ASP A 1071 49.28 22.68 -29.54
N GLY A 1072 49.29 23.05 -28.25
CA GLY A 1072 49.68 24.37 -27.77
C GLY A 1072 48.53 25.37 -27.57
N ARG A 1073 47.30 25.04 -27.99
CA ARG A 1073 46.13 25.93 -27.76
C ARG A 1073 45.80 26.05 -26.26
N ARG A 1074 45.32 27.25 -25.87
CA ARG A 1074 45.00 27.59 -24.49
C ARG A 1074 43.59 28.16 -24.37
N PHE A 1075 42.81 27.65 -23.43
CA PHE A 1075 41.46 28.13 -23.13
C PHE A 1075 41.39 28.64 -21.70
N ARG A 1076 40.91 29.87 -21.51
CA ARG A 1076 40.61 30.43 -20.19
C ARG A 1076 39.14 30.18 -19.88
N TYR A 1077 38.85 29.50 -18.79
CA TYR A 1077 37.49 29.15 -18.38
C TYR A 1077 37.01 30.02 -17.21
N GLN A 1078 35.69 30.21 -17.07
CA GLN A 1078 35.12 30.69 -15.80
C GLN A 1078 34.79 29.51 -14.90
N HIS A 1079 34.17 28.47 -15.47
CA HIS A 1079 33.91 27.20 -14.81
C HIS A 1079 34.51 26.03 -15.60
N LEU A 1080 35.10 25.07 -14.91
CA LEU A 1080 35.61 23.84 -15.50
C LEU A 1080 34.82 22.63 -15.02
N LEU A 1081 34.18 21.91 -15.94
CA LEU A 1081 33.60 20.60 -15.67
C LEU A 1081 34.56 19.51 -16.14
N SER A 1082 34.97 18.63 -15.23
CA SER A 1082 35.79 17.47 -15.59
C SER A 1082 34.98 16.18 -15.49
N THR A 1083 35.10 15.33 -16.52
CA THR A 1083 34.60 13.95 -16.52
C THR A 1083 35.74 12.92 -16.60
N MET A 1084 36.98 13.38 -16.60
CA MET A 1084 38.16 12.54 -16.72
C MET A 1084 38.47 11.79 -15.41
N PRO A 1085 39.28 10.71 -15.45
CA PRO A 1085 39.69 10.02 -14.23
C PRO A 1085 40.35 10.95 -13.21
N LEU A 1086 39.85 10.95 -11.97
CA LEU A 1086 40.27 11.85 -10.90
C LEU A 1086 41.79 11.84 -10.64
N PRO A 1087 42.50 10.68 -10.62
CA PRO A 1087 43.96 10.65 -10.52
C PRO A 1087 44.67 11.29 -11.71
N GLN A 1088 44.11 11.20 -12.92
CA GLN A 1088 44.67 11.84 -14.11
C GLN A 1088 44.49 13.35 -14.05
N LEU A 1089 43.32 13.84 -13.63
CA LEU A 1089 43.07 15.27 -13.45
C LEU A 1089 44.10 15.89 -12.49
N VAL A 1090 44.30 15.29 -11.32
CA VAL A 1090 45.29 15.77 -10.33
C VAL A 1090 46.71 15.70 -10.88
N ARG A 1091 47.04 14.67 -11.68
CA ARG A 1091 48.34 14.57 -12.36
C ARG A 1091 48.57 15.70 -13.37
N LEU A 1092 47.57 16.08 -14.15
CA LEU A 1092 47.66 17.19 -15.13
C LEU A 1092 47.69 18.57 -14.47
N ILE A 1093 47.20 18.69 -13.24
CA ILE A 1093 47.33 19.89 -12.41
C ILE A 1093 48.75 20.04 -11.85
N GLY A 1094 49.42 18.92 -11.55
CA GLY A 1094 50.81 18.90 -11.11
C GLY A 1094 51.04 19.60 -9.77
N GLU A 1095 52.10 20.41 -9.69
CA GLU A 1095 52.55 21.07 -8.46
C GLU A 1095 51.55 22.07 -7.86
N GLN A 1096 50.53 22.50 -8.61
CA GLN A 1096 49.47 23.35 -8.06
C GLN A 1096 48.55 22.59 -7.08
N ALA A 1097 48.49 21.25 -7.17
CA ALA A 1097 47.80 20.42 -6.20
C ALA A 1097 48.70 20.18 -4.97
N PRO A 1098 48.22 20.39 -3.72
CA PRO A 1098 49.00 20.13 -2.52
C PRO A 1098 49.50 18.67 -2.44
N PRO A 1099 50.67 18.40 -1.82
CA PRO A 1099 51.24 17.05 -1.73
C PRO A 1099 50.27 16.01 -1.14
N GLN A 1100 49.45 16.40 -0.16
CA GLN A 1100 48.41 15.53 0.42
C GLN A 1100 47.30 15.15 -0.57
N VAL A 1101 46.91 16.08 -1.46
CA VAL A 1101 45.92 15.83 -2.52
C VAL A 1101 46.52 14.92 -3.59
N GLN A 1102 47.78 15.14 -3.95
CA GLN A 1102 48.51 14.25 -4.88
C GLN A 1102 48.68 12.83 -4.31
N ALA A 1103 48.92 12.70 -3.01
CA ALA A 1103 49.00 11.40 -2.33
C ALA A 1103 47.65 10.69 -2.31
N ALA A 1104 46.57 11.38 -1.90
CA ALA A 1104 45.22 10.81 -1.89
C ALA A 1104 44.75 10.39 -3.29
N ALA A 1105 44.99 11.21 -4.32
CA ALA A 1105 44.65 10.88 -5.70
C ALA A 1105 45.43 9.66 -6.23
N ARG A 1106 46.71 9.50 -5.86
CA ARG A 1106 47.52 8.31 -6.21
C ARG A 1106 47.08 7.04 -5.49
N ALA A 1107 46.46 7.17 -4.32
CA ALA A 1107 45.96 6.03 -3.54
C ALA A 1107 44.64 5.45 -4.06
N LEU A 1108 43.96 6.14 -4.97
CA LEU A 1108 42.70 5.68 -5.56
C LEU A 1108 42.90 4.48 -6.50
N ARG A 1109 42.28 3.35 -6.16
CA ARG A 1109 42.42 2.07 -6.90
C ARG A 1109 41.36 1.88 -7.98
N HIS A 1110 41.73 1.18 -9.04
CA HIS A 1110 40.86 0.85 -10.17
C HIS A 1110 41.25 -0.50 -10.79
N ILE A 1111 40.32 -1.11 -11.54
CA ILE A 1111 40.52 -2.33 -12.32
C ILE A 1111 40.44 -1.97 -13.80
N SER A 1112 41.29 -2.60 -14.60
CA SER A 1112 41.31 -2.47 -16.04
C SER A 1112 40.63 -3.67 -16.69
N VAL A 1113 40.07 -3.49 -17.89
CA VAL A 1113 39.44 -4.57 -18.65
C VAL A 1113 40.02 -4.59 -20.06
N ARG A 1114 40.42 -5.78 -20.50
CA ARG A 1114 40.74 -6.09 -21.88
C ARG A 1114 39.57 -6.83 -22.52
N CYS A 1115 39.05 -6.30 -23.60
CA CYS A 1115 37.99 -6.93 -24.39
C CYS A 1115 38.59 -7.57 -25.64
N VAL A 1116 38.28 -8.85 -25.87
CA VAL A 1116 38.60 -9.56 -27.12
C VAL A 1116 37.30 -9.75 -27.89
N ASN A 1117 37.21 -9.12 -29.05
CA ASN A 1117 36.04 -9.20 -29.92
C ASN A 1117 36.25 -10.27 -30.97
N LEU A 1118 35.29 -11.19 -31.12
CA LEU A 1118 35.34 -12.32 -32.05
C LEU A 1118 34.09 -12.28 -32.94
N GLY A 1119 34.31 -12.19 -34.26
CA GLY A 1119 33.27 -12.37 -35.28
C GLY A 1119 33.43 -13.75 -35.90
N VAL A 1120 32.44 -14.62 -35.73
CA VAL A 1120 32.49 -16.03 -36.12
C VAL A 1120 31.66 -16.25 -37.39
N ALA A 1121 32.10 -17.13 -38.29
CA ALA A 1121 31.40 -17.49 -39.53
C ALA A 1121 30.25 -18.49 -39.30
N ARG A 1122 29.45 -18.28 -38.27
CA ARG A 1122 28.30 -19.10 -37.92
C ARG A 1122 27.25 -18.23 -37.25
N GLU A 1123 26.02 -18.31 -37.73
CA GLU A 1123 24.87 -17.64 -37.12
C GLU A 1123 24.35 -18.41 -35.91
N ASN A 1124 23.57 -17.74 -35.05
CA ASN A 1124 22.82 -18.35 -33.94
C ASN A 1124 23.70 -19.20 -33.01
N ILE A 1125 24.83 -18.65 -32.56
CA ILE A 1125 25.77 -19.36 -31.67
C ILE A 1125 25.14 -19.73 -30.33
N SER A 1126 24.31 -18.83 -29.80
CA SER A 1126 23.60 -18.96 -28.54
C SER A 1126 22.43 -17.97 -28.56
N GLU A 1127 21.37 -18.21 -27.82
CA GLU A 1127 20.24 -17.30 -27.62
C GLU A 1127 20.47 -16.29 -26.46
N LYS A 1128 21.59 -16.41 -25.75
CA LYS A 1128 21.88 -15.66 -24.52
C LYS A 1128 22.40 -14.26 -24.86
N HIS A 1129 22.17 -13.28 -23.98
CA HIS A 1129 22.71 -11.92 -24.13
C HIS A 1129 24.09 -11.77 -23.46
N TRP A 1130 24.28 -12.33 -22.27
CA TRP A 1130 25.60 -12.45 -21.65
C TRP A 1130 25.69 -13.60 -20.68
N ILE A 1131 26.92 -14.07 -20.47
CA ILE A 1131 27.24 -15.24 -19.67
C ILE A 1131 28.37 -14.91 -18.70
N TYR A 1132 28.18 -15.25 -17.42
CA TYR A 1132 29.18 -15.13 -16.37
C TYR A 1132 29.95 -16.45 -16.18
N TYR A 1133 31.26 -16.36 -16.02
CA TYR A 1133 32.16 -17.52 -15.91
C TYR A 1133 33.01 -17.45 -14.63
N PRO A 1134 32.55 -18.01 -13.49
CA PRO A 1134 33.29 -18.05 -12.24
C PRO A 1134 34.56 -18.94 -12.26
N GLU A 1135 34.61 -19.96 -13.13
CA GLU A 1135 35.66 -20.99 -13.12
C GLU A 1135 36.90 -20.60 -13.97
N GLU A 1136 37.67 -21.59 -14.46
CA GLU A 1136 39.05 -21.45 -14.96
C GLU A 1136 39.25 -20.73 -16.31
N THR A 1137 38.19 -20.21 -16.94
CA THR A 1137 38.34 -19.48 -18.21
C THR A 1137 39.12 -18.17 -18.02
N ILE A 1138 39.72 -17.63 -19.07
CA ILE A 1138 40.44 -16.35 -19.01
C ILE A 1138 39.48 -15.17 -18.84
N PHE A 1139 38.31 -15.22 -19.49
CA PHE A 1139 37.27 -14.20 -19.41
C PHE A 1139 36.37 -14.42 -18.20
N HIS A 1140 35.96 -13.33 -17.55
CA HIS A 1140 34.97 -13.40 -16.47
C HIS A 1140 33.54 -13.30 -17.01
N ARG A 1141 33.37 -12.67 -18.17
CA ARG A 1141 32.08 -12.47 -18.83
C ARG A 1141 32.23 -12.51 -20.35
N ILE A 1142 31.23 -13.05 -21.03
CA ILE A 1142 31.06 -12.89 -22.48
C ILE A 1142 29.77 -12.11 -22.73
N PHE A 1143 29.84 -11.07 -23.56
CA PHE A 1143 28.70 -10.34 -24.09
C PHE A 1143 28.45 -10.78 -25.54
N LEU A 1144 27.28 -11.35 -25.80
CA LEU A 1144 26.87 -11.87 -27.10
C LEU A 1144 26.15 -10.74 -27.86
N GLN A 1145 26.91 -9.74 -28.30
CA GLN A 1145 26.40 -8.52 -28.91
C GLN A 1145 25.54 -8.78 -30.15
N GLY A 1146 25.78 -9.87 -30.88
CA GLY A 1146 24.95 -10.30 -31.98
C GLY A 1146 23.47 -10.54 -31.63
N ASN A 1147 23.17 -10.85 -30.37
CA ASN A 1147 21.79 -10.95 -29.87
C ASN A 1147 21.27 -9.62 -29.32
N ALA A 1148 22.15 -8.70 -28.94
CA ALA A 1148 21.73 -7.36 -28.51
C ALA A 1148 21.11 -6.58 -29.68
N SER A 1149 21.64 -6.77 -30.88
CA SER A 1149 20.97 -6.40 -32.13
C SER A 1149 21.43 -7.29 -33.30
N PRO A 1150 20.50 -7.78 -34.14
CA PRO A 1150 20.87 -8.56 -35.32
C PRO A 1150 21.70 -7.76 -36.35
N HIS A 1151 21.61 -6.42 -36.36
CA HIS A 1151 22.42 -5.61 -37.29
C HIS A 1151 23.87 -5.40 -36.83
N CYS A 1152 24.25 -5.91 -35.65
CA CYS A 1152 25.65 -5.95 -35.23
C CYS A 1152 26.43 -7.11 -35.88
N ASN A 1153 25.73 -8.08 -36.49
CA ASN A 1153 26.34 -9.23 -37.14
C ASN A 1153 26.61 -8.94 -38.63
N ALA A 1154 27.76 -9.42 -39.12
CA ALA A 1154 27.94 -9.57 -40.55
C ALA A 1154 27.02 -10.68 -41.09
N PRO A 1155 26.56 -10.61 -42.36
CA PRO A 1155 25.75 -11.69 -42.96
C PRO A 1155 26.44 -13.06 -42.84
N GLY A 1156 25.74 -14.08 -42.35
CA GLY A 1156 26.31 -15.42 -42.15
C GLY A 1156 27.20 -15.57 -40.92
N GLY A 1157 27.30 -14.56 -40.05
CA GLY A 1157 28.18 -14.57 -38.89
C GLY A 1157 27.54 -14.12 -37.58
N PHE A 1158 28.29 -14.26 -36.49
CA PHE A 1158 27.86 -13.86 -35.14
C PHE A 1158 29.00 -13.23 -34.34
N GLY A 1159 28.74 -12.06 -33.75
CA GLY A 1159 29.70 -11.30 -32.95
C GLY A 1159 29.56 -11.52 -31.44
N LEU A 1160 30.68 -11.72 -30.75
CA LEU A 1160 30.76 -11.81 -29.29
C LEU A 1160 32.02 -11.12 -28.74
N THR A 1161 31.96 -10.68 -27.48
CA THR A 1161 33.05 -10.00 -26.79
C THR A 1161 33.39 -10.73 -25.49
N CYS A 1162 34.64 -11.19 -25.36
CA CYS A 1162 35.18 -11.75 -24.13
C CYS A 1162 35.78 -10.61 -23.29
N GLU A 1163 35.34 -10.48 -22.02
CA GLU A 1163 35.84 -9.46 -21.10
C GLU A 1163 36.81 -10.08 -20.07
N ILE A 1164 38.01 -9.51 -19.97
CA ILE A 1164 39.10 -9.99 -19.11
C ILE A 1164 39.54 -8.85 -18.18
N SER A 1165 39.27 -8.98 -16.88
CA SER A 1165 39.75 -8.02 -15.89
C SER A 1165 41.21 -8.26 -15.54
N TYR A 1166 41.97 -7.18 -15.40
CA TYR A 1166 43.35 -7.22 -14.94
C TYR A 1166 43.68 -6.02 -14.04
N SER A 1167 44.71 -6.21 -13.22
CA SER A 1167 45.24 -5.21 -12.31
C SER A 1167 46.68 -5.56 -11.94
N PRO A 1168 47.40 -4.74 -11.15
CA PRO A 1168 48.71 -5.11 -10.64
C PRO A 1168 48.73 -6.43 -9.84
N TRP A 1169 47.60 -6.83 -9.24
CA TRP A 1169 47.49 -8.08 -8.46
C TRP A 1169 47.16 -9.31 -9.32
N LYS A 1170 46.50 -9.08 -10.47
CA LYS A 1170 46.23 -10.11 -11.49
C LYS A 1170 46.58 -9.53 -12.86
N PRO A 1171 47.86 -9.54 -13.27
CA PRO A 1171 48.25 -9.04 -14.57
C PRO A 1171 47.65 -9.90 -15.69
N LEU A 1172 47.52 -9.31 -16.89
CA LEU A 1172 47.12 -10.08 -18.07
C LEU A 1172 48.18 -11.15 -18.35
N PRO A 1173 47.80 -12.44 -18.41
CA PRO A 1173 48.77 -13.50 -18.65
C PRO A 1173 49.26 -13.53 -20.11
N LEU A 1174 48.50 -12.94 -21.03
CA LEU A 1174 48.72 -12.97 -22.48
C LEU A 1174 48.26 -11.64 -23.09
N ASP A 1175 48.78 -11.30 -24.27
CA ASP A 1175 48.37 -10.12 -25.06
C ASP A 1175 48.37 -10.46 -26.56
N GLY A 1176 47.79 -9.60 -27.40
CA GLY A 1176 47.82 -9.74 -28.86
C GLY A 1176 47.15 -11.04 -29.33
N GLN A 1177 47.71 -11.66 -30.36
CA GLN A 1177 47.16 -12.89 -30.94
C GLN A 1177 47.07 -14.03 -29.92
N ALA A 1178 48.03 -14.16 -29.00
CA ALA A 1178 48.01 -15.23 -28.00
C ALA A 1178 46.81 -15.11 -27.04
N LEU A 1179 46.39 -13.89 -26.71
CA LEU A 1179 45.18 -13.67 -25.92
C LEU A 1179 43.91 -14.03 -26.72
N ILE A 1180 43.88 -13.68 -28.01
CA ILE A 1180 42.78 -14.05 -28.92
C ILE A 1180 42.65 -15.58 -28.99
N ASP A 1181 43.76 -16.28 -29.25
CA ASP A 1181 43.80 -17.74 -29.34
C ASP A 1181 43.35 -18.40 -28.03
N ARG A 1182 43.76 -17.83 -26.88
CA ARG A 1182 43.30 -18.30 -25.58
C ARG A 1182 41.80 -18.11 -25.37
N CYS A 1183 41.25 -16.96 -25.75
CA CYS A 1183 39.80 -16.74 -25.68
C CYS A 1183 39.02 -17.73 -26.57
N VAL A 1184 39.52 -18.03 -27.76
CA VAL A 1184 38.92 -19.05 -28.65
C VAL A 1184 38.97 -20.43 -28.01
N ALA A 1185 40.13 -20.85 -27.50
CA ALA A 1185 40.30 -22.13 -26.84
C ALA A 1185 39.35 -22.29 -25.64
N ASP A 1186 39.25 -21.25 -24.79
CA ASP A 1186 38.34 -21.27 -23.65
C ASP A 1186 36.86 -21.24 -24.08
N CYS A 1187 36.51 -20.54 -25.16
CA CYS A 1187 35.16 -20.58 -25.73
C CYS A 1187 34.78 -21.96 -26.28
N ILE A 1188 35.73 -22.69 -26.85
CA ILE A 1188 35.54 -24.09 -27.27
C ILE A 1188 35.39 -24.99 -26.04
N ALA A 1189 36.23 -24.80 -25.03
CA ALA A 1189 36.22 -25.61 -23.80
C ALA A 1189 34.89 -25.50 -23.03
N VAL A 1190 34.24 -24.34 -23.04
CA VAL A 1190 32.91 -24.15 -22.43
C VAL A 1190 31.75 -24.44 -23.39
N GLY A 1191 32.03 -24.98 -24.57
CA GLY A 1191 31.01 -25.40 -25.55
C GLY A 1191 30.31 -24.26 -26.29
N LEU A 1192 30.81 -23.02 -26.22
CA LEU A 1192 30.23 -21.88 -26.93
C LEU A 1192 30.64 -21.88 -28.41
N LEU A 1193 31.90 -22.23 -28.69
CA LEU A 1193 32.44 -22.40 -30.05
C LEU A 1193 32.75 -23.87 -30.34
N ARG A 1194 32.77 -24.20 -31.63
CA ARG A 1194 33.18 -25.51 -32.15
C ARG A 1194 34.60 -25.45 -32.69
N ASN A 1195 35.27 -26.59 -32.76
CA ASN A 1195 36.62 -26.67 -33.33
C ASN A 1195 36.68 -26.26 -34.81
N ASP A 1196 35.57 -26.39 -35.54
CA ASP A 1196 35.43 -26.04 -36.95
C ASP A 1196 34.87 -24.61 -37.18
N ASP A 1197 34.59 -23.85 -36.12
CA ASP A 1197 34.15 -22.47 -36.23
C ASP A 1197 35.29 -21.57 -36.75
N ARG A 1198 35.07 -20.96 -37.93
CA ARG A 1198 36.03 -20.04 -38.54
C ARG A 1198 35.83 -18.61 -38.04
N LEU A 1199 36.88 -17.94 -37.59
CA LEU A 1199 36.84 -16.51 -37.29
C LEU A 1199 36.89 -15.66 -38.57
N LEU A 1200 35.96 -14.73 -38.69
CA LEU A 1200 35.90 -13.70 -39.71
C LEU A 1200 36.58 -12.41 -39.26
N ALA A 1201 36.46 -12.06 -37.98
CA ALA A 1201 37.05 -10.87 -37.38
C ALA A 1201 37.58 -11.19 -35.97
N ALA A 1202 38.70 -10.58 -35.59
CA ALA A 1202 39.23 -10.66 -34.24
C ALA A 1202 40.03 -9.38 -33.94
N ASN A 1203 39.68 -8.69 -32.86
CA ASN A 1203 40.39 -7.49 -32.42
C ASN A 1203 40.32 -7.33 -30.91
N GLN A 1204 41.02 -6.30 -30.39
CA GLN A 1204 41.11 -6.03 -28.96
C GLN A 1204 40.85 -4.57 -28.64
N VAL A 1205 40.20 -4.34 -27.50
CA VAL A 1205 39.98 -3.01 -26.93
C VAL A 1205 40.46 -3.02 -25.49
N ASP A 1206 41.32 -2.07 -25.15
CA ASP A 1206 41.85 -1.89 -23.80
C ASP A 1206 41.13 -0.76 -23.06
N MET A 1207 40.69 -1.03 -21.84
CA MET A 1207 40.04 -0.07 -20.95
C MET A 1207 40.84 0.06 -19.65
N PRO A 1208 41.82 0.98 -19.60
CA PRO A 1208 42.69 1.14 -18.43
C PRO A 1208 41.93 1.48 -17.16
N TYR A 1209 40.87 2.30 -17.25
CA TYR A 1209 39.96 2.59 -16.14
C TYR A 1209 38.60 1.98 -16.45
N ALA A 1210 38.39 0.74 -16.05
CA ALA A 1210 37.10 0.08 -16.22
C ALA A 1210 36.28 0.23 -14.93
N TYR A 1211 36.72 -0.36 -13.82
CA TYR A 1211 35.99 -0.36 -12.54
C TYR A 1211 36.71 0.47 -11.47
N VAL A 1212 35.94 1.25 -10.73
CA VAL A 1212 36.43 1.93 -9.51
C VAL A 1212 36.37 0.96 -8.35
N VAL A 1213 37.46 0.82 -7.59
CA VAL A 1213 37.52 -0.06 -6.43
C VAL A 1213 37.08 0.71 -5.18
N TYR A 1214 36.11 0.15 -4.46
CA TYR A 1214 35.63 0.67 -3.18
C TYR A 1214 36.44 0.03 -2.06
N ASP A 1215 37.66 0.51 -1.85
CA ASP A 1215 38.47 0.15 -0.68
C ASP A 1215 38.14 1.05 0.53
N HIS A 1216 38.55 0.64 1.73
CA HIS A 1216 38.25 1.36 2.96
C HIS A 1216 38.83 2.79 3.04
N ALA A 1217 39.84 3.13 2.23
CA ALA A 1217 40.44 4.46 2.19
C ALA A 1217 39.81 5.38 1.12
N ARG A 1218 39.07 4.81 0.16
CA ARG A 1218 38.48 5.52 -0.98
C ARG A 1218 37.70 6.76 -0.55
N ALA A 1219 36.73 6.62 0.35
CA ALA A 1219 35.83 7.71 0.71
C ALA A 1219 36.58 8.94 1.26
N ALA A 1220 37.56 8.72 2.14
CA ALA A 1220 38.40 9.77 2.69
C ALA A 1220 39.28 10.43 1.61
N ASN A 1221 39.89 9.63 0.73
CA ASN A 1221 40.72 10.14 -0.37
C ASN A 1221 39.91 10.96 -1.38
N VAL A 1222 38.73 10.47 -1.78
CA VAL A 1222 37.81 11.18 -2.69
C VAL A 1222 37.33 12.49 -2.06
N ALA A 1223 36.93 12.47 -0.78
CA ALA A 1223 36.50 13.67 -0.07
C ALA A 1223 37.61 14.74 -0.02
N LEU A 1224 38.85 14.35 0.30
CA LEU A 1224 39.99 15.26 0.35
C LEU A 1224 40.26 15.91 -1.02
N VAL A 1225 40.26 15.12 -2.09
CA VAL A 1225 40.53 15.62 -3.44
C VAL A 1225 39.37 16.51 -3.93
N LYS A 1226 38.11 16.09 -3.71
CA LYS A 1226 36.90 16.84 -4.11
C LYS A 1226 36.81 18.18 -3.39
N ALA A 1227 37.07 18.21 -2.08
CA ALA A 1227 37.07 19.44 -1.29
C ALA A 1227 38.12 20.45 -1.78
N TRP A 1228 39.30 19.98 -2.19
CA TRP A 1228 40.31 20.86 -2.76
C TRP A 1228 39.90 21.38 -4.14
N LEU A 1229 39.45 20.50 -5.05
CA LEU A 1229 39.04 20.89 -6.41
C LEU A 1229 37.86 21.87 -6.43
N SER A 1230 36.91 21.76 -5.50
CA SER A 1230 35.81 22.72 -5.39
C SER A 1230 36.28 24.14 -5.04
N THR A 1231 37.42 24.30 -4.37
CA THR A 1231 38.01 25.64 -4.11
C THR A 1231 38.67 26.27 -5.34
N GLN A 1232 38.76 25.52 -6.45
CA GLN A 1232 39.44 25.94 -7.68
C GLN A 1232 38.47 26.09 -8.87
N ASP A 1233 37.16 26.20 -8.60
CA ASP A 1233 36.09 26.28 -9.60
C ASP A 1233 36.04 25.10 -10.59
N ILE A 1234 36.46 23.92 -10.11
CA ILE A 1234 36.42 22.66 -10.87
C ILE A 1234 35.27 21.79 -10.34
N VAL A 1235 34.28 21.58 -11.20
CA VAL A 1235 33.15 20.67 -10.97
C VAL A 1235 33.53 19.28 -11.46
N LEU A 1236 33.27 18.25 -10.64
CA LEU A 1236 33.50 16.86 -10.99
C LEU A 1236 32.16 16.21 -11.30
N ALA A 1237 32.09 15.44 -12.40
CA ALA A 1237 30.91 14.67 -12.73
C ALA A 1237 31.26 13.36 -13.44
N GLY A 1238 30.51 12.31 -13.14
CA GLY A 1238 30.60 11.03 -13.86
C GLY A 1238 31.52 10.02 -13.19
N ARG A 1239 31.46 8.77 -13.70
CA ARG A 1239 32.06 7.55 -13.11
C ARG A 1239 33.49 7.78 -12.60
N TYR A 1240 34.34 8.32 -13.44
CA TYR A 1240 35.78 8.41 -13.16
C TYR A 1240 36.19 9.74 -12.52
N SER A 1241 35.40 10.81 -12.66
CA SER A 1241 35.76 12.09 -12.04
C SER A 1241 35.25 12.19 -10.60
N GLU A 1242 34.07 11.62 -10.32
CA GLU A 1242 33.55 11.50 -8.95
C GLU A 1242 34.10 10.25 -8.25
N TRP A 1243 34.77 9.38 -8.99
CA TRP A 1243 35.32 8.12 -8.52
C TRP A 1243 34.23 7.21 -7.92
N GLU A 1244 33.07 7.16 -8.56
CA GLU A 1244 31.89 6.39 -8.16
C GLU A 1244 31.57 5.36 -9.25
N TYR A 1245 30.98 4.22 -8.87
CA TYR A 1245 30.55 3.23 -9.84
C TYR A 1245 29.21 3.66 -10.47
N TYR A 1246 29.22 4.05 -11.75
CA TYR A 1246 28.04 4.46 -12.52
C TYR A 1246 27.71 3.51 -13.68
N ASN A 1247 26.41 3.42 -13.98
CA ASN A 1247 25.89 2.93 -15.26
C ASN A 1247 25.65 4.12 -16.20
N SER A 1248 25.26 3.89 -17.46
CA SER A 1248 25.05 4.96 -18.45
C SER A 1248 23.94 5.95 -18.06
N ASP A 1249 22.89 5.48 -17.39
CA ASP A 1249 21.78 6.32 -16.90
C ASP A 1249 22.22 7.29 -15.80
N HIS A 1250 22.96 6.79 -14.81
CA HIS A 1250 23.61 7.64 -13.80
C HIS A 1250 24.59 8.63 -14.43
N ALA A 1251 25.29 8.24 -15.51
CA ALA A 1251 26.20 9.13 -16.22
C ALA A 1251 25.46 10.30 -16.90
N PHE A 1252 24.27 10.06 -17.49
CA PHE A 1252 23.42 11.12 -18.05
C PHE A 1252 22.91 12.06 -16.95
N LEU A 1253 22.41 11.50 -15.85
CA LEU A 1253 21.95 12.30 -14.71
C LEU A 1253 23.06 13.14 -14.08
N ALA A 1254 24.28 12.60 -13.97
CA ALA A 1254 25.43 13.34 -13.47
C ALA A 1254 25.77 14.52 -14.40
N GLY A 1255 25.66 14.34 -15.72
CA GLY A 1255 25.87 15.41 -16.70
C GLY A 1255 24.86 16.55 -16.55
N LYS A 1256 23.57 16.19 -16.46
CA LYS A 1256 22.48 17.15 -16.19
C LYS A 1256 22.68 17.92 -14.88
N LYS A 1257 22.96 17.21 -13.77
CA LYS A 1257 23.17 17.83 -12.45
C LYS A 1257 24.38 18.79 -12.46
N ALA A 1258 25.44 18.43 -13.17
CA ALA A 1258 26.61 19.29 -13.30
C ALA A 1258 26.31 20.55 -14.11
N ALA A 1259 25.55 20.44 -15.20
CA ALA A 1259 25.08 21.59 -15.97
C ALA A 1259 24.20 22.53 -15.14
N GLU A 1260 23.25 21.98 -14.37
CA GLU A 1260 22.40 22.76 -13.45
C GLU A 1260 23.22 23.50 -12.39
N LEU A 1261 24.24 22.85 -11.81
CA LEU A 1261 25.15 23.46 -10.84
C LEU A 1261 25.90 24.65 -11.46
N ILE A 1262 26.46 24.48 -12.66
CA ILE A 1262 27.18 25.54 -13.37
C ILE A 1262 26.23 26.69 -13.77
N GLY A 1263 25.01 26.37 -14.21
CA GLY A 1263 23.98 27.38 -14.48
C GLY A 1263 23.63 28.21 -13.24
N GLY A 1264 23.55 27.58 -12.06
CA GLY A 1264 23.33 28.26 -10.79
C GLY A 1264 24.48 29.17 -10.36
N LEU A 1265 25.73 28.75 -10.59
CA LEU A 1265 26.92 29.55 -10.32
C LEU A 1265 26.98 30.79 -11.23
N ALA A 1266 26.69 30.63 -12.53
CA ALA A 1266 26.65 31.73 -13.49
C ALA A 1266 25.54 32.77 -13.19
N ALA A 1267 24.36 32.32 -12.71
CA ALA A 1267 23.26 33.21 -12.32
C ALA A 1267 23.57 34.01 -11.04
N SER A 1268 24.34 33.43 -10.11
CA SER A 1268 24.74 34.06 -8.86
C SER A 1268 25.80 35.16 -9.09
N GLN A 1269 26.74 34.94 -10.02
CA GLN A 1269 27.74 35.94 -10.39
C GLN A 1269 27.14 37.15 -11.16
N ARG A 1270 26.10 36.93 -12.00
CA ARG A 1270 25.38 38.06 -12.67
C ARG A 1270 24.61 38.95 -11.69
N LYS A 1271 24.16 38.42 -10.55
CA LYS A 1271 23.49 39.22 -9.51
C LYS A 1271 24.44 40.12 -8.72
N ILE A 1272 25.70 39.70 -8.58
CA ILE A 1272 26.72 40.49 -7.86
C ILE A 1272 27.22 41.64 -8.76
N GLY A 1273 27.34 41.42 -10.07
CA GLY A 1273 27.75 42.45 -11.03
C GLY A 1273 26.70 43.50 -11.41
N MET A 1274 25.47 43.43 -10.87
CA MET A 1274 24.45 44.50 -11.00
C MET A 1274 24.38 45.42 -9.77
N VAL A 1275 25.29 45.24 -8.80
CA VAL A 1275 25.41 46.06 -7.58
C VAL A 1275 26.74 46.84 -7.53
N GLU A 1276 27.54 46.82 -8.60
CA GLU A 1276 28.69 47.74 -8.78
C GLU A 1276 28.37 48.87 -9.77
#